data_AF-A0A9Q8JHG9-F1
#
_entry.id   AF-A0A9Q8JHG9-F1
#
_cell.length_a   1.000
_cell.length_b   1.000
_cell.length_c   1.000
_cell.angle_alpha   90.00
_cell.angle_beta   90.00
_cell.angle_gamma   90.00
#
_symmetry.space_group_name_H-M   'P 1'
#
loop_
_entity.id
_entity.type
_entity.pdbx_description
1 polymer ?
#
loop_
_entity_poly.entity_id
_entity_poly.type
_entity_poly.pdbx_seq_one_letter_code
_entity_poly.pdbx_strand_id
1 'polypeptide(L)'
;MIKLYNIVVEQKVVNYFFTRDSVAEESFFDVYIKNRDTGNFFKLQKIDENEEGYRYQLNLDLDSDSLLPVKGVQNLWDIMISVDDTLRAVKAVPKSRIDIQAIFEESVMVSEEYNVFVQHFLTESRTVGFSLVKPTFDLPNGFEPKKTVEKHANGRASLELLYNDRFHGEENTINAIVFPLRREFFKSDSNLRILEEVLTEYKDMPAYIPNYAKTSTENIVFSENVVFYEPELDVQNELLIKSKYVFTGRSKTVGVSPVDGRKGILDVYVQNISYSDKAISMSVIVDTLFNTVGKSNLVLLDRDQDGEEPNLAIFSMTESKVLSQNSDKIRQQITFKIDRDDLNSYILSDYWMESSVLDLYVDISLSGYNAFVHRELRAFSPEKIQEFDDLKALNVPGYSIEQYVREANPFEMDMYPVDGRTLVISPYSGTRKKLVIQTSLISNEVAEYFLNNNVRLPILAARGNRVTKYYAGVRESQSVDDNAVFYESRDGQSFVDSPLAIFLYLAKQKDYDYLRHYWVYSPETPSSFFEEVSQFDGKVEFVERNSQRYYDLIATAKYLITNSTFQTFFSKRPDQVYINTWHGIPLKKMGFDMPQDPRNAQNVLRNFLMADYFLQPNAYSTDVFIGAYKLTGAFQGEILQGAYPRTDLLFNTDKEGLLSRIGTLASYFDNEKRTVMYSPTWKGTSITNPTDSIEEMLNQIKDLTSTFNDTYNILLKVHPFVYSKVADDERFAPYLVPDSVDANEIMSIVDVLITDYSSIFFDFVNTGKPILFFVPDAKEYKSTRGLYLKQSEMPGPVLNNFAALKRALANLKFVQKKYSAKYKRFSEKYGSLANGMATKEIVDFVFKSVPMKNVVSRKLNSDKWKIVIYPGSLAANGITSSYMNLMGNLDFKKYDVTQIATYDKKSGKRNGMSLPDGVRQMFRIGSPLLTLDEAVIDEYYKVIGLDENNVNNYPIEAYERDAQRLLPNMKFADSIDFSGYSYYWGRLMVSIKAPNKIAYLHNDIWEDAHRKIENIYVHKANVEPMIKLYRLFDKLVSVSPELKKINESKVIQFAGNAKFTSVQNSIDPDTIRYVSWKRRLKPNFPTKDITKQQIPAFNKKMDNFISMGRLSPEKNQLFLVRVFSKYVETVNENARLYILGDGPLKSVILEEIEKLQMTKHIFLMGHINNPHHFMSKMDTFVLPSLYEGQPMVLLEALTLGMKVLSSDIPQNAFVLNYGQYGELADGTNVNDFLRGIDKINAAKLNQYDKFDPYKYNQEALREFELVLGD
;
A
#
# COMPACT_ATOMS: atom_id res chain seq x y z
N MET A 1 14.67 9.88 -19.71
CA MET A 1 14.87 8.65 -18.91
C MET A 1 16.18 8.08 -19.38
N ILE A 2 17.17 7.98 -18.50
CA ILE A 2 18.51 7.52 -18.88
C ILE A 2 18.57 6.02 -18.70
N LYS A 3 18.98 5.27 -19.74
CA LYS A 3 19.34 3.86 -19.60
C LYS A 3 20.79 3.79 -19.13
N LEU A 4 20.96 3.52 -17.84
CA LEU A 4 22.25 3.28 -17.22
C LEU A 4 22.63 1.81 -17.39
N TYR A 5 23.84 1.57 -17.87
CA TYR A 5 24.50 0.27 -17.77
C TYR A 5 25.75 0.46 -16.92
N ASN A 6 25.85 -0.32 -15.85
CA ASN A 6 27.00 -0.30 -14.96
C ASN A 6 27.95 -1.41 -15.40
N ILE A 7 29.21 -1.06 -15.63
CA ILE A 7 30.27 -2.04 -15.88
C ILE A 7 31.31 -1.80 -14.79
N VAL A 8 31.32 -2.67 -13.78
CA VAL A 8 32.36 -2.70 -12.77
C VAL A 8 33.60 -3.30 -13.42
N VAL A 9 34.69 -2.54 -13.45
CA VAL A 9 35.99 -3.02 -13.93
C VAL A 9 36.95 -2.85 -12.75
N GLU A 10 37.45 -3.96 -12.22
CA GLU A 10 38.56 -4.01 -11.25
C GLU A 10 38.32 -3.38 -9.85
N GLN A 11 37.11 -3.53 -9.28
CA GLN A 11 36.74 -3.22 -7.87
C GLN A 11 37.02 -1.80 -7.32
N LYS A 12 37.64 -0.90 -8.08
CA LYS A 12 37.93 0.48 -7.67
C LYS A 12 37.28 1.53 -8.57
N VAL A 13 36.59 1.07 -9.61
CA VAL A 13 36.21 1.92 -10.72
C VAL A 13 34.82 1.54 -11.21
N VAL A 14 33.89 2.49 -11.14
CA VAL A 14 32.51 2.30 -11.61
C VAL A 14 32.30 3.07 -12.89
N ASN A 15 32.07 2.35 -13.99
CA ASN A 15 31.77 2.96 -15.28
C ASN A 15 30.25 3.10 -15.47
N TYR A 16 29.84 4.31 -15.80
CA TYR A 16 28.49 4.73 -16.12
C TYR A 16 28.38 4.99 -17.61
N PHE A 17 27.47 4.29 -18.29
CA PHE A 17 27.18 4.55 -19.70
C PHE A 17 25.87 5.29 -19.88
N PHE A 18 25.91 6.40 -20.62
CA PHE A 18 24.76 7.27 -20.93
C PHE A 18 24.49 7.23 -22.43
N THR A 19 23.37 6.64 -22.86
CA THR A 19 23.02 6.57 -24.29
C THR A 19 22.58 7.95 -24.82
N ARG A 20 22.93 8.29 -26.08
CA ARG A 20 22.60 9.60 -26.68
C ARG A 20 21.10 9.93 -26.71
N ASP A 21 20.22 8.93 -26.85
CA ASP A 21 18.75 9.10 -26.77
C ASP A 21 18.24 9.65 -25.41
N SER A 22 19.11 9.66 -24.40
CA SER A 22 18.80 10.04 -23.02
C SER A 22 18.99 11.53 -22.71
N VAL A 23 19.69 12.27 -23.58
CA VAL A 23 20.23 13.61 -23.28
C VAL A 23 19.83 14.56 -24.41
N ALA A 24 19.12 15.64 -24.07
CA ALA A 24 18.80 16.69 -25.03
C ALA A 24 20.07 17.51 -25.33
N GLU A 25 20.21 17.89 -26.61
CA GLU A 25 21.29 18.62 -27.27
C GLU A 25 22.23 19.48 -26.39
N GLU A 26 23.52 19.17 -26.53
CA GLU A 26 24.70 20.05 -26.44
C GLU A 26 24.77 21.11 -25.34
N SER A 27 25.37 20.70 -24.21
CA SER A 27 26.33 21.49 -23.42
C SER A 27 27.15 20.48 -22.61
N PHE A 28 28.47 20.69 -22.45
CA PHE A 28 29.35 19.71 -21.81
C PHE A 28 28.92 19.45 -20.35
N PHE A 29 28.26 18.32 -20.08
CA PHE A 29 27.76 17.98 -18.76
C PHE A 29 28.87 17.41 -17.89
N ASP A 30 29.18 18.12 -16.80
CA ASP A 30 29.83 17.51 -15.65
C ASP A 30 28.79 16.63 -14.93
N VAL A 31 29.11 15.34 -14.81
CA VAL A 31 28.26 14.38 -14.10
C VAL A 31 28.80 14.23 -12.70
N TYR A 32 27.93 14.22 -11.70
CA TYR A 32 28.27 14.03 -10.31
C TYR A 32 27.41 12.93 -9.72
N ILE A 33 27.88 12.35 -8.63
CA ILE A 33 27.09 11.51 -7.77
C ILE A 33 27.00 12.19 -6.42
N LYS A 34 25.77 12.37 -5.94
CA LYS A 34 25.48 12.92 -4.62
C LYS A 34 25.17 11.79 -3.66
N ASN A 35 25.91 11.71 -2.56
CA ASN A 35 25.54 10.88 -1.42
C ASN A 35 24.29 11.50 -0.78
N ARG A 36 23.20 10.73 -0.62
CA ARG A 36 21.96 11.26 -0.03
C ARG A 36 22.07 11.54 1.46
N ASP A 37 22.94 10.82 2.15
CA ASP A 37 23.06 10.83 3.60
C ASP A 37 24.06 11.90 4.06
N THR A 38 25.21 12.03 3.38
CA THR A 38 26.20 13.08 3.70
C THR A 38 26.01 14.36 2.88
N GLY A 39 25.29 14.31 1.76
CA GLY A 39 25.11 15.43 0.85
C GLY A 39 26.33 15.72 -0.05
N ASN A 40 27.42 14.98 0.11
CA ASN A 40 28.67 15.16 -0.64
C ASN A 40 28.49 14.86 -2.13
N PHE A 41 29.14 15.66 -2.99
CA PHE A 41 29.12 15.51 -4.44
C PHE A 41 30.48 15.03 -4.95
N PHE A 42 30.46 13.98 -5.76
CA PHE A 42 31.64 13.41 -6.38
C PHE A 42 31.51 13.51 -7.88
N LYS A 43 32.40 14.28 -8.50
CA LYS A 43 32.41 14.47 -9.94
C LYS A 43 32.93 13.21 -10.63
N LEU A 44 32.21 12.74 -11.65
CA LEU A 44 32.60 11.63 -12.49
C LEU A 44 33.52 12.11 -13.61
N GLN A 45 34.56 11.32 -13.87
CA GLN A 45 35.49 11.57 -14.95
C GLN A 45 34.95 10.97 -16.25
N LYS A 46 34.80 11.77 -17.30
CA LYS A 46 34.46 11.24 -18.62
C LYS A 46 35.67 10.48 -19.19
N ILE A 47 35.47 9.22 -19.57
CA ILE A 47 36.55 8.35 -20.03
C ILE A 47 36.47 7.97 -21.51
N ASP A 48 35.27 7.92 -22.09
CA ASP A 48 35.09 7.54 -23.49
C ASP A 48 33.80 8.14 -24.07
N GLU A 49 33.77 8.33 -25.39
CA GLU A 49 32.60 8.78 -26.15
C GLU A 49 32.56 8.09 -27.51
N ASN A 50 31.42 7.47 -27.83
CA ASN A 50 31.19 6.85 -29.13
C ASN A 50 29.78 7.16 -29.66
N GLU A 51 29.45 6.63 -30.84
CA GLU A 51 28.15 6.87 -31.49
C GLU A 51 26.94 6.37 -30.66
N GLU A 52 27.14 5.42 -29.74
CA GLU A 52 26.09 4.87 -28.89
C GLU A 52 25.85 5.69 -27.61
N GLY A 53 26.85 6.47 -27.14
CA GLY A 53 26.74 7.20 -25.88
C GLY A 53 28.04 7.72 -25.28
N TYR A 54 27.94 8.18 -24.04
CA TYR A 54 29.04 8.72 -23.24
C TYR A 54 29.36 7.80 -22.06
N ARG A 55 30.63 7.49 -21.84
CA ARG A 55 31.09 6.72 -20.67
C ARG A 55 31.78 7.62 -19.66
N TYR A 56 31.29 7.58 -18.44
CA TYR A 56 31.84 8.28 -17.28
C TYR A 56 32.31 7.26 -16.25
N GLN A 57 33.25 7.65 -15.42
CA GLN A 57 33.96 6.79 -14.50
C GLN A 57 34.03 7.46 -13.13
N LEU A 58 33.66 6.73 -12.08
CA LEU A 58 33.99 7.09 -10.71
C LEU A 58 35.22 6.29 -10.29
N ASN A 59 36.31 6.99 -9.98
CA ASN A 59 37.41 6.40 -9.24
C ASN A 59 37.10 6.47 -7.76
N LEU A 60 37.09 5.32 -7.11
CA LEU A 60 36.71 5.15 -5.71
C LEU A 60 37.91 5.32 -4.74
N ASP A 61 39.09 5.71 -5.22
CA ASP A 61 40.28 6.06 -4.42
C ASP A 61 40.15 7.45 -3.72
N LEU A 62 38.95 7.80 -3.24
CA LEU A 62 38.70 9.01 -2.45
C LEU A 62 38.82 8.66 -0.95
N ASP A 63 39.36 9.58 -0.14
CA ASP A 63 39.52 9.43 1.31
C ASP A 63 38.27 8.78 1.93
N SER A 64 38.46 7.59 2.52
CA SER A 64 37.40 6.66 2.93
C SER A 64 36.36 7.30 3.85
N ASP A 65 36.75 8.28 4.65
CA ASP A 65 35.88 8.97 5.61
C ASP A 65 34.78 9.80 4.95
N SER A 66 34.94 10.20 3.69
CA SER A 66 33.96 11.01 2.95
C SER A 66 32.86 10.19 2.26
N LEU A 67 33.06 8.86 2.17
CA LEU A 67 32.18 7.89 1.52
C LEU A 67 31.40 7.01 2.52
N LEU A 68 31.79 7.00 3.80
CA LEU A 68 31.21 6.14 4.84
C LEU A 68 29.85 6.67 5.36
N PRO A 69 28.85 5.79 5.54
CA PRO A 69 27.54 6.17 6.06
C PRO A 69 27.58 6.48 7.57
N VAL A 70 26.64 7.30 8.02
CA VAL A 70 26.25 7.33 9.44
C VAL A 70 25.56 5.99 9.75
N LYS A 71 25.99 5.29 10.81
CA LYS A 71 25.47 3.95 11.17
C LYS A 71 23.93 3.88 11.15
N GLY A 72 23.37 2.91 10.42
CA GLY A 72 21.95 2.51 10.50
C GLY A 72 21.01 2.91 9.36
N VAL A 73 21.49 3.41 8.21
CA VAL A 73 20.64 3.81 7.06
C VAL A 73 21.12 3.15 5.75
N GLN A 74 20.21 2.70 4.88
CA GLN A 74 20.54 2.10 3.57
C GLN A 74 20.98 3.14 2.52
N ASN A 75 22.17 2.96 1.95
CA ASN A 75 22.80 3.85 0.97
C ASN A 75 22.04 3.90 -0.38
N LEU A 76 21.60 5.10 -0.80
CA LEU A 76 21.15 5.35 -2.17
C LEU A 76 21.77 6.63 -2.71
N TRP A 77 22.56 6.53 -3.77
CA TRP A 77 23.24 7.68 -4.38
C TRP A 77 22.42 8.26 -5.53
N ASP A 78 22.37 9.59 -5.64
CA ASP A 78 21.70 10.29 -6.76
C ASP A 78 22.70 10.74 -7.82
N ILE A 79 22.42 10.42 -9.08
CA ILE A 79 23.20 10.93 -10.21
C ILE A 79 22.71 12.34 -10.53
N MET A 80 23.64 13.27 -10.55
CA MET A 80 23.43 14.69 -10.77
C MET A 80 24.17 15.10 -12.05
N ILE A 81 23.54 15.91 -12.89
CA ILE A 81 24.18 16.46 -14.10
C ILE A 81 24.17 17.98 -14.02
N SER A 82 25.28 18.61 -14.37
CA SER A 82 25.38 20.07 -14.48
C SER A 82 24.84 20.52 -15.83
N VAL A 83 23.66 21.14 -15.84
CA VAL A 83 23.05 21.77 -17.03
C VAL A 83 23.02 23.28 -16.78
N ASP A 84 23.69 24.07 -17.63
CA ASP A 84 23.79 25.54 -17.49
C ASP A 84 24.22 26.00 -16.07
N ASP A 85 25.32 25.43 -15.55
CA ASP A 85 25.83 25.68 -14.19
C ASP A 85 24.85 25.35 -13.04
N THR A 86 23.78 24.59 -13.31
CA THR A 86 22.87 24.07 -12.28
C THR A 86 22.85 22.54 -12.23
N LEU A 87 23.11 21.98 -11.05
CA LEU A 87 23.05 20.55 -10.76
C LEU A 87 21.59 20.07 -10.70
N ARG A 88 21.24 19.10 -11.56
CA ARG A 88 19.89 18.51 -11.62
C ARG A 88 19.93 17.00 -11.42
N ALA A 89 19.04 16.49 -10.58
CA ALA A 89 19.00 15.06 -10.25
C ALA A 89 18.32 14.29 -11.37
N VAL A 90 18.95 13.20 -11.80
CA VAL A 90 18.43 12.37 -12.88
C VAL A 90 17.55 11.26 -12.29
N LYS A 91 16.32 11.13 -12.80
CA LYS A 91 15.42 10.05 -12.40
C LYS A 91 15.87 8.72 -13.01
N ALA A 92 16.69 7.96 -12.25
CA ALA A 92 17.11 6.61 -12.60
C ALA A 92 16.00 5.57 -12.31
N VAL A 93 15.97 4.48 -13.08
CA VAL A 93 15.05 3.34 -12.86
C VAL A 93 15.49 2.61 -11.58
N PRO A 94 14.61 2.05 -10.73
CA PRO A 94 15.02 1.45 -9.45
C PRO A 94 16.10 0.36 -9.55
N LYS A 95 16.12 -0.41 -10.65
CA LYS A 95 17.15 -1.42 -10.94
C LYS A 95 18.53 -0.86 -11.34
N SER A 96 18.63 0.45 -11.58
CA SER A 96 19.87 1.15 -11.96
C SER A 96 20.42 2.05 -10.86
N ARG A 97 19.80 2.07 -9.67
CA ARG A 97 20.38 2.71 -8.49
C ARG A 97 21.41 1.76 -7.92
N ILE A 98 22.65 2.22 -7.84
CA ILE A 98 23.75 1.48 -7.26
C ILE A 98 23.69 1.69 -5.76
N ASP A 99 23.58 0.60 -5.02
CA ASP A 99 24.07 0.57 -3.66
C ASP A 99 25.60 0.46 -3.77
N ILE A 100 26.31 1.57 -3.60
CA ILE A 100 27.77 1.58 -3.68
C ILE A 100 28.33 0.72 -2.53
N GLN A 101 27.58 0.60 -1.44
CA GLN A 101 27.85 -0.39 -0.38
C GLN A 101 27.88 -1.78 -1.01
N ALA A 102 26.89 -2.22 -1.81
CA ALA A 102 26.94 -3.52 -2.49
C ALA A 102 28.15 -3.73 -3.43
N ILE A 103 28.71 -2.66 -4.04
CA ILE A 103 29.95 -2.75 -4.84
C ILE A 103 31.19 -2.93 -3.95
N PHE A 104 31.21 -2.31 -2.76
CA PHE A 104 32.23 -2.53 -1.74
C PHE A 104 31.97 -3.79 -0.89
N GLU A 105 30.73 -4.26 -0.77
CA GLU A 105 30.25 -5.37 0.09
C GLU A 105 30.25 -6.72 -0.63
N GLU A 106 30.34 -6.77 -1.97
CA GLU A 106 30.79 -7.97 -2.68
C GLU A 106 32.24 -8.37 -2.31
N SER A 107 32.92 -7.54 -1.52
CA SER A 107 33.97 -7.97 -0.60
C SER A 107 33.89 -7.18 0.71
N VAL A 108 32.94 -7.61 1.57
CA VAL A 108 32.81 -7.44 3.04
C VAL A 108 31.41 -6.96 3.41
N MET A 109 30.51 -7.93 3.67
CA MET A 109 29.56 -7.80 4.78
C MET A 109 30.40 -7.70 6.07
N VAL A 110 30.18 -6.80 7.02
CA VAL A 110 28.91 -6.41 7.67
C VAL A 110 29.04 -4.99 8.27
N SER A 111 27.95 -4.20 8.26
CA SER A 111 27.78 -3.02 9.11
C SER A 111 27.74 -3.41 10.58
N GLU A 112 28.58 -2.76 11.39
CA GLU A 112 28.71 -2.91 12.84
C GLU A 112 27.39 -3.03 13.60
N GLU A 113 27.02 -4.26 13.95
CA GLU A 113 26.91 -4.68 15.35
C GLU A 113 27.58 -6.07 15.42
N TYR A 114 28.36 -6.31 16.48
CA TYR A 114 29.16 -7.52 16.77
C TYR A 114 30.58 -7.58 16.14
N ASN A 115 31.60 -7.37 16.98
CA ASN A 115 33.03 -7.46 16.66
C ASN A 115 33.49 -8.92 16.50
N VAL A 116 33.78 -9.37 15.27
CA VAL A 116 34.65 -10.54 14.96
C VAL A 116 35.37 -10.30 13.61
N PHE A 117 36.69 -10.49 13.54
CA PHE A 117 37.49 -10.32 12.29
C PHE A 117 37.95 -11.67 11.69
N VAL A 118 38.07 -11.71 10.34
CA VAL A 118 38.54 -12.87 9.55
C VAL A 118 39.57 -12.45 8.49
N GLN A 119 40.74 -13.12 8.34
CA GLN A 119 41.80 -12.80 7.35
C GLN A 119 41.89 -13.84 6.20
N HIS A 120 42.11 -13.42 4.94
CA HIS A 120 41.98 -14.23 3.71
C HIS A 120 43.31 -14.80 3.13
N PHE A 121 43.31 -16.05 2.67
CA PHE A 121 44.35 -16.63 1.78
C PHE A 121 43.76 -17.10 0.43
N LEU A 122 44.56 -16.99 -0.64
CA LEU A 122 44.19 -17.33 -2.03
C LEU A 122 44.65 -18.75 -2.41
N THR A 123 43.72 -19.61 -2.82
CA THR A 123 44.02 -20.74 -3.71
C THR A 123 43.58 -20.42 -5.14
N GLU A 124 44.07 -21.16 -6.13
CA GLU A 124 44.02 -20.86 -7.58
C GLU A 124 42.62 -20.65 -8.21
N SER A 125 41.54 -20.68 -7.43
CA SER A 125 40.26 -20.17 -7.94
C SER A 125 39.27 -19.61 -6.92
N ARG A 126 39.50 -19.63 -5.59
CA ARG A 126 38.59 -19.01 -4.57
C ARG A 126 39.29 -18.62 -3.26
N THR A 127 38.77 -17.57 -2.60
CA THR A 127 39.21 -17.01 -1.31
C THR A 127 38.68 -17.79 -0.09
N VAL A 128 39.48 -18.00 0.96
CA VAL A 128 39.07 -18.63 2.25
C VAL A 128 39.66 -17.82 3.43
N GLY A 129 38.95 -17.63 4.55
CA GLY A 129 39.43 -16.83 5.69
C GLY A 129 39.40 -17.48 7.09
N PHE A 130 40.14 -16.91 8.08
CA PHE A 130 40.41 -17.40 9.46
C PHE A 130 40.21 -16.36 10.59
N SER A 131 40.00 -16.76 11.86
CA SER A 131 39.94 -15.89 13.06
C SER A 131 40.86 -16.39 14.21
N LEU A 132 41.44 -15.48 15.02
CA LEU A 132 42.32 -15.76 16.18
C LEU A 132 41.89 -14.91 17.41
N VAL A 133 41.93 -15.47 18.63
CA VAL A 133 41.57 -14.77 19.89
C VAL A 133 42.63 -15.04 20.99
N LYS A 134 43.04 -14.01 21.76
CA LYS A 134 43.91 -14.13 22.96
C LYS A 134 43.46 -13.15 24.07
N PRO A 135 43.63 -13.45 25.39
CA PRO A 135 43.09 -12.64 26.48
C PRO A 135 44.09 -11.59 27.01
N THR A 136 43.56 -10.49 27.54
CA THR A 136 44.26 -9.30 28.04
C THR A 136 44.98 -9.49 29.39
N PHE A 137 46.20 -8.97 29.48
CA PHE A 137 46.75 -8.36 30.70
C PHE A 137 47.43 -7.04 30.31
N ASP A 138 47.24 -6.01 31.13
CA ASP A 138 47.71 -4.63 30.95
C ASP A 138 49.17 -4.53 30.47
N LEU A 139 49.39 -3.79 29.37
CA LEU A 139 50.69 -3.16 29.08
C LEU A 139 50.51 -1.70 28.64
N PRO A 140 51.40 -0.79 29.07
CA PRO A 140 51.25 0.66 28.90
C PRO A 140 51.67 1.15 27.50
N ASN A 141 51.22 2.37 27.16
CA ASN A 141 51.51 3.10 25.92
C ASN A 141 52.91 2.83 25.33
N GLY A 142 52.95 2.32 24.09
CA GLY A 142 54.16 2.22 23.25
C GLY A 142 54.51 0.80 22.78
N PHE A 143 53.71 0.21 21.90
CA PHE A 143 54.07 -1.00 21.14
C PHE A 143 53.74 -0.84 19.66
N GLU A 144 54.77 -0.85 18.80
CA GLU A 144 54.67 -0.98 17.34
C GLU A 144 54.81 -2.46 16.92
N PRO A 145 54.10 -2.95 15.89
CA PRO A 145 54.31 -4.29 15.36
C PRO A 145 55.70 -4.42 14.72
N LYS A 146 56.47 -5.40 15.21
CA LYS A 146 57.79 -5.76 14.69
C LYS A 146 57.66 -6.76 13.54
N LYS A 147 58.14 -6.35 12.35
CA LYS A 147 58.70 -7.17 11.26
C LYS A 147 57.74 -7.58 10.11
N THR A 148 57.99 -7.01 8.93
CA THR A 148 57.49 -7.48 7.62
C THR A 148 58.42 -8.57 7.09
N VAL A 149 57.89 -9.71 6.63
CA VAL A 149 58.68 -10.74 5.93
C VAL A 149 58.72 -10.42 4.43
N GLU A 150 59.93 -10.39 3.84
CA GLU A 150 60.15 -9.99 2.45
C GLU A 150 59.83 -11.09 1.41
N LYS A 151 59.32 -10.61 0.26
CA LYS A 151 58.87 -11.37 -0.92
C LYS A 151 60.00 -12.15 -1.61
N HIS A 152 59.75 -13.42 -1.91
CA HIS A 152 60.39 -14.08 -3.06
C HIS A 152 59.37 -14.54 -4.10
N ALA A 153 59.83 -14.53 -5.35
CA ALA A 153 59.04 -14.45 -6.58
C ALA A 153 58.11 -15.65 -6.80
N ASN A 154 56.88 -15.53 -6.30
CA ASN A 154 55.62 -15.97 -6.92
C ASN A 154 54.52 -15.62 -5.91
N GLY A 155 53.99 -14.41 -6.04
CA GLY A 155 53.28 -13.71 -4.96
C GLY A 155 52.11 -14.49 -4.36
N ARG A 156 52.06 -14.55 -3.02
CA ARG A 156 50.85 -14.70 -2.20
C ARG A 156 51.14 -14.33 -0.73
N ALA A 157 50.24 -13.50 -0.18
CA ALA A 157 49.94 -13.11 1.22
C ALA A 157 51.01 -12.45 2.12
N SER A 158 50.61 -11.38 2.81
CA SER A 158 51.26 -10.76 3.98
C SER A 158 50.37 -10.97 5.21
N LEU A 159 50.96 -11.29 6.37
CA LEU A 159 50.27 -11.51 7.64
C LEU A 159 50.45 -10.29 8.56
N GLU A 160 49.37 -9.66 9.01
CA GLU A 160 49.36 -8.61 10.04
C GLU A 160 48.33 -8.95 11.13
N LEU A 161 48.71 -8.84 12.41
CA LEU A 161 47.92 -9.18 13.60
C LEU A 161 47.70 -7.93 14.48
N LEU A 162 46.46 -7.54 14.73
CA LEU A 162 46.08 -6.43 15.63
C LEU A 162 44.87 -6.81 16.52
N TYR A 163 44.85 -6.31 17.78
CA TYR A 163 44.06 -6.76 18.96
C TYR A 163 42.75 -5.96 19.24
N ASN A 164 41.82 -6.49 20.05
CA ASN A 164 40.55 -5.81 20.47
C ASN A 164 40.16 -6.06 21.96
N ASP A 165 39.60 -5.03 22.64
CA ASP A 165 39.46 -4.84 24.10
C ASP A 165 37.99 -4.69 24.62
N ARG A 166 37.06 -5.64 24.40
CA ARG A 166 35.73 -5.56 25.05
C ARG A 166 35.10 -6.91 25.43
N PHE A 167 35.48 -7.45 26.58
CA PHE A 167 34.65 -8.39 27.36
C PHE A 167 34.98 -8.22 28.86
N HIS A 168 34.03 -7.74 29.66
CA HIS A 168 34.08 -7.85 31.12
C HIS A 168 32.80 -8.55 31.60
N GLY A 169 32.96 -9.71 32.24
CA GLY A 169 31.87 -10.45 32.88
C GLY A 169 32.11 -11.96 33.00
N GLU A 170 32.97 -12.32 33.97
CA GLU A 170 33.08 -13.58 34.77
C GLU A 170 33.20 -14.98 34.10
N GLU A 171 34.40 -15.55 34.32
CA GLU A 171 34.80 -16.94 34.59
C GLU A 171 34.46 -18.08 33.60
N ASN A 172 35.33 -18.21 32.58
CA ASN A 172 35.95 -19.43 32.01
C ASN A 172 35.99 -19.42 30.47
N THR A 173 36.98 -18.74 29.89
CA THR A 173 37.29 -18.85 28.45
C THR A 173 38.63 -19.57 28.23
N ILE A 174 38.61 -20.65 27.45
CA ILE A 174 39.78 -21.45 27.04
C ILE A 174 40.40 -20.81 25.79
N ASN A 175 41.73 -20.61 25.78
CA ASN A 175 42.47 -20.03 24.65
C ASN A 175 42.70 -21.08 23.55
N ALA A 176 42.34 -20.82 22.29
CA ALA A 176 42.56 -21.77 21.19
C ALA A 176 42.59 -21.14 19.78
N ILE A 177 43.20 -21.85 18.82
CA ILE A 177 43.30 -21.55 17.39
C ILE A 177 42.35 -22.49 16.63
N VAL A 178 41.55 -22.04 15.67
CA VAL A 178 40.57 -22.91 14.96
C VAL A 178 40.68 -22.77 13.44
N PHE A 179 40.77 -23.89 12.72
CA PHE A 179 40.96 -23.95 11.26
C PHE A 179 39.66 -24.31 10.50
N PRO A 180 39.48 -23.89 9.22
CA PRO A 180 38.16 -23.72 8.55
C PRO A 180 37.47 -25.02 8.09
N LEU A 181 36.12 -24.97 8.02
CA LEU A 181 35.20 -26.09 7.70
C LEU A 181 35.12 -26.52 6.21
N ARG A 182 35.93 -25.94 5.30
CA ARG A 182 35.91 -26.31 3.87
C ARG A 182 37.02 -27.29 3.50
N ARG A 183 36.63 -28.45 2.96
CA ARG A 183 37.53 -29.54 2.55
C ARG A 183 38.57 -29.11 1.52
N GLU A 184 38.27 -28.11 0.71
CA GLU A 184 39.14 -27.62 -0.37
C GLU A 184 40.40 -26.92 0.16
N PHE A 185 40.35 -26.36 1.37
CA PHE A 185 41.51 -25.69 1.98
C PHE A 185 42.67 -26.67 2.20
N PHE A 186 42.36 -27.85 2.74
CA PHE A 186 43.36 -28.88 3.08
C PHE A 186 43.80 -29.71 1.87
N LYS A 187 43.20 -29.50 0.69
CA LYS A 187 43.64 -30.16 -0.56
C LYS A 187 44.77 -29.42 -1.28
N SER A 188 45.21 -28.26 -0.78
CA SER A 188 46.26 -27.44 -1.38
C SER A 188 47.55 -27.53 -0.58
N ASP A 189 48.63 -28.00 -1.22
CA ASP A 189 49.95 -28.12 -0.58
C ASP A 189 50.50 -26.79 -0.04
N SER A 190 50.19 -25.69 -0.71
CA SER A 190 50.58 -24.34 -0.26
C SER A 190 49.89 -23.94 1.05
N ASN A 191 48.62 -24.33 1.22
CA ASN A 191 47.86 -24.07 2.44
C ASN A 191 48.25 -25.00 3.58
N LEU A 192 48.61 -26.24 3.26
CA LEU A 192 49.14 -27.21 4.24
C LEU A 192 50.47 -26.74 4.83
N ARG A 193 51.33 -26.08 4.03
CA ARG A 193 52.55 -25.43 4.55
C ARG A 193 52.26 -24.25 5.47
N ILE A 194 51.28 -23.41 5.14
CA ILE A 194 50.88 -22.29 6.01
C ILE A 194 50.27 -22.81 7.32
N LEU A 195 49.47 -23.87 7.25
CA LEU A 195 48.94 -24.57 8.41
C LEU A 195 50.08 -25.08 9.32
N GLU A 196 51.09 -25.72 8.74
CA GLU A 196 52.28 -26.19 9.44
C GLU A 196 53.08 -25.04 10.09
N GLU A 197 53.27 -23.92 9.38
CA GLU A 197 53.96 -22.74 9.91
C GLU A 197 53.22 -22.12 11.10
N VAL A 198 51.89 -21.95 11.02
CA VAL A 198 51.07 -21.39 12.10
C VAL A 198 51.02 -22.32 13.32
N LEU A 199 50.87 -23.62 13.11
CA LEU A 199 50.86 -24.61 14.20
C LEU A 199 52.24 -24.74 14.86
N THR A 200 53.32 -24.48 14.12
CA THR A 200 54.68 -24.44 14.65
C THR A 200 54.93 -23.16 15.45
N GLU A 201 54.44 -22.02 14.96
CA GLU A 201 54.60 -20.71 15.59
C GLU A 201 53.79 -20.58 16.89
N TYR A 202 52.61 -21.20 16.96
CA TYR A 202 51.73 -21.18 18.14
C TYR A 202 51.53 -22.57 18.78
N LYS A 203 52.57 -23.40 18.78
CA LYS A 203 52.55 -24.80 19.27
C LYS A 203 52.00 -25.02 20.69
N ASP A 204 52.06 -23.99 21.53
CA ASP A 204 51.64 -24.01 22.95
C ASP A 204 50.16 -23.61 23.14
N MET A 205 49.44 -23.25 22.08
CA MET A 205 47.99 -23.01 22.10
C MET A 205 47.21 -24.22 21.55
N PRO A 206 46.08 -24.61 22.18
CA PRO A 206 45.15 -25.59 21.64
C PRO A 206 44.72 -25.22 20.22
N ALA A 207 44.89 -26.11 19.24
CA ALA A 207 44.56 -25.83 17.85
C ALA A 207 43.55 -26.84 17.30
N TYR A 208 42.40 -26.39 16.86
CA TYR A 208 41.29 -27.22 16.42
C TYR A 208 41.23 -27.33 14.90
N ILE A 209 41.38 -28.56 14.37
CA ILE A 209 41.36 -28.84 12.92
C ILE A 209 40.18 -29.76 12.57
N PRO A 210 39.40 -29.53 11.50
CA PRO A 210 38.28 -30.40 11.17
C PRO A 210 38.70 -31.86 10.95
N ASN A 211 37.92 -32.82 11.45
CA ASN A 211 38.27 -34.25 11.46
C ASN A 211 38.48 -34.81 10.05
N TYR A 212 37.76 -34.28 9.05
CA TYR A 212 37.93 -34.69 7.65
C TYR A 212 39.30 -34.29 7.06
N ALA A 213 40.04 -33.36 7.71
CA ALA A 213 41.32 -32.87 7.23
C ALA A 213 42.50 -33.75 7.69
N LYS A 214 42.29 -34.66 8.65
CA LYS A 214 43.32 -35.57 9.18
C LYS A 214 44.15 -36.24 8.10
N THR A 215 43.49 -36.74 7.06
CA THR A 215 44.15 -37.47 5.95
C THR A 215 44.98 -36.54 5.09
N SER A 216 44.53 -35.30 4.87
CA SER A 216 45.24 -34.32 4.07
C SER A 216 46.39 -33.65 4.83
N THR A 217 46.38 -33.73 6.15
CA THR A 217 47.40 -33.16 7.03
C THR A 217 48.30 -34.23 7.66
N GLU A 218 48.27 -35.48 7.20
CA GLU A 218 49.00 -36.60 7.84
C GLU A 218 50.53 -36.41 7.83
N ASN A 219 51.03 -35.62 6.88
CA ASN A 219 52.45 -35.33 6.72
C ASN A 219 52.93 -34.12 7.53
N ILE A 220 52.06 -33.46 8.30
CA ILE A 220 52.38 -32.33 9.16
C ILE A 220 52.57 -32.84 10.60
N VAL A 221 53.70 -32.50 11.23
CA VAL A 221 53.97 -32.92 12.61
C VAL A 221 53.28 -31.96 13.58
N PHE A 222 52.22 -32.44 14.22
CA PHE A 222 51.43 -31.66 15.18
C PHE A 222 52.06 -31.62 16.57
N SER A 223 51.87 -30.50 17.29
CA SER A 223 52.08 -30.48 18.74
C SER A 223 50.94 -31.21 19.47
N GLU A 224 51.16 -31.61 20.72
CA GLU A 224 50.15 -32.34 21.54
C GLU A 224 48.85 -31.55 21.77
N ASN A 225 48.86 -30.26 21.46
CA ASN A 225 47.74 -29.35 21.67
C ASN A 225 46.79 -29.26 20.44
N VAL A 226 47.05 -30.02 19.37
CA VAL A 226 46.18 -30.04 18.18
C VAL A 226 45.04 -31.04 18.35
N VAL A 227 43.79 -30.57 18.35
CA VAL A 227 42.59 -31.37 18.55
C VAL A 227 41.76 -31.40 17.26
N PHE A 228 41.47 -32.58 16.73
CA PHE A 228 40.60 -32.65 15.56
C PHE A 228 39.12 -32.66 15.95
N TYR A 229 38.31 -31.79 15.34
CA TYR A 229 36.90 -31.58 15.69
C TYR A 229 35.94 -31.89 14.53
N GLU A 230 34.71 -32.33 14.81
CA GLU A 230 33.68 -32.49 13.77
C GLU A 230 33.03 -31.12 13.48
N PRO A 231 33.20 -30.58 12.26
CA PRO A 231 32.87 -29.18 11.92
C PRO A 231 31.38 -28.87 11.83
N GLU A 232 30.52 -29.89 11.92
CA GLU A 232 29.07 -29.68 11.85
C GLU A 232 28.48 -29.27 13.20
N LEU A 233 29.24 -29.10 14.29
CA LEU A 233 28.70 -28.80 15.61
C LEU A 233 28.97 -27.35 16.07
N ASP A 234 27.91 -26.52 16.15
CA ASP A 234 27.63 -25.57 17.26
C ASP A 234 28.13 -24.08 17.23
N VAL A 235 27.23 -23.15 16.84
CA VAL A 235 27.18 -21.71 17.30
C VAL A 235 25.91 -21.50 18.15
N GLN A 236 25.28 -22.60 18.53
CA GLN A 236 23.89 -22.62 18.90
C GLN A 236 23.74 -22.98 20.40
N ASN A 237 24.85 -23.13 21.14
CA ASN A 237 24.84 -23.30 22.59
C ASN A 237 25.16 -22.06 23.47
N GLU A 238 25.42 -20.86 22.94
CA GLU A 238 25.64 -19.67 23.82
C GLU A 238 24.55 -18.58 23.77
N LEU A 239 23.70 -18.52 22.74
CA LEU A 239 22.59 -17.55 22.68
C LEU A 239 21.25 -18.08 23.25
N LEU A 240 21.20 -19.35 23.62
CA LEU A 240 19.96 -20.07 23.91
C LEU A 240 19.49 -20.04 25.38
N ILE A 241 20.16 -19.29 26.27
CA ILE A 241 19.77 -19.23 27.70
C ILE A 241 19.43 -17.81 28.21
N LYS A 242 19.58 -16.72 27.43
CA LYS A 242 19.43 -15.34 27.99
C LYS A 242 18.53 -14.31 27.29
N SER A 243 17.57 -14.69 26.42
CA SER A 243 16.48 -13.75 26.11
C SER A 243 15.12 -14.44 25.94
N LYS A 244 14.28 -14.32 26.97
CA LYS A 244 12.83 -14.35 26.81
C LYS A 244 12.42 -13.12 25.97
N TYR A 245 11.41 -13.29 25.12
CA TYR A 245 10.64 -12.30 24.32
C TYR A 245 10.94 -12.15 22.81
N VAL A 246 9.89 -12.53 22.05
CA VAL A 246 9.45 -12.13 20.70
C VAL A 246 10.23 -12.66 19.47
N PHE A 247 9.71 -13.75 18.88
CA PHE A 247 9.96 -14.14 17.49
C PHE A 247 8.85 -13.57 16.57
N THR A 248 9.16 -12.55 15.76
CA THR A 248 8.27 -12.17 14.64
C THR A 248 8.77 -12.82 13.35
N GLY A 249 7.94 -13.69 12.77
CA GLY A 249 8.29 -14.53 11.64
C GLY A 249 8.55 -13.75 10.35
N ARG A 250 9.79 -13.87 9.83
CA ARG A 250 10.14 -13.74 8.41
C ARG A 250 11.52 -14.37 8.15
N SER A 251 11.58 -15.69 7.96
CA SER A 251 12.66 -16.31 7.19
C SER A 251 12.17 -17.64 6.57
N LYS A 252 12.36 -17.78 5.26
CA LYS A 252 12.40 -19.09 4.60
C LYS A 252 13.84 -19.56 4.68
N THR A 253 14.23 -20.05 5.86
CA THR A 253 15.49 -20.78 6.01
C THR A 253 15.27 -21.85 7.07
N VAL A 254 15.50 -23.10 6.69
CA VAL A 254 15.46 -24.29 7.57
C VAL A 254 16.33 -24.01 8.80
N GLY A 255 15.71 -23.70 9.94
CA GLY A 255 16.41 -23.47 11.21
C GLY A 255 17.27 -24.68 11.58
N VAL A 256 18.52 -24.39 11.91
CA VAL A 256 19.55 -25.35 12.31
C VAL A 256 19.26 -25.83 13.74
N SER A 257 19.67 -27.04 14.10
CA SER A 257 19.60 -27.56 15.47
C SER A 257 20.83 -27.12 16.28
N PRO A 258 20.62 -26.54 17.48
CA PRO A 258 21.47 -26.53 18.65
C PRO A 258 22.92 -26.96 18.62
N VAL A 259 23.04 -28.23 18.31
CA VAL A 259 23.93 -29.09 19.07
C VAL A 259 24.63 -30.01 18.08
N ASP A 260 24.60 -29.71 16.77
CA ASP A 260 24.99 -30.71 15.77
C ASP A 260 25.06 -30.29 14.30
N GLY A 261 24.52 -29.12 13.90
CA GLY A 261 24.61 -28.48 12.56
C GLY A 261 24.40 -29.35 11.31
N ARG A 262 23.92 -30.59 11.47
CA ARG A 262 23.18 -31.32 10.45
C ARG A 262 21.73 -30.84 10.48
N LYS A 263 21.23 -30.38 9.33
CA LYS A 263 19.84 -29.90 9.16
C LYS A 263 18.88 -31.01 9.54
N GLY A 264 18.33 -31.02 10.74
CA GLY A 264 17.54 -32.16 11.17
C GLY A 264 16.07 -32.14 10.77
N ILE A 265 15.44 -30.99 10.47
CA ILE A 265 13.99 -30.91 10.19
C ILE A 265 13.75 -30.17 8.86
N LEU A 266 13.23 -30.88 7.85
CA LEU A 266 12.97 -30.40 6.49
C LEU A 266 11.65 -29.63 6.37
N ASP A 267 10.54 -30.25 6.79
CA ASP A 267 9.20 -29.68 6.69
C ASP A 267 8.31 -30.23 7.82
N VAL A 268 7.31 -29.45 8.20
CA VAL A 268 6.31 -29.81 9.22
C VAL A 268 4.93 -29.44 8.70
N TYR A 269 4.08 -30.44 8.52
CA TYR A 269 2.75 -30.24 7.97
C TYR A 269 1.70 -31.07 8.69
N VAL A 270 0.48 -30.57 8.73
CA VAL A 270 -0.64 -31.28 9.36
C VAL A 270 -1.08 -32.42 8.46
N GLN A 271 -1.22 -33.59 9.08
CA GLN A 271 -1.81 -34.75 8.44
C GLN A 271 -3.32 -34.79 8.64
N ASN A 272 -3.76 -34.64 9.90
CA ASN A 272 -5.16 -34.65 10.27
C ASN A 272 -5.38 -33.90 11.59
N ILE A 273 -6.57 -33.36 11.77
CA ILE A 273 -7.07 -32.83 13.04
C ILE A 273 -8.38 -33.57 13.29
N SER A 274 -8.47 -34.23 14.44
CA SER A 274 -9.65 -35.00 14.85
C SER A 274 -10.10 -34.53 16.22
N TYR A 275 -11.41 -34.60 16.42
CA TYR A 275 -12.06 -34.02 17.58
C TYR A 275 -12.87 -35.10 18.29
N SER A 276 -12.84 -35.11 19.62
CA SER A 276 -13.56 -36.06 20.47
C SER A 276 -14.12 -35.34 21.68
N ASP A 277 -15.19 -35.82 22.31
CA ASP A 277 -15.88 -35.16 23.45
C ASP A 277 -14.97 -34.51 24.50
N LYS A 278 -13.78 -35.07 24.75
CA LYS A 278 -12.83 -34.62 25.78
C LYS A 278 -11.55 -33.96 25.26
N ALA A 279 -11.17 -34.16 24.00
CA ALA A 279 -9.87 -33.71 23.50
C ALA A 279 -9.85 -33.39 22.00
N ILE A 280 -8.99 -32.45 21.62
CA ILE A 280 -8.60 -32.20 20.23
C ILE A 280 -7.27 -32.93 19.97
N SER A 281 -7.26 -33.83 18.98
CA SER A 281 -6.07 -34.57 18.58
C SER A 281 -5.56 -34.06 17.24
N MET A 282 -4.34 -33.55 17.23
CA MET A 282 -3.67 -33.06 16.02
C MET A 282 -2.51 -33.96 15.67
N SER A 283 -2.55 -34.56 14.47
CA SER A 283 -1.43 -35.33 13.92
C SER A 283 -0.67 -34.48 12.91
N VAL A 284 0.62 -34.31 13.16
CA VAL A 284 1.54 -33.60 12.27
C VAL A 284 2.59 -34.57 11.74
N ILE A 285 2.96 -34.40 10.47
CA ILE A 285 4.13 -35.06 9.90
C ILE A 285 5.32 -34.14 10.03
N VAL A 286 6.38 -34.70 10.61
CA VAL A 286 7.70 -34.09 10.66
C VAL A 286 8.60 -34.89 9.74
N ASP A 287 9.15 -34.20 8.75
CA ASP A 287 10.16 -34.73 7.88
C ASP A 287 11.53 -34.32 8.43
N THR A 288 12.34 -35.30 8.86
CA THR A 288 13.67 -35.08 9.43
C THR A 288 14.78 -35.69 8.60
N LEU A 289 16.00 -35.18 8.75
CA LEU A 289 17.22 -35.80 8.21
C LEU A 289 17.92 -36.56 9.35
N PHE A 290 18.21 -37.84 9.11
CA PHE A 290 19.09 -38.71 9.93
C PHE A 290 18.67 -39.01 11.38
N ASN A 291 17.90 -38.15 12.05
CA ASN A 291 17.49 -38.29 13.46
C ASN A 291 15.98 -38.34 13.62
N THR A 292 15.51 -39.06 14.64
CA THR A 292 14.09 -39.05 15.03
C THR A 292 13.77 -37.87 15.94
N VAL A 293 12.50 -37.49 16.04
CA VAL A 293 12.00 -36.51 17.00
C VAL A 293 11.99 -37.08 18.42
N GLY A 294 12.56 -36.34 19.37
CA GLY A 294 12.65 -36.68 20.79
C GLY A 294 11.52 -36.08 21.62
N LYS A 295 11.49 -34.74 21.79
CA LYS A 295 10.39 -34.01 22.43
C LYS A 295 9.75 -33.06 21.43
N SER A 296 8.45 -32.78 21.60
CA SER A 296 7.83 -31.69 20.86
C SER A 296 6.69 -31.05 21.65
N ASN A 297 6.46 -29.76 21.40
CA ASN A 297 5.35 -29.01 21.98
C ASN A 297 4.59 -28.32 20.86
N LEU A 298 3.26 -28.34 20.95
CA LEU A 298 2.40 -27.47 20.17
C LEU A 298 2.26 -26.13 20.91
N VAL A 299 2.50 -25.04 20.21
CA VAL A 299 2.43 -23.67 20.74
C VAL A 299 1.34 -22.92 20.01
N LEU A 300 0.39 -22.36 20.77
CA LEU A 300 -0.64 -21.44 20.26
C LEU A 300 -0.27 -20.02 20.65
N LEU A 301 -0.34 -19.12 19.68
CA LEU A 301 -0.08 -17.69 19.86
C LEU A 301 -1.28 -16.89 19.35
N ASP A 302 -1.94 -16.13 20.23
CA ASP A 302 -2.97 -15.20 19.79
C ASP A 302 -2.33 -14.02 19.04
N ARG A 303 -2.88 -13.71 17.86
CA ARG A 303 -2.46 -12.58 17.02
C ARG A 303 -2.92 -11.22 17.54
N ASP A 304 -3.83 -11.16 18.52
CA ASP A 304 -4.43 -9.92 18.99
C ASP A 304 -3.76 -9.30 20.22
N GLN A 305 -2.84 -10.00 20.88
CA GLN A 305 -2.09 -9.47 22.01
C GLN A 305 -0.86 -8.69 21.52
N ASP A 306 -0.99 -7.36 21.43
CA ASP A 306 0.12 -6.44 21.25
C ASP A 306 0.52 -5.89 22.63
N GLY A 307 1.72 -6.23 23.13
CA GLY A 307 2.35 -5.53 24.27
C GLY A 307 2.22 -6.16 25.66
N GLU A 308 1.42 -7.20 25.86
CA GLU A 308 1.42 -8.03 27.08
C GLU A 308 2.19 -9.35 26.84
N GLU A 309 2.69 -9.99 27.91
CA GLU A 309 3.32 -11.32 27.76
C GLU A 309 2.31 -12.25 27.06
N PRO A 310 2.63 -12.82 25.88
CA PRO A 310 1.64 -13.56 25.12
C PRO A 310 1.12 -14.70 26.00
N ASN A 311 -0.20 -14.77 26.19
CA ASN A 311 -0.84 -15.93 26.79
C ASN A 311 -0.46 -17.14 25.93
N LEU A 312 0.50 -17.92 26.40
CA LEU A 312 1.15 -18.98 25.64
C LEU A 312 0.60 -20.32 26.12
N ALA A 313 -0.26 -20.96 25.32
CA ALA A 313 -0.66 -22.32 25.60
C ALA A 313 0.35 -23.30 24.98
N ILE A 314 1.04 -24.06 25.82
CA ILE A 314 2.00 -25.10 25.41
C ILE A 314 1.38 -26.47 25.69
N PHE A 315 1.22 -27.29 24.65
CA PHE A 315 0.75 -28.67 24.77
C PHE A 315 1.85 -29.65 24.38
N SER A 316 2.31 -30.45 25.34
CA SER A 316 3.36 -31.44 25.12
C SER A 316 2.89 -32.60 24.24
N MET A 317 3.83 -33.17 23.47
CA MET A 317 3.63 -34.38 22.66
C MET A 317 3.04 -35.53 23.46
N THR A 318 2.02 -36.18 22.90
CA THR A 318 1.39 -37.36 23.53
C THR A 318 1.90 -38.67 22.94
N GLU A 319 2.08 -38.75 21.62
CA GLU A 319 2.50 -39.96 20.91
C GLU A 319 3.37 -39.63 19.68
N SER A 320 4.31 -40.52 19.31
CA SER A 320 5.15 -40.39 18.10
C SER A 320 5.34 -41.74 17.41
N LYS A 321 5.26 -41.75 16.07
CA LYS A 321 5.37 -42.95 15.24
C LYS A 321 6.22 -42.68 13.99
N VAL A 322 7.24 -43.49 13.76
CA VAL A 322 8.01 -43.47 12.49
C VAL A 322 7.16 -44.10 11.38
N LEU A 323 6.92 -43.36 10.30
CA LEU A 323 6.13 -43.80 9.16
C LEU A 323 7.00 -44.44 8.07
N SER A 324 8.16 -43.83 7.78
CA SER A 324 9.12 -44.33 6.80
C SER A 324 10.52 -43.81 7.10
N GLN A 325 11.54 -44.59 6.78
CA GLN A 325 12.95 -44.21 6.94
C GLN A 325 13.76 -44.73 5.76
N ASN A 326 14.38 -43.80 5.02
CA ASN A 326 15.32 -44.10 3.94
C ASN A 326 16.68 -43.47 4.27
N SER A 327 17.71 -43.70 3.43
CA SER A 327 19.08 -43.19 3.64
C SER A 327 19.15 -41.68 3.88
N ASP A 328 18.21 -40.93 3.29
CA ASP A 328 18.29 -39.47 3.22
C ASP A 328 17.20 -38.78 4.05
N LYS A 329 16.21 -39.51 4.60
CA LYS A 329 15.03 -38.89 5.23
C LYS A 329 14.29 -39.85 6.17
N ILE A 330 13.90 -39.35 7.34
CA ILE A 330 12.98 -40.00 8.26
C ILE A 330 11.67 -39.20 8.25
N ARG A 331 10.54 -39.89 8.14
CA ARG A 331 9.20 -39.29 8.24
C ARG A 331 8.53 -39.81 9.49
N GLN A 332 8.19 -38.91 10.41
CA GLN A 332 7.51 -39.23 11.66
C GLN A 332 6.18 -38.53 11.76
N GLN A 333 5.19 -39.23 12.30
CA GLN A 333 3.94 -38.66 12.74
C GLN A 333 4.02 -38.39 14.23
N ILE A 334 3.67 -37.17 14.62
CA ILE A 334 3.54 -36.75 16.01
C ILE A 334 2.08 -36.44 16.26
N THR A 335 1.54 -36.92 17.38
CA THR A 335 0.18 -36.61 17.80
C THR A 335 0.19 -35.80 19.10
N PHE A 336 -0.46 -34.64 19.05
CA PHE A 336 -0.76 -33.80 20.20
C PHE A 336 -2.21 -34.03 20.63
N LYS A 337 -2.45 -34.31 21.91
CA LYS A 337 -3.80 -34.31 22.50
C LYS A 337 -3.93 -33.11 23.42
N ILE A 338 -4.88 -32.24 23.10
CA ILE A 338 -5.19 -31.01 23.80
C ILE A 338 -6.48 -31.25 24.57
N ASP A 339 -6.47 -31.08 25.89
CA ASP A 339 -7.69 -31.16 26.69
C ASP A 339 -8.64 -30.03 26.29
N ARG A 340 -9.92 -30.35 26.10
CA ARG A 340 -10.91 -29.39 25.64
C ARG A 340 -11.19 -28.31 26.67
N ASP A 341 -11.21 -28.63 27.95
CA ASP A 341 -11.52 -27.65 29.00
C ASP A 341 -10.38 -26.64 29.14
N ASP A 342 -9.13 -27.09 29.01
CA ASP A 342 -7.95 -26.22 29.00
C ASP A 342 -7.97 -25.25 27.80
N LEU A 343 -8.26 -25.76 26.60
CA LEU A 343 -8.35 -24.92 25.40
C LEU A 343 -9.54 -23.94 25.48
N ASN A 344 -10.69 -24.38 25.98
CA ASN A 344 -11.86 -23.52 26.14
C ASN A 344 -11.61 -22.41 27.17
N SER A 345 -11.02 -22.74 28.31
CA SER A 345 -10.65 -21.76 29.34
C SER A 345 -9.70 -20.69 28.78
N TYR A 346 -8.68 -21.13 28.03
CA TYR A 346 -7.73 -20.25 27.34
C TYR A 346 -8.42 -19.36 26.30
N ILE A 347 -9.30 -19.93 25.48
CA ILE A 347 -10.02 -19.16 24.46
C ILE A 347 -10.97 -18.14 25.13
N LEU A 348 -11.73 -18.54 26.14
CA LEU A 348 -12.75 -17.68 26.76
C LEU A 348 -12.18 -16.55 27.61
N SER A 349 -10.93 -16.64 28.09
CA SER A 349 -10.32 -15.57 28.90
C SER A 349 -9.95 -14.31 28.12
N ASP A 350 -9.79 -14.36 26.79
CA ASP A 350 -9.27 -13.26 25.94
C ASP A 350 -10.30 -12.70 24.93
N TYR A 351 -11.58 -13.03 25.10
CA TYR A 351 -12.58 -12.97 24.03
C TYR A 351 -13.37 -11.67 23.87
N TRP A 352 -12.75 -10.51 24.12
CA TRP A 352 -13.53 -9.26 24.02
C TRP A 352 -13.99 -8.94 22.58
N MET A 353 -13.33 -9.45 21.52
CA MET A 353 -13.68 -9.19 20.11
C MET A 353 -14.65 -10.22 19.46
N GLU A 354 -15.29 -11.09 20.25
CA GLU A 354 -16.16 -12.20 19.78
C GLU A 354 -15.48 -13.20 18.81
N SER A 355 -14.19 -12.99 18.50
CA SER A 355 -13.39 -13.82 17.61
C SER A 355 -11.90 -13.56 17.82
N SER A 356 -11.09 -14.61 17.66
CA SER A 356 -9.63 -14.54 17.74
C SER A 356 -8.98 -15.39 16.66
N VAL A 357 -7.69 -15.16 16.42
CA VAL A 357 -6.91 -15.93 15.44
C VAL A 357 -5.62 -16.40 16.08
N LEU A 358 -5.53 -17.71 16.28
CA LEU A 358 -4.41 -18.37 16.93
C LEU A 358 -3.46 -18.91 15.86
N ASP A 359 -2.22 -18.44 15.88
CA ASP A 359 -1.14 -19.03 15.09
C ASP A 359 -0.62 -20.30 15.75
N LEU A 360 -0.45 -21.35 14.95
CA LEU A 360 0.05 -22.63 15.41
C LEU A 360 1.51 -22.81 15.02
N TYR A 361 2.30 -23.20 16.02
CA TYR A 361 3.70 -23.57 15.86
C TYR A 361 3.97 -24.88 16.56
N VAL A 362 5.02 -25.56 16.12
CA VAL A 362 5.55 -26.73 16.80
C VAL A 362 7.00 -26.45 17.17
N ASP A 363 7.31 -26.62 18.45
CA ASP A 363 8.67 -26.68 18.95
C ASP A 363 9.10 -28.14 18.95
N ILE A 364 10.19 -28.46 18.24
CA ILE A 364 10.64 -29.85 18.06
C ILE A 364 12.09 -29.98 18.52
N SER A 365 12.37 -30.93 19.40
CA SER A 365 13.72 -31.40 19.71
C SER A 365 13.96 -32.76 19.07
N LEU A 366 15.17 -33.00 18.56
CA LEU A 366 15.55 -34.29 17.99
C LEU A 366 16.07 -35.23 19.09
N SER A 367 15.91 -36.54 18.90
CA SER A 367 16.40 -37.57 19.83
C SER A 367 17.91 -37.44 20.00
N GLY A 368 18.35 -37.24 21.24
CA GLY A 368 19.76 -36.95 21.58
C GLY A 368 20.09 -35.46 21.74
N TYR A 369 19.12 -34.57 21.50
CA TYR A 369 19.30 -33.12 21.53
C TYR A 369 18.29 -32.43 22.47
N ASN A 370 18.79 -31.52 23.31
CA ASN A 370 17.99 -30.85 24.35
C ASN A 370 17.35 -29.54 23.87
N ALA A 371 17.71 -29.02 22.71
CA ALA A 371 17.20 -27.75 22.22
C ALA A 371 15.99 -27.93 21.30
N PHE A 372 15.00 -27.04 21.44
CA PHE A 372 13.83 -27.00 20.58
C PHE A 372 14.05 -26.10 19.37
N VAL A 373 13.55 -26.55 18.22
CA VAL A 373 13.49 -25.77 16.98
C VAL A 373 12.04 -25.35 16.74
N HIS A 374 11.80 -24.04 16.72
CA HIS A 374 10.49 -23.47 16.43
C HIS A 374 10.15 -23.58 14.93
N ARG A 375 8.97 -24.11 14.61
CA ARG A 375 8.49 -24.28 13.23
C ARG A 375 7.04 -23.89 13.04
N GLU A 376 6.78 -23.13 11.98
CA GLU A 376 5.42 -22.89 11.49
C GLU A 376 4.80 -24.17 10.95
N LEU A 377 3.56 -24.44 11.35
CA LEU A 377 2.82 -25.60 10.90
C LEU A 377 2.15 -25.34 9.55
N ARG A 378 2.44 -26.17 8.54
CA ARG A 378 1.82 -26.05 7.21
C ARG A 378 0.53 -26.85 7.12
N ALA A 379 -0.47 -26.29 6.43
CA ALA A 379 -1.78 -26.91 6.28
C ALA A 379 -1.83 -28.02 5.21
N PHE A 380 -0.81 -28.12 4.35
CA PHE A 380 -0.78 -29.06 3.23
C PHE A 380 0.55 -29.80 3.17
N SER A 381 0.52 -31.00 2.58
CA SER A 381 1.73 -31.78 2.31
C SER A 381 2.65 -31.07 1.30
N PRO A 382 3.96 -31.36 1.30
CA PRO A 382 4.92 -30.77 0.38
C PRO A 382 4.54 -30.93 -1.09
N GLU A 383 3.98 -32.08 -1.47
CA GLU A 383 3.58 -32.38 -2.85
C GLU A 383 2.42 -31.47 -3.30
N LYS A 384 1.41 -31.28 -2.43
CA LYS A 384 0.29 -30.38 -2.70
C LYS A 384 0.72 -28.92 -2.76
N ILE A 385 1.67 -28.53 -1.90
CA ILE A 385 2.29 -27.21 -1.92
C ILE A 385 2.97 -26.96 -3.28
N GLN A 386 3.68 -27.96 -3.83
CA GLN A 386 4.33 -27.89 -5.14
C GLN A 386 3.30 -27.76 -6.28
N GLU A 387 2.23 -28.56 -6.26
CA GLU A 387 1.11 -28.44 -7.24
C GLU A 387 0.57 -27.00 -7.30
N PHE A 388 0.36 -26.36 -6.15
CA PHE A 388 -0.08 -24.97 -6.10
C PHE A 388 0.94 -23.98 -6.70
N ASP A 389 2.23 -24.21 -6.49
CA ASP A 389 3.29 -23.33 -7.02
C ASP A 389 3.46 -23.50 -8.54
N ASP A 390 3.32 -24.72 -9.05
CA ASP A 390 3.36 -25.02 -10.49
C ASP A 390 2.17 -24.36 -11.22
N LEU A 391 0.97 -24.44 -10.65
CA LEU A 391 -0.20 -23.72 -11.16
C LEU A 391 0.05 -22.20 -11.21
N LYS A 392 0.84 -21.64 -10.28
CA LYS A 392 1.14 -20.20 -10.22
C LYS A 392 2.06 -19.79 -11.35
N ALA A 393 2.99 -20.65 -11.72
CA ALA A 393 3.92 -20.42 -12.82
C ALA A 393 3.22 -20.32 -14.19
N LEU A 394 2.05 -20.97 -14.35
CA LEU A 394 1.25 -20.93 -15.58
C LEU A 394 0.59 -19.57 -15.85
N ASN A 395 0.65 -18.62 -14.90
CA ASN A 395 0.23 -17.23 -15.11
C ASN A 395 -1.24 -17.07 -15.57
N VAL A 396 -2.10 -18.05 -15.27
CA VAL A 396 -3.53 -18.06 -15.62
C VAL A 396 -4.25 -16.92 -14.86
N PRO A 397 -4.77 -15.89 -15.54
CA PRO A 397 -5.39 -14.75 -14.86
C PRO A 397 -6.87 -15.06 -14.57
N GLY A 398 -7.30 -14.93 -13.32
CA GLY A 398 -8.72 -14.70 -12.97
C GLY A 398 -9.30 -15.61 -11.91
N TYR A 399 -8.66 -16.75 -11.61
CA TYR A 399 -8.96 -17.55 -10.42
C TYR A 399 -7.68 -17.88 -9.70
N SER A 400 -7.63 -17.52 -8.43
CA SER A 400 -6.42 -17.63 -7.65
C SER A 400 -6.23 -19.08 -7.22
N ILE A 401 -5.03 -19.57 -7.37
CA ILE A 401 -4.56 -20.73 -6.58
C ILE A 401 -4.89 -20.54 -5.10
N GLU A 402 -4.93 -19.30 -4.60
CA GLU A 402 -5.42 -19.00 -3.25
C GLU A 402 -6.86 -19.43 -3.00
N GLN A 403 -7.75 -19.40 -3.99
CA GLN A 403 -9.12 -19.89 -3.87
C GLN A 403 -9.18 -21.41 -3.96
N TYR A 404 -8.42 -22.05 -4.86
CA TYR A 404 -8.29 -23.51 -4.86
C TYR A 404 -7.70 -24.02 -3.54
N VAL A 405 -6.69 -23.33 -3.00
CA VAL A 405 -6.11 -23.54 -1.67
C VAL A 405 -7.14 -23.31 -0.56
N ARG A 406 -7.96 -22.26 -0.65
CA ARG A 406 -9.06 -22.02 0.30
C ARG A 406 -10.06 -23.16 0.22
N GLU A 407 -10.65 -23.43 -0.95
CA GLU A 407 -11.65 -24.48 -1.24
C GLU A 407 -11.15 -25.88 -0.88
N ALA A 408 -9.85 -26.15 -0.96
CA ALA A 408 -9.25 -27.40 -0.55
C ALA A 408 -8.99 -27.54 0.96
N ASN A 409 -9.51 -26.66 1.83
CA ASN A 409 -9.34 -26.76 3.29
C ASN A 409 -9.64 -28.20 3.75
N PRO A 410 -8.63 -28.98 4.16
CA PRO A 410 -8.78 -30.41 4.39
C PRO A 410 -9.31 -30.72 5.79
N PHE A 411 -9.54 -29.69 6.62
CA PHE A 411 -9.90 -29.85 8.02
C PHE A 411 -11.36 -29.45 8.25
N GLU A 412 -12.05 -30.26 9.04
CA GLU A 412 -13.40 -29.99 9.51
C GLU A 412 -13.37 -28.91 10.60
N MET A 413 -14.52 -28.26 10.80
CA MET A 413 -14.70 -27.26 11.86
C MET A 413 -15.43 -27.88 13.03
N ASP A 414 -15.17 -27.38 14.23
CA ASP A 414 -15.83 -27.82 15.45
C ASP A 414 -16.63 -26.72 16.09
N MET A 415 -17.65 -27.13 16.85
CA MET A 415 -18.66 -26.23 17.37
C MET A 415 -19.03 -26.65 18.78
N TYR A 416 -19.02 -25.67 19.69
CA TYR A 416 -19.20 -25.89 21.11
C TYR A 416 -20.26 -24.93 21.65
N PRO A 417 -21.37 -25.41 22.22
CA PRO A 417 -22.32 -24.52 22.86
C PRO A 417 -21.69 -23.88 24.10
N VAL A 418 -21.81 -22.56 24.20
CA VAL A 418 -21.35 -21.72 25.31
C VAL A 418 -22.43 -20.69 25.59
N ASP A 419 -23.18 -20.88 26.68
CA ASP A 419 -24.17 -19.91 27.21
C ASP A 419 -25.05 -19.21 26.16
N GLY A 420 -25.81 -19.99 25.39
CA GLY A 420 -26.74 -19.46 24.37
C GLY A 420 -26.09 -19.01 23.06
N ARG A 421 -24.76 -19.13 22.97
CA ARG A 421 -23.97 -18.99 21.74
C ARG A 421 -23.21 -20.28 21.46
N THR A 422 -22.56 -20.34 20.32
CA THR A 422 -21.71 -21.45 19.89
C THR A 422 -20.34 -20.94 19.51
N LEU A 423 -19.31 -21.44 20.19
CA LEU A 423 -17.91 -21.25 19.84
C LEU A 423 -17.58 -22.17 18.65
N VAL A 424 -17.29 -21.57 17.51
CA VAL A 424 -16.80 -22.26 16.32
C VAL A 424 -15.29 -22.19 16.28
N ILE A 425 -14.65 -23.34 16.12
CA ILE A 425 -13.21 -23.50 15.95
C ILE A 425 -12.98 -24.02 14.54
N SER A 426 -12.45 -23.17 13.66
CA SER A 426 -12.18 -23.50 12.27
C SER A 426 -10.68 -23.44 11.97
N PRO A 427 -10.04 -24.59 11.73
CA PRO A 427 -8.71 -24.61 11.16
C PRO A 427 -8.77 -24.06 9.73
N TYR A 428 -7.92 -23.09 9.44
CA TYR A 428 -7.91 -22.39 8.17
C TYR A 428 -6.48 -22.33 7.60
N SER A 429 -6.36 -22.63 6.30
CA SER A 429 -5.12 -22.45 5.57
C SER A 429 -4.98 -21.03 5.03
N GLY A 430 -4.02 -20.28 5.57
CA GLY A 430 -3.72 -18.92 5.13
C GLY A 430 -3.16 -18.84 3.71
N THR A 431 -3.07 -17.63 3.13
CA THR A 431 -2.46 -17.37 1.80
C THR A 431 -0.99 -17.78 1.70
N ARG A 432 -0.33 -18.07 2.83
CA ARG A 432 1.03 -18.62 2.91
C ARG A 432 1.08 -20.13 3.14
N LYS A 433 -0.05 -20.84 3.04
CA LYS A 433 -0.17 -22.28 3.30
C LYS A 433 0.09 -22.66 4.78
N LYS A 434 0.05 -21.67 5.70
CA LYS A 434 0.16 -21.83 7.16
C LYS A 434 -1.18 -22.26 7.74
N LEU A 435 -1.17 -23.23 8.65
CA LEU A 435 -2.35 -23.58 9.44
C LEU A 435 -2.51 -22.59 10.59
N VAL A 436 -3.73 -22.09 10.73
CA VAL A 436 -4.14 -21.14 11.76
C VAL A 436 -5.49 -21.62 12.29
N ILE A 437 -5.76 -21.46 13.59
CA ILE A 437 -7.09 -21.70 14.15
C ILE A 437 -7.81 -20.36 14.26
N GLN A 438 -8.98 -20.26 13.63
CA GLN A 438 -9.89 -19.16 13.84
C GLN A 438 -10.95 -19.61 14.83
N THR A 439 -11.20 -18.79 15.83
CA THR A 439 -12.24 -19.03 16.81
C THR A 439 -13.28 -17.91 16.67
N SER A 440 -14.56 -18.24 16.86
CA SER A 440 -15.67 -17.29 16.68
C SER A 440 -16.86 -17.67 17.56
N LEU A 441 -17.38 -16.73 18.33
CA LEU A 441 -18.57 -16.93 19.15
C LEU A 441 -19.79 -16.38 18.41
N ILE A 442 -20.60 -17.26 17.83
CA ILE A 442 -21.79 -16.91 17.02
C ILE A 442 -23.07 -17.40 17.71
N SER A 443 -24.23 -16.90 17.30
CA SER A 443 -25.51 -17.41 17.84
C SER A 443 -25.74 -18.89 17.51
N ASN A 444 -26.46 -19.61 18.39
CA ASN A 444 -26.80 -21.03 18.19
C ASN A 444 -27.55 -21.29 16.89
N GLU A 445 -28.46 -20.40 16.51
CA GLU A 445 -29.22 -20.49 15.25
C GLU A 445 -28.30 -20.44 14.03
N VAL A 446 -27.38 -19.45 13.99
CA VAL A 446 -26.40 -19.33 12.91
C VAL A 446 -25.44 -20.52 12.91
N ALA A 447 -25.12 -21.04 14.09
CA ALA A 447 -24.30 -22.23 14.23
C ALA A 447 -24.96 -23.50 13.66
N GLU A 448 -26.22 -23.78 14.02
CA GLU A 448 -27.00 -24.87 13.44
C GLU A 448 -27.11 -24.72 11.93
N TYR A 449 -27.30 -23.48 11.46
CA TYR A 449 -27.35 -23.16 10.04
C TYR A 449 -26.04 -23.47 9.33
N PHE A 450 -24.91 -23.17 9.97
CA PHE A 450 -23.56 -23.48 9.48
C PHE A 450 -23.34 -24.98 9.30
N LEU A 451 -23.76 -25.77 10.30
CA LEU A 451 -23.65 -27.23 10.30
C LEU A 451 -24.47 -27.85 9.18
N ASN A 452 -25.74 -27.47 9.08
CA ASN A 452 -26.68 -28.10 8.13
C ASN A 452 -26.31 -27.83 6.67
N ASN A 453 -25.53 -26.78 6.40
CA ASN A 453 -25.26 -26.31 5.04
C ASN A 453 -23.78 -26.38 4.64
N ASN A 454 -22.91 -26.90 5.50
CA ASN A 454 -21.46 -27.05 5.26
C ASN A 454 -20.78 -25.74 4.79
N VAL A 455 -21.16 -24.63 5.43
CA VAL A 455 -20.65 -23.27 5.13
C VAL A 455 -19.36 -23.04 5.89
N ARG A 456 -18.46 -22.19 5.37
CA ARG A 456 -17.18 -21.89 6.03
C ARG A 456 -17.19 -20.57 6.74
N LEU A 457 -16.46 -20.49 7.85
CA LEU A 457 -16.29 -19.24 8.59
C LEU A 457 -15.65 -18.15 7.70
N PRO A 458 -16.08 -16.89 7.86
CA PRO A 458 -15.47 -15.76 7.15
C PRO A 458 -14.00 -15.61 7.56
N ILE A 459 -13.16 -15.07 6.67
CA ILE A 459 -11.73 -14.92 6.96
C ILE A 459 -11.49 -13.82 8.01
N LEU A 460 -11.11 -14.23 9.22
CA LEU A 460 -10.86 -13.32 10.34
C LEU A 460 -9.39 -12.97 10.55
N ALA A 461 -8.48 -13.41 9.67
CA ALA A 461 -7.02 -13.34 9.88
C ALA A 461 -6.43 -11.96 10.26
N ALA A 462 -7.02 -10.85 9.81
CA ALA A 462 -6.54 -9.49 10.08
C ALA A 462 -7.26 -8.88 11.30
N ARG A 463 -6.54 -8.28 12.25
CA ARG A 463 -7.12 -7.59 13.42
C ARG A 463 -8.21 -6.59 13.05
N GLY A 464 -7.99 -5.78 12.01
CA GLY A 464 -9.00 -4.84 11.52
C GLY A 464 -10.33 -5.48 11.09
N ASN A 465 -10.30 -6.73 10.59
CA ASN A 465 -11.53 -7.49 10.29
C ASN A 465 -12.30 -7.82 11.58
N ARG A 466 -11.62 -8.24 12.64
CA ARG A 466 -12.23 -8.62 13.93
C ARG A 466 -12.78 -7.40 14.66
N VAL A 467 -11.97 -6.34 14.79
CA VAL A 467 -12.38 -5.05 15.34
C VAL A 467 -13.64 -4.51 14.65
N THR A 468 -13.70 -4.58 13.31
CA THR A 468 -14.86 -4.10 12.57
C THR A 468 -16.14 -4.88 12.91
N LYS A 469 -16.03 -6.19 13.15
CA LYS A 469 -17.17 -7.06 13.49
C LYS A 469 -17.62 -6.85 14.92
N TYR A 470 -16.67 -6.72 15.84
CA TYR A 470 -16.94 -6.34 17.22
C TYR A 470 -17.66 -4.98 17.29
N TYR A 471 -17.09 -3.95 16.64
CA TYR A 471 -17.70 -2.63 16.57
C TYR A 471 -19.10 -2.66 15.95
N ALA A 472 -19.32 -3.44 14.89
CA ALA A 472 -20.67 -3.65 14.35
C ALA A 472 -21.61 -4.29 15.39
N GLY A 473 -21.16 -5.33 16.09
CA GLY A 473 -21.93 -5.98 17.15
C GLY A 473 -22.36 -5.01 18.25
N VAL A 474 -21.43 -4.20 18.76
CA VAL A 474 -21.73 -3.18 19.78
C VAL A 474 -22.68 -2.10 19.25
N ARG A 475 -22.42 -1.60 18.03
CA ARG A 475 -23.26 -0.59 17.37
C ARG A 475 -24.71 -1.04 17.20
N GLU A 476 -24.94 -2.31 16.85
CA GLU A 476 -26.31 -2.80 16.63
C GLU A 476 -27.00 -3.26 17.92
N SER A 477 -26.25 -3.74 18.92
CA SER A 477 -26.82 -4.30 20.15
C SER A 477 -27.02 -3.27 21.28
N GLN A 478 -26.27 -2.17 21.28
CA GLN A 478 -26.34 -1.15 22.33
C GLN A 478 -27.03 0.14 21.85
N SER A 479 -27.74 0.81 22.75
CA SER A 479 -28.32 2.13 22.49
C SER A 479 -27.27 3.24 22.58
N VAL A 480 -27.48 4.34 21.85
CA VAL A 480 -26.69 5.55 22.04
C VAL A 480 -27.01 6.18 23.40
N ASP A 481 -25.97 6.57 24.13
CA ASP A 481 -26.03 7.32 25.37
C ASP A 481 -26.11 8.82 25.06
N ASP A 482 -27.32 9.39 25.19
CA ASP A 482 -27.63 10.79 24.92
C ASP A 482 -26.81 11.79 25.76
N ASN A 483 -26.20 11.35 26.87
CA ASN A 483 -25.41 12.20 27.76
C ASN A 483 -23.90 12.05 27.56
N ALA A 484 -23.43 11.18 26.66
CA ALA A 484 -22.00 10.94 26.44
C ALA A 484 -21.39 11.88 25.39
N VAL A 485 -20.24 12.47 25.72
CA VAL A 485 -19.42 13.27 24.80
C VAL A 485 -18.04 12.67 24.66
N PHE A 486 -17.67 12.31 23.44
CA PHE A 486 -16.41 11.68 23.06
C PHE A 486 -15.49 12.68 22.37
N TYR A 487 -14.27 12.83 22.89
CA TYR A 487 -13.27 13.76 22.37
C TYR A 487 -12.03 12.99 21.87
N GLU A 488 -11.61 13.25 20.64
CA GLU A 488 -10.36 12.72 20.08
C GLU A 488 -9.61 13.82 19.31
N SER A 489 -8.42 14.19 19.79
CA SER A 489 -7.54 15.17 19.14
C SER A 489 -6.25 14.47 18.68
N ARG A 490 -5.84 14.73 17.43
CA ARG A 490 -4.63 14.13 16.81
C ARG A 490 -4.50 12.61 17.02
N ASP A 491 -5.55 11.85 16.70
CA ASP A 491 -5.56 10.39 16.87
C ASP A 491 -5.26 9.95 18.32
N GLY A 492 -5.68 10.73 19.31
CA GLY A 492 -5.46 10.46 20.74
C GLY A 492 -4.07 10.85 21.26
N GLN A 493 -3.21 11.50 20.48
CA GLN A 493 -1.84 11.81 20.91
C GLN A 493 -1.72 13.03 21.83
N SER A 494 -2.79 13.82 22.02
CA SER A 494 -2.72 15.10 22.74
C SER A 494 -4.11 15.61 23.15
N PHE A 495 -4.16 16.48 24.17
CA PHE A 495 -5.38 17.11 24.67
C PHE A 495 -5.46 18.59 24.28
N VAL A 496 -5.45 18.89 22.98
CA VAL A 496 -5.32 20.26 22.46
C VAL A 496 -6.40 20.60 21.43
N ASP A 497 -6.38 21.84 20.96
CA ASP A 497 -7.17 22.39 19.85
C ASP A 497 -8.64 22.67 20.19
N SER A 498 -9.50 22.76 19.17
CA SER A 498 -10.92 23.07 19.31
C SER A 498 -11.68 22.06 20.17
N PRO A 499 -11.38 20.74 20.16
CA PRO A 499 -11.94 19.80 21.12
C PRO A 499 -11.67 20.18 22.58
N LEU A 500 -10.47 20.68 22.91
CA LEU A 500 -10.13 21.17 24.25
C LEU A 500 -10.94 22.39 24.63
N ALA A 501 -11.01 23.41 23.76
CA ALA A 501 -11.81 24.59 24.04
C ALA A 501 -13.29 24.22 24.31
N ILE A 502 -13.86 23.31 23.51
CA ILE A 502 -15.24 22.84 23.71
C ILE A 502 -15.39 22.08 25.03
N PHE A 503 -14.48 21.15 25.36
CA PHE A 503 -14.51 20.40 26.62
C PHE A 503 -14.42 21.34 27.83
N LEU A 504 -13.43 22.24 27.86
CA LEU A 504 -13.23 23.18 28.96
C LEU A 504 -14.45 24.09 29.16
N TYR A 505 -15.12 24.48 28.07
CA TYR A 505 -16.36 25.24 28.15
C TYR A 505 -17.49 24.39 28.75
N LEU A 506 -17.78 23.22 28.17
CA LEU A 506 -18.88 22.35 28.60
C LEU A 506 -18.72 21.92 30.08
N ALA A 507 -17.54 21.46 30.47
CA ALA A 507 -17.27 20.94 31.82
C ALA A 507 -17.38 22.01 32.94
N LYS A 508 -17.31 23.30 32.58
CA LYS A 508 -17.44 24.44 33.51
C LYS A 508 -18.86 25.00 33.60
N GLN A 509 -19.73 24.79 32.62
CA GLN A 509 -21.09 25.34 32.67
C GLN A 509 -22.04 24.39 33.39
N LYS A 510 -22.79 24.93 34.36
CA LYS A 510 -23.79 24.16 35.13
C LYS A 510 -24.88 23.54 34.27
N ASP A 511 -25.26 24.22 33.18
CA ASP A 511 -26.29 23.73 32.25
C ASP A 511 -25.91 22.40 31.59
N TYR A 512 -24.62 22.02 31.62
CA TYR A 512 -24.09 20.80 30.98
C TYR A 512 -23.54 19.77 31.98
N ASP A 513 -23.75 19.94 33.30
CA ASP A 513 -23.27 19.00 34.33
C ASP A 513 -23.87 17.57 34.18
N TYR A 514 -24.92 17.40 33.37
CA TYR A 514 -25.50 16.10 33.04
C TYR A 514 -24.67 15.28 32.04
N LEU A 515 -23.71 15.91 31.36
CA LEU A 515 -22.87 15.26 30.35
C LEU A 515 -21.75 14.45 31.01
N ARG A 516 -21.47 13.28 30.43
CA ARG A 516 -20.30 12.44 30.74
C ARG A 516 -19.25 12.66 29.66
N HIS A 517 -18.03 13.01 30.06
CA HIS A 517 -16.95 13.32 29.13
C HIS A 517 -15.98 12.15 29.03
N TYR A 518 -15.67 11.73 27.81
CA TYR A 518 -14.74 10.66 27.49
C TYR A 518 -13.63 11.21 26.60
N TRP A 519 -12.39 11.20 27.08
CA TRP A 519 -11.27 11.73 26.32
C TRP A 519 -10.31 10.62 25.90
N VAL A 520 -10.07 10.52 24.59
CA VAL A 520 -9.21 9.48 24.01
C VAL A 520 -7.73 9.85 24.14
N TYR A 521 -6.91 8.90 24.62
CA TYR A 521 -5.45 9.00 24.62
C TYR A 521 -4.81 7.78 23.95
N SER A 522 -3.60 7.89 23.42
CA SER A 522 -2.79 6.73 22.99
C SER A 522 -1.72 6.39 24.04
N PRO A 523 -1.24 5.13 24.14
CA PRO A 523 -0.24 4.73 25.15
C PRO A 523 1.03 5.59 25.16
N GLU A 524 1.39 6.17 24.02
CA GLU A 524 2.54 7.06 23.87
C GLU A 524 2.29 8.50 24.35
N THR A 525 1.07 8.82 24.80
CA THR A 525 0.69 10.15 25.29
C THR A 525 1.44 10.43 26.59
N PRO A 526 2.26 11.50 26.66
CA PRO A 526 3.01 11.82 27.88
C PRO A 526 2.10 12.11 29.06
N SER A 527 2.52 11.71 30.27
CA SER A 527 1.78 11.93 31.52
C SER A 527 1.42 13.40 31.77
N SER A 528 2.28 14.33 31.33
CA SER A 528 2.07 15.77 31.46
C SER A 528 0.82 16.30 30.75
N PHE A 529 0.27 15.58 29.78
CA PHE A 529 -1.01 15.94 29.16
C PHE A 529 -2.18 15.72 30.13
N PHE A 530 -2.13 14.69 30.98
CA PHE A 530 -3.21 14.42 31.95
C PHE A 530 -3.26 15.47 33.05
N GLU A 531 -2.13 16.10 33.39
CA GLU A 531 -2.09 17.19 34.37
C GLU A 531 -2.98 18.38 33.96
N GLU A 532 -3.08 18.69 32.66
CA GLU A 532 -3.88 19.81 32.13
C GLU A 532 -5.38 19.67 32.44
N VAL A 533 -5.84 18.43 32.41
CA VAL A 533 -7.25 18.05 32.56
C VAL A 533 -7.54 17.46 33.94
N SER A 534 -6.52 17.23 34.78
CA SER A 534 -6.64 16.74 36.16
C SER A 534 -7.51 17.61 37.07
N GLN A 535 -7.60 18.92 36.78
CA GLN A 535 -8.51 19.82 37.48
C GLN A 535 -10.00 19.45 37.30
N PHE A 536 -10.31 18.58 36.33
CA PHE A 536 -11.62 18.01 36.06
C PHE A 536 -11.71 16.53 36.47
N ASP A 537 -10.84 16.07 37.37
CA ASP A 537 -10.88 14.72 37.92
C ASP A 537 -12.29 14.39 38.44
N GLY A 538 -12.81 13.23 38.01
CA GLY A 538 -14.17 12.78 38.29
C GLY A 538 -15.25 13.31 37.34
N LYS A 539 -14.94 14.27 36.44
CA LYS A 539 -15.81 14.71 35.35
C LYS A 539 -15.44 14.14 33.97
N VAL A 540 -14.22 13.59 33.83
CA VAL A 540 -13.72 13.00 32.58
C VAL A 540 -13.20 11.58 32.81
N GLU A 541 -13.53 10.66 31.90
CA GLU A 541 -12.93 9.32 31.81
C GLU A 541 -11.89 9.33 30.67
N PHE A 542 -10.65 8.96 30.96
CA PHE A 542 -9.61 8.78 29.95
C PHE A 542 -9.69 7.38 29.35
N VAL A 543 -9.75 7.33 28.02
CA VAL A 543 -10.00 6.10 27.28
C VAL A 543 -8.83 5.83 26.35
N GLU A 544 -8.16 4.69 26.55
CA GLU A 544 -7.06 4.29 25.68
C GLU A 544 -7.58 3.97 24.27
N ARG A 545 -6.96 4.56 23.25
CA ARG A 545 -7.33 4.39 21.86
C ARG A 545 -7.12 2.95 21.41
N ASN A 546 -8.08 2.40 20.66
CA ASN A 546 -8.12 1.00 20.23
C ASN A 546 -8.30 -0.03 21.37
N SER A 547 -8.62 0.38 22.59
CA SER A 547 -9.12 -0.52 23.64
C SER A 547 -10.57 -0.93 23.36
N GLN A 548 -11.05 -1.96 24.04
CA GLN A 548 -12.48 -2.34 24.01
C GLN A 548 -13.39 -1.12 24.31
N ARG A 549 -13.07 -0.40 25.39
CA ARG A 549 -13.81 0.78 25.83
C ARG A 549 -13.88 1.89 24.79
N TYR A 550 -12.82 2.08 23.99
CA TYR A 550 -12.81 3.02 22.86
C TYR A 550 -13.84 2.63 21.79
N TYR A 551 -13.88 1.35 21.40
CA TYR A 551 -14.83 0.87 20.40
C TYR A 551 -16.28 0.93 20.90
N ASP A 552 -16.50 0.65 22.18
CA ASP A 552 -17.81 0.80 22.81
C ASP A 552 -18.31 2.24 22.76
N LEU A 553 -17.47 3.18 23.19
CA LEU A 553 -17.85 4.58 23.29
C LEU A 553 -18.00 5.24 21.92
N ILE A 554 -17.15 4.96 20.94
CA ILE A 554 -17.34 5.53 19.60
C ILE A 554 -18.60 4.99 18.90
N ALA A 555 -19.09 3.81 19.30
CA ALA A 555 -20.35 3.22 18.83
C ALA A 555 -21.59 3.75 19.55
N THR A 556 -21.45 4.23 20.78
CA THR A 556 -22.58 4.54 21.68
C THR A 556 -22.63 5.99 22.16
N ALA A 557 -21.57 6.79 22.07
CA ALA A 557 -21.60 8.17 22.53
C ALA A 557 -22.44 9.05 21.60
N LYS A 558 -23.28 9.94 22.17
CA LYS A 558 -24.12 10.86 21.42
C LYS A 558 -23.33 11.89 20.65
N TYR A 559 -22.39 12.56 21.31
CA TYR A 559 -21.63 13.66 20.72
C TYR A 559 -20.20 13.21 20.45
N LEU A 560 -19.80 13.21 19.18
CA LEU A 560 -18.46 12.83 18.73
C LEU A 560 -17.72 14.09 18.27
N ILE A 561 -16.59 14.42 18.88
CA ILE A 561 -15.86 15.67 18.61
C ILE A 561 -14.41 15.35 18.26
N THR A 562 -13.99 15.68 17.04
CA THR A 562 -12.58 15.55 16.62
C THR A 562 -12.12 16.70 15.74
N ASN A 563 -10.81 16.95 15.71
CA ASN A 563 -10.12 17.88 14.80
C ASN A 563 -9.42 17.18 13.62
N SER A 564 -9.60 15.86 13.49
CA SER A 564 -8.98 15.03 12.46
C SER A 564 -10.02 14.09 11.83
N THR A 565 -9.78 12.79 11.87
CA THR A 565 -10.64 11.75 11.30
C THR A 565 -10.72 10.55 12.21
N PHE A 566 -11.89 9.93 12.33
CA PHE A 566 -12.01 8.58 12.89
C PHE A 566 -11.51 7.52 11.90
N GLN A 567 -11.15 6.36 12.44
CA GLN A 567 -10.56 5.24 11.70
C GLN A 567 -11.52 4.59 10.69
N THR A 568 -11.00 3.71 9.84
CA THR A 568 -11.72 3.23 8.65
C THR A 568 -12.97 2.39 8.92
N PHE A 569 -13.10 1.79 10.11
CA PHE A 569 -14.26 0.98 10.50
C PHE A 569 -15.45 1.83 10.96
N PHE A 570 -15.20 3.07 11.40
CA PHE A 570 -16.22 3.93 12.02
C PHE A 570 -17.33 4.25 11.03
N SER A 571 -18.58 4.11 11.48
CA SER A 571 -19.78 4.49 10.76
C SER A 571 -20.78 5.14 11.72
N LYS A 572 -20.97 6.45 11.56
CA LYS A 572 -21.87 7.25 12.39
C LYS A 572 -23.29 6.66 12.37
N ARG A 573 -23.94 6.61 13.53
CA ARG A 573 -25.37 6.29 13.63
C ARG A 573 -26.23 7.55 13.43
N PRO A 574 -27.50 7.41 12.98
CA PRO A 574 -28.39 8.57 12.79
C PRO A 574 -28.65 9.39 14.05
N ASP A 575 -28.63 8.75 15.22
CA ASP A 575 -28.83 9.33 16.54
C ASP A 575 -27.58 9.96 17.14
N GLN A 576 -26.38 9.76 16.55
CA GLN A 576 -25.15 10.44 16.94
C GLN A 576 -24.99 11.79 16.22
N VAL A 577 -24.35 12.73 16.90
CA VAL A 577 -23.97 14.07 16.42
C VAL A 577 -22.45 14.13 16.28
N TYR A 578 -21.96 14.19 15.04
CA TYR A 578 -20.54 14.27 14.73
C TYR A 578 -20.13 15.70 14.36
N ILE A 579 -19.27 16.29 15.20
CA ILE A 579 -18.66 17.61 15.02
C ILE A 579 -17.21 17.43 14.57
N ASN A 580 -16.93 17.74 13.31
CA ASN A 580 -15.57 17.80 12.79
C ASN A 580 -15.09 19.26 12.80
N THR A 581 -14.13 19.54 13.66
CA THR A 581 -13.57 20.89 13.82
C THR A 581 -12.45 21.17 12.82
N TRP A 582 -11.87 20.13 12.21
CA TRP A 582 -10.58 20.20 11.52
C TRP A 582 -9.52 20.92 12.36
N HIS A 583 -8.39 21.29 11.77
CA HIS A 583 -7.23 21.81 12.51
C HIS A 583 -6.55 23.02 11.84
N GLY A 584 -7.25 23.74 10.96
CA GLY A 584 -6.76 25.04 10.50
C GLY A 584 -7.09 25.42 9.06
N ILE A 585 -6.65 26.62 8.69
CA ILE A 585 -6.89 27.24 7.39
C ILE A 585 -5.96 26.62 6.31
N PRO A 586 -6.49 26.14 5.17
CA PRO A 586 -5.70 25.57 4.09
C PRO A 586 -4.64 26.50 3.50
N LEU A 587 -3.36 26.17 3.74
CA LEU A 587 -2.23 26.78 3.03
C LEU A 587 -1.74 25.93 1.85
N LYS A 588 -1.70 24.60 2.07
CA LYS A 588 -1.19 23.60 1.14
C LYS A 588 -2.34 22.94 0.39
N LYS A 589 -2.13 22.53 -0.86
CA LYS A 589 -3.10 21.73 -1.60
C LYS A 589 -3.43 20.44 -0.85
N MET A 590 -4.71 20.05 -0.86
CA MET A 590 -5.24 18.90 -0.12
C MET A 590 -6.32 18.17 -0.93
N GLY A 591 -6.81 17.04 -0.42
CA GLY A 591 -7.83 16.25 -1.11
C GLY A 591 -7.43 15.87 -2.54
N PHE A 592 -8.34 16.07 -3.48
CA PHE A 592 -8.17 15.83 -4.91
C PHE A 592 -7.30 16.89 -5.61
N ASP A 593 -7.00 18.02 -4.98
CA ASP A 593 -6.11 19.05 -5.56
C ASP A 593 -4.62 18.66 -5.47
N MET A 594 -4.29 17.66 -4.64
CA MET A 594 -2.94 17.11 -4.58
C MET A 594 -2.63 16.32 -5.86
N PRO A 595 -1.44 16.49 -6.46
CA PRO A 595 -1.03 15.73 -7.65
C PRO A 595 -0.75 14.23 -7.36
N GLN A 596 -1.03 13.78 -6.14
CA GLN A 596 -0.74 12.44 -5.64
C GLN A 596 -1.94 11.50 -5.87
N ASP A 597 -1.87 10.31 -5.27
CA ASP A 597 -2.91 9.31 -5.39
C ASP A 597 -4.21 9.74 -4.67
N PRO A 598 -5.37 9.85 -5.36
CA PRO A 598 -6.62 10.28 -4.74
C PRO A 598 -7.11 9.33 -3.63
N ARG A 599 -6.56 8.11 -3.54
CA ARG A 599 -6.81 7.15 -2.47
C ARG A 599 -6.40 7.66 -1.08
N ASN A 600 -5.40 8.54 -1.01
CA ASN A 600 -4.92 9.06 0.27
C ASN A 600 -5.91 10.01 0.95
N ALA A 601 -6.86 10.59 0.19
CA ALA A 601 -7.85 11.53 0.72
C ALA A 601 -9.12 10.87 1.27
N GLN A 602 -9.25 9.54 1.16
CA GLN A 602 -10.56 8.88 1.26
C GLN A 602 -11.09 8.78 2.69
N ASN A 603 -10.21 8.53 3.68
CA ASN A 603 -10.64 8.52 5.07
C ASN A 603 -11.09 9.92 5.51
N VAL A 604 -10.40 10.96 5.03
CA VAL A 604 -10.76 12.36 5.29
C VAL A 604 -12.11 12.71 4.66
N LEU A 605 -12.28 12.42 3.37
CA LEU A 605 -13.53 12.68 2.65
C LEU A 605 -14.72 12.02 3.34
N ARG A 606 -14.60 10.75 3.71
CA ARG A 606 -15.67 10.00 4.36
C ARG A 606 -16.03 10.58 5.73
N ASN A 607 -15.04 11.00 6.53
CA ASN A 607 -15.30 11.67 7.81
C ASN A 607 -16.01 13.01 7.60
N PHE A 608 -15.63 13.80 6.59
CA PHE A 608 -16.37 15.01 6.25
C PHE A 608 -17.81 14.72 5.86
N LEU A 609 -18.05 13.69 5.04
CA LEU A 609 -19.42 13.30 4.64
C LEU A 609 -20.26 12.72 5.80
N MET A 610 -19.62 12.17 6.85
CA MET A 610 -20.29 11.73 8.08
C MET A 610 -20.65 12.88 9.02
N ALA A 611 -19.90 13.99 9.00
CA ALA A 611 -20.08 15.07 9.95
C ALA A 611 -21.46 15.72 9.82
N ASP A 612 -22.13 15.92 10.96
CA ASP A 612 -23.34 16.75 11.02
C ASP A 612 -22.96 18.23 10.99
N TYR A 613 -21.83 18.57 11.64
CA TYR A 613 -21.27 19.91 11.65
C TYR A 613 -19.80 19.87 11.25
N PHE A 614 -19.47 20.59 10.17
CA PHE A 614 -18.09 20.78 9.71
C PHE A 614 -17.69 22.24 9.87
N LEU A 615 -16.80 22.53 10.82
CA LEU A 615 -16.45 23.91 11.14
C LEU A 615 -15.43 24.47 10.16
N GLN A 616 -15.68 25.70 9.70
CA GLN A 616 -14.78 26.43 8.82
C GLN A 616 -14.60 27.88 9.30
N PRO A 617 -13.37 28.40 9.41
CA PRO A 617 -13.09 29.65 10.09
C PRO A 617 -13.49 30.89 9.28
N ASN A 618 -13.61 30.75 7.95
CA ASN A 618 -13.92 31.84 7.02
C ASN A 618 -14.37 31.28 5.65
N ALA A 619 -14.80 32.18 4.77
CA ALA A 619 -15.27 31.83 3.43
C ALA A 619 -14.18 31.19 2.55
N TYR A 620 -12.92 31.65 2.65
CA TYR A 620 -11.82 31.10 1.88
C TYR A 620 -11.59 29.60 2.18
N SER A 621 -11.49 29.23 3.46
CA SER A 621 -11.32 27.83 3.86
C SER A 621 -12.51 27.00 3.42
N THR A 622 -13.72 27.53 3.62
CA THR A 622 -14.97 26.88 3.20
C THR A 622 -14.92 26.51 1.71
N ASP A 623 -14.61 27.46 0.84
CA ASP A 623 -14.58 27.24 -0.60
C ASP A 623 -13.45 26.26 -1.00
N VAL A 624 -12.29 26.31 -0.34
CA VAL A 624 -11.19 25.37 -0.57
C VAL A 624 -11.59 23.94 -0.21
N PHE A 625 -12.17 23.69 0.98
CA PHE A 625 -12.59 22.34 1.36
C PHE A 625 -13.69 21.80 0.45
N ILE A 626 -14.66 22.65 0.08
CA ILE A 626 -15.73 22.27 -0.84
C ILE A 626 -15.17 21.78 -2.17
N GLY A 627 -14.22 22.52 -2.76
CA GLY A 627 -13.58 22.17 -4.02
C GLY A 627 -12.65 20.96 -3.90
N ALA A 628 -11.69 21.02 -2.98
CA ALA A 628 -10.63 20.02 -2.82
C ALA A 628 -11.18 18.63 -2.46
N TYR A 629 -12.33 18.54 -1.80
CA TYR A 629 -13.00 17.28 -1.45
C TYR A 629 -14.28 17.03 -2.25
N LYS A 630 -14.61 17.86 -3.25
CA LYS A 630 -15.80 17.74 -4.11
C LYS A 630 -17.10 17.59 -3.31
N LEU A 631 -17.28 18.38 -2.26
CA LEU A 631 -18.37 18.22 -1.29
C LEU A 631 -19.74 18.68 -1.78
N THR A 632 -19.80 19.54 -2.80
CA THR A 632 -21.06 20.01 -3.39
C THR A 632 -21.92 18.84 -3.85
N GLY A 633 -23.18 18.78 -3.38
CA GLY A 633 -24.10 17.68 -3.65
C GLY A 633 -23.87 16.43 -2.79
N ALA A 634 -22.66 16.20 -2.27
CA ALA A 634 -22.32 15.03 -1.45
C ALA A 634 -22.61 15.24 0.03
N PHE A 635 -22.07 16.33 0.59
CA PHE A 635 -22.14 16.61 2.02
C PHE A 635 -23.57 17.02 2.40
N GLN A 636 -24.18 16.27 3.33
CA GLN A 636 -25.54 16.50 3.79
C GLN A 636 -25.64 17.24 5.14
N GLY A 637 -24.51 17.40 5.85
CA GLY A 637 -24.45 18.17 7.09
C GLY A 637 -24.46 19.68 6.87
N GLU A 638 -24.12 20.43 7.92
CA GLU A 638 -23.99 21.87 7.89
C GLU A 638 -22.53 22.30 8.04
N ILE A 639 -22.05 23.13 7.10
CA ILE A 639 -20.78 23.82 7.30
C ILE A 639 -21.06 25.03 8.19
N LEU A 640 -20.46 25.05 9.37
CA LEU A 640 -20.55 26.18 10.29
C LEU A 640 -19.37 27.12 10.03
N GLN A 641 -19.64 28.18 9.27
CA GLN A 641 -18.63 29.18 8.93
C GLN A 641 -18.54 30.25 10.03
N GLY A 642 -17.57 30.12 10.94
CA GLY A 642 -17.32 31.01 12.07
C GLY A 642 -15.97 30.69 12.73
N ALA A 643 -15.48 31.55 13.64
CA ALA A 643 -14.18 31.34 14.27
C ALA A 643 -14.06 29.96 14.95
N TYR A 644 -12.85 29.37 14.93
CA TYR A 644 -12.65 28.08 15.60
C TYR A 644 -12.72 28.22 17.13
N PRO A 645 -13.28 27.25 17.86
CA PRO A 645 -13.29 27.25 19.33
C PRO A 645 -11.92 27.49 19.96
N ARG A 646 -10.85 26.88 19.41
CA ARG A 646 -9.47 27.09 19.91
C ARG A 646 -9.01 28.55 19.90
N THR A 647 -9.62 29.41 19.07
CA THR A 647 -9.27 30.84 19.04
C THR A 647 -9.69 31.57 20.30
N ASP A 648 -10.63 31.05 21.10
CA ASP A 648 -10.97 31.65 22.39
C ASP A 648 -9.84 31.50 23.40
N LEU A 649 -9.06 30.42 23.30
CA LEU A 649 -7.85 30.23 24.12
C LEU A 649 -6.86 31.38 23.87
N LEU A 650 -6.78 31.92 22.65
CA LEU A 650 -5.92 33.06 22.34
C LEU A 650 -6.26 34.34 23.14
N PHE A 651 -7.53 34.54 23.50
CA PHE A 651 -8.01 35.77 24.15
C PHE A 651 -8.33 35.60 25.63
N ASN A 652 -8.72 34.38 26.04
CA ASN A 652 -9.24 34.09 27.37
C ASN A 652 -8.33 33.16 28.19
N THR A 653 -7.08 32.92 27.77
CA THR A 653 -6.13 32.13 28.57
C THR A 653 -5.80 32.81 29.89
N ASP A 654 -5.84 32.02 30.97
CA ASP A 654 -5.26 32.38 32.25
C ASP A 654 -3.73 32.36 32.16
N LYS A 655 -3.12 33.54 32.24
CA LYS A 655 -1.66 33.68 32.10
C LYS A 655 -0.90 33.04 33.25
N GLU A 656 -1.42 33.10 34.47
CA GLU A 656 -0.75 32.51 35.63
C GLU A 656 -0.75 30.98 35.53
N GLY A 657 -1.91 30.39 35.20
CA GLY A 657 -2.01 28.95 34.92
C GLY A 657 -1.22 28.50 33.68
N LEU A 658 -1.07 29.33 32.65
CA LEU A 658 -0.20 29.01 31.52
C LEU A 658 1.27 28.95 31.93
N LEU A 659 1.73 29.91 32.75
CA LEU A 659 3.13 29.96 33.20
C LEU A 659 3.50 28.76 34.08
N SER A 660 2.56 28.19 34.83
CA SER A 660 2.83 26.94 35.56
C SER A 660 2.93 25.73 34.63
N ARG A 661 2.18 25.71 33.52
CA ARG A 661 2.14 24.60 32.55
C ARG A 661 3.30 24.54 31.56
N ILE A 662 4.01 25.65 31.34
CA ILE A 662 5.21 25.64 30.48
C ILE A 662 6.44 24.98 31.15
N GLY A 663 6.31 24.50 32.40
CA GLY A 663 7.29 23.63 33.04
C GLY A 663 8.64 24.31 33.27
N THR A 664 9.73 23.65 32.88
CA THR A 664 11.11 24.15 33.05
C THR A 664 11.34 25.51 32.38
N LEU A 665 10.60 25.82 31.30
CA LEU A 665 10.66 27.10 30.61
C LEU A 665 10.26 28.27 31.52
N ALA A 666 9.38 28.04 32.50
CA ALA A 666 8.90 29.07 33.42
C ALA A 666 10.06 29.74 34.19
N SER A 667 11.08 28.98 34.56
CA SER A 667 12.27 29.47 35.27
C SER A 667 13.13 30.45 34.45
N TYR A 668 12.96 30.45 33.12
CA TYR A 668 13.67 31.33 32.20
C TYR A 668 12.81 32.48 31.68
N PHE A 669 11.52 32.49 32.03
CA PHE A 669 10.57 33.47 31.52
C PHE A 669 10.57 34.74 32.39
N ASP A 670 10.76 35.89 31.76
CA ASP A 670 10.73 37.19 32.42
C ASP A 670 9.41 37.92 32.10
N ASN A 671 8.56 38.10 33.10
CA ASN A 671 7.24 38.74 32.95
C ASN A 671 7.30 40.21 32.50
N GLU A 672 8.45 40.88 32.66
CA GLU A 672 8.64 42.28 32.23
C GLU A 672 9.07 42.39 30.76
N LYS A 673 9.52 41.29 30.15
CA LYS A 673 9.97 41.25 28.74
C LYS A 673 8.82 40.93 27.79
N ARG A 674 8.96 41.43 26.56
CA ARG A 674 8.08 41.04 25.44
C ARG A 674 8.42 39.63 24.99
N THR A 675 7.48 38.93 24.35
CA THR A 675 7.72 37.53 23.94
C THR A 675 7.79 37.38 22.43
N VAL A 676 8.82 36.70 21.93
CA VAL A 676 8.95 36.27 20.54
C VAL A 676 8.84 34.75 20.51
N MET A 677 7.91 34.21 19.70
CA MET A 677 7.84 32.77 19.47
C MET A 677 8.33 32.43 18.07
N TYR A 678 9.31 31.55 17.99
CA TYR A 678 9.77 30.92 16.76
C TYR A 678 9.10 29.55 16.58
N SER A 679 8.33 29.39 15.51
CA SER A 679 7.64 28.15 15.17
C SER A 679 7.93 27.75 13.72
N PRO A 680 9.08 27.09 13.48
CA PRO A 680 9.44 26.57 12.16
C PRO A 680 8.60 25.33 11.79
N THR A 681 8.30 25.14 10.50
CA THR A 681 7.73 23.88 10.01
C THR A 681 8.80 22.81 9.85
N TRP A 682 8.38 21.56 10.05
CA TRP A 682 9.20 20.38 9.82
C TRP A 682 9.57 20.21 8.33
N LYS A 683 10.83 19.87 8.05
CA LYS A 683 11.34 19.56 6.70
C LYS A 683 11.59 18.06 6.53
N GLY A 684 11.08 17.52 5.41
CA GLY A 684 11.29 16.13 5.00
C GLY A 684 10.22 15.59 4.04
N THR A 685 10.50 14.47 3.37
CA THR A 685 9.57 13.76 2.46
C THR A 685 8.90 12.54 3.09
N SER A 686 9.31 12.11 4.29
CA SER A 686 8.75 10.98 5.02
C SER A 686 8.67 11.30 6.51
N ILE A 687 7.54 10.95 7.14
CA ILE A 687 7.28 11.13 8.59
C ILE A 687 8.37 10.44 9.44
N THR A 688 8.98 9.38 8.90
CA THR A 688 9.97 8.54 9.60
C THR A 688 11.40 9.07 9.58
N ASN A 689 11.76 10.03 8.70
CA ASN A 689 13.12 10.57 8.61
C ASN A 689 13.08 12.11 8.46
N PRO A 690 13.09 12.85 9.58
CA PRO A 690 13.33 14.30 9.58
C PRO A 690 14.67 14.63 8.92
N THR A 691 14.69 15.59 8.01
CA THR A 691 15.96 16.17 7.49
C THR A 691 16.35 17.43 8.25
N ASP A 692 15.58 17.81 9.27
CA ASP A 692 15.86 18.98 10.09
C ASP A 692 17.14 18.76 10.89
N SER A 693 18.13 19.62 10.69
CA SER A 693 19.32 19.69 11.54
C SER A 693 18.93 20.29 12.90
N ILE A 694 18.83 19.44 13.92
CA ILE A 694 18.60 19.86 15.32
C ILE A 694 19.67 20.89 15.73
N GLU A 695 20.92 20.69 15.30
CA GLU A 695 22.02 21.60 15.60
C GLU A 695 21.85 22.98 14.92
N GLU A 696 21.34 23.02 13.69
CA GLU A 696 21.03 24.30 13.03
C GLU A 696 19.92 25.05 13.78
N MET A 697 18.87 24.34 14.20
CA MET A 697 17.77 24.92 14.99
C MET A 697 18.28 25.47 16.34
N LEU A 698 19.16 24.71 17.01
CA LEU A 698 19.78 25.12 18.27
C LEU A 698 20.64 26.38 18.09
N ASN A 699 21.45 26.42 17.03
CA ASN A 699 22.30 27.58 16.73
C ASN A 699 21.46 28.83 16.42
N GLN A 700 20.37 28.68 15.67
CA GLN A 700 19.44 29.77 15.39
C GLN A 700 18.77 30.29 16.66
N ILE A 701 18.23 29.42 17.51
CA ILE A 701 17.55 29.87 18.74
C ILE A 701 18.55 30.53 19.71
N LYS A 702 19.77 29.98 19.83
CA LYS A 702 20.85 30.59 20.64
C LYS A 702 21.27 31.96 20.12
N ASP A 703 21.42 32.14 18.81
CA ASP A 703 21.79 33.44 18.22
C ASP A 703 20.67 34.49 18.39
N LEU A 704 19.40 34.07 18.27
CA LEU A 704 18.26 34.97 18.58
C LEU A 704 18.27 35.38 20.05
N THR A 705 18.41 34.42 20.97
CA THR A 705 18.47 34.69 22.40
C THR A 705 19.64 35.60 22.72
N SER A 706 20.87 35.26 22.33
CA SER A 706 22.04 36.10 22.66
C SER A 706 21.96 37.52 22.10
N THR A 707 21.33 37.71 20.94
CA THR A 707 21.15 39.05 20.34
C THR A 707 20.05 39.88 21.02
N PHE A 708 19.00 39.23 21.53
CA PHE A 708 17.75 39.91 21.92
C PHE A 708 17.28 39.65 23.36
N ASN A 709 18.06 38.92 24.17
CA ASN A 709 17.72 38.50 25.54
C ASN A 709 17.31 39.66 26.46
N ASP A 710 17.94 40.83 26.32
CA ASP A 710 17.64 41.99 27.18
C ASP A 710 16.28 42.62 26.87
N THR A 711 15.69 42.30 25.71
CA THR A 711 14.43 42.91 25.24
C THR A 711 13.29 41.89 25.15
N TYR A 712 13.59 40.63 24.85
CA TYR A 712 12.59 39.62 24.56
C TYR A 712 12.83 38.30 25.28
N ASN A 713 11.76 37.66 25.73
CA ASN A 713 11.69 36.21 25.93
C ASN A 713 11.66 35.54 24.55
N ILE A 714 12.56 34.60 24.28
CA ILE A 714 12.62 33.86 23.01
C ILE A 714 12.13 32.43 23.23
N LEU A 715 10.99 32.09 22.64
CA LEU A 715 10.35 30.78 22.75
C LEU A 715 10.47 29.99 21.44
N LEU A 716 10.56 28.68 21.54
CA LEU A 716 10.61 27.73 20.43
C LEU A 716 9.44 26.74 20.55
N LYS A 717 8.49 26.77 19.60
CA LYS A 717 7.45 25.74 19.47
C LYS A 717 7.66 24.96 18.19
N VAL A 718 8.18 23.74 18.34
CA VAL A 718 8.40 22.81 17.23
C VAL A 718 7.14 22.01 16.90
N HIS A 719 7.15 21.40 15.71
CA HIS A 719 6.11 20.47 15.28
C HIS A 719 6.13 19.19 16.16
N PRO A 720 4.97 18.59 16.50
CA PRO A 720 4.87 17.39 17.34
C PRO A 720 5.81 16.25 16.93
N PHE A 721 5.89 15.94 15.62
CA PHE A 721 6.81 14.91 15.08
C PHE A 721 8.31 15.12 15.37
N VAL A 722 8.73 16.32 15.74
CA VAL A 722 10.13 16.65 16.08
C VAL A 722 10.29 16.86 17.58
N TYR A 723 9.18 17.02 18.31
CA TYR A 723 9.19 17.43 19.70
C TYR A 723 10.00 16.47 20.58
N SER A 724 9.76 15.16 20.49
CA SER A 724 10.50 14.18 21.32
C SER A 724 12.01 14.32 21.15
N LYS A 725 12.50 14.38 19.91
CA LYS A 725 13.94 14.53 19.61
C LYS A 725 14.54 15.83 20.16
N VAL A 726 13.75 16.91 20.24
CA VAL A 726 14.21 18.22 20.74
C VAL A 726 14.07 18.30 22.27
N ALA A 727 13.05 17.66 22.84
CA ALA A 727 12.81 17.60 24.27
C ALA A 727 13.85 16.74 25.00
N ASP A 728 14.38 15.70 24.36
CA ASP A 728 15.46 14.86 24.90
C ASP A 728 16.83 15.60 25.00
N ASP A 729 16.95 16.78 24.39
CA ASP A 729 18.16 17.59 24.42
C ASP A 729 17.99 18.80 25.35
N GLU A 730 18.57 18.68 26.55
CA GLU A 730 18.51 19.70 27.61
C GLU A 730 18.96 21.10 27.15
N ARG A 731 19.76 21.21 26.07
CA ARG A 731 20.20 22.52 25.52
C ARG A 731 19.02 23.36 25.02
N PHE A 732 17.86 22.75 24.76
CA PHE A 732 16.64 23.44 24.35
C PHE A 732 15.72 23.84 25.52
N ALA A 733 15.95 23.33 26.74
CA ALA A 733 15.10 23.60 27.90
C ALA A 733 14.80 25.10 28.17
N PRO A 734 15.73 26.06 27.94
CA PRO A 734 15.45 27.49 28.13
C PRO A 734 14.49 28.11 27.11
N TYR A 735 14.15 27.40 26.03
CA TYR A 735 13.39 27.96 24.89
C TYR A 735 12.15 27.13 24.56
N LEU A 736 12.21 25.81 24.75
CA LEU A 736 11.24 24.86 24.21
C LEU A 736 9.89 24.97 24.93
N VAL A 737 8.85 25.28 24.16
CA VAL A 737 7.46 25.19 24.63
C VAL A 737 7.02 23.72 24.57
N PRO A 738 6.49 23.16 25.68
CA PRO A 738 6.01 21.79 25.71
C PRO A 738 4.94 21.50 24.66
N ASP A 739 4.88 20.27 24.13
CA ASP A 739 3.82 19.87 23.19
C ASP A 739 2.45 19.70 23.86
N SER A 740 2.44 19.54 25.19
CA SER A 740 1.24 19.55 26.02
C SER A 740 0.59 20.93 26.17
N VAL A 741 1.26 22.00 25.75
CA VAL A 741 0.67 23.34 25.76
C VAL A 741 0.06 23.63 24.40
N ASP A 742 -1.23 23.97 24.39
CA ASP A 742 -1.94 24.33 23.18
C ASP A 742 -1.31 25.58 22.51
N ALA A 743 -1.24 25.55 21.18
CA ALA A 743 -0.62 26.60 20.40
C ALA A 743 -1.33 27.96 20.56
N ASN A 744 -2.66 27.97 20.67
CA ASN A 744 -3.44 29.19 20.87
C ASN A 744 -3.27 29.74 22.30
N GLU A 745 -3.12 28.87 23.31
CA GLU A 745 -2.84 29.31 24.68
C GLU A 745 -1.47 30.01 24.77
N ILE A 746 -0.39 29.38 24.30
CA ILE A 746 0.94 30.00 24.36
C ILE A 746 1.00 31.29 23.54
N MET A 747 0.29 31.36 22.41
CA MET A 747 0.23 32.58 21.59
C MET A 747 -0.41 33.78 22.31
N SER A 748 -1.20 33.57 23.37
CA SER A 748 -1.82 34.66 24.14
C SER A 748 -0.78 35.59 24.80
N ILE A 749 0.40 35.08 25.12
CA ILE A 749 1.53 35.84 25.70
C ILE A 749 2.59 36.26 24.66
N VAL A 750 2.42 35.88 23.39
CA VAL A 750 3.40 36.17 22.32
C VAL A 750 3.16 37.55 21.71
N ASP A 751 4.20 38.37 21.61
CA ASP A 751 4.17 39.71 21.01
C ASP A 751 4.64 39.72 19.55
N VAL A 752 5.45 38.77 19.14
CA VAL A 752 5.92 38.60 17.75
C VAL A 752 5.97 37.12 17.40
N LEU A 753 5.34 36.74 16.29
CA LEU A 753 5.44 35.39 15.74
C LEU A 753 6.49 35.35 14.62
N ILE A 754 7.44 34.43 14.73
CA ILE A 754 8.34 34.04 13.65
C ILE A 754 7.92 32.66 13.17
N THR A 755 7.55 32.52 11.90
CA THR A 755 7.14 31.22 11.32
C THR A 755 7.46 31.16 9.83
N ASP A 756 7.04 30.13 9.13
CA ASP A 756 7.31 29.89 7.71
C ASP A 756 6.04 29.51 6.93
N TYR A 757 5.72 28.22 6.79
CA TYR A 757 4.56 27.66 6.10
C TYR A 757 3.60 26.96 7.07
N SER A 758 3.65 27.31 8.35
CA SER A 758 2.69 26.82 9.34
C SER A 758 1.34 27.52 9.17
N SER A 759 0.23 26.83 9.42
CA SER A 759 -1.09 27.47 9.44
C SER A 759 -1.32 28.31 10.70
N ILE A 760 -0.45 28.21 11.71
CA ILE A 760 -0.59 28.90 13.01
C ILE A 760 -0.72 30.42 12.89
N PHE A 761 -0.09 31.04 11.86
CA PHE A 761 -0.17 32.49 11.69
C PHE A 761 -1.56 32.98 11.29
N PHE A 762 -2.42 32.11 10.73
CA PHE A 762 -3.79 32.49 10.44
C PHE A 762 -4.58 32.74 11.72
N ASP A 763 -4.30 32.00 12.80
CA ASP A 763 -4.92 32.26 14.09
C ASP A 763 -4.28 33.46 14.77
N PHE A 764 -2.95 33.59 14.68
CA PHE A 764 -2.21 34.71 15.28
C PHE A 764 -2.56 36.07 14.64
N VAL A 765 -3.00 36.10 13.38
CA VAL A 765 -3.37 37.37 12.72
C VAL A 765 -4.52 38.10 13.42
N ASN A 766 -5.32 37.38 14.21
CA ASN A 766 -6.42 37.95 14.99
C ASN A 766 -5.94 38.79 16.19
N THR A 767 -4.66 38.67 16.60
CA THR A 767 -4.08 39.47 17.70
C THR A 767 -3.74 40.91 17.28
N GLY A 768 -3.64 41.19 15.97
CA GLY A 768 -3.10 42.45 15.46
C GLY A 768 -1.58 42.61 15.64
N LYS A 769 -0.88 41.58 16.13
CA LYS A 769 0.56 41.60 16.41
C LYS A 769 1.39 41.18 15.19
N PRO A 770 2.67 41.58 15.11
CA PRO A 770 3.52 41.34 13.92
C PRO A 770 3.84 39.87 13.69
N ILE A 771 3.93 39.51 12.42
CA ILE A 771 4.37 38.19 11.96
C ILE A 771 5.58 38.36 11.05
N LEU A 772 6.66 37.63 11.30
CA LEU A 772 7.84 37.56 10.45
C LEU A 772 7.92 36.17 9.81
N PHE A 773 7.99 36.12 8.47
CA PHE A 773 8.04 34.85 7.75
C PHE A 773 9.49 34.50 7.39
N PHE A 774 10.13 33.59 8.12
CA PHE A 774 11.49 33.14 7.83
C PHE A 774 11.47 31.90 6.93
N VAL A 775 11.74 32.11 5.64
CA VAL A 775 11.54 31.13 4.57
C VAL A 775 12.81 30.98 3.72
N PRO A 776 13.87 30.37 4.26
CA PRO A 776 15.16 30.23 3.56
C PRO A 776 15.08 29.32 2.31
N ASP A 777 14.07 28.44 2.26
CA ASP A 777 13.86 27.39 1.26
C ASP A 777 12.75 27.72 0.24
N ALA A 778 12.39 29.00 0.10
CA ALA A 778 11.27 29.48 -0.73
C ALA A 778 11.24 28.93 -2.17
N LYS A 779 12.42 28.73 -2.78
CA LYS A 779 12.54 28.21 -4.16
C LYS A 779 12.24 26.71 -4.25
N GLU A 780 12.70 25.92 -3.27
CA GLU A 780 12.54 24.48 -3.23
C GLU A 780 11.09 24.10 -2.89
N TYR A 781 10.50 24.80 -1.91
CA TYR A 781 9.14 24.54 -1.42
C TYR A 781 8.04 24.75 -2.48
N LYS A 782 8.21 25.73 -3.39
CA LYS A 782 7.25 26.03 -4.46
C LYS A 782 7.12 24.88 -5.47
N SER A 783 8.15 24.04 -5.61
CA SER A 783 8.20 22.98 -6.61
C SER A 783 7.57 21.65 -6.16
N THR A 784 7.43 21.42 -4.85
CA THR A 784 7.14 20.07 -4.31
C THR A 784 5.72 19.90 -3.75
N ARG A 785 5.09 20.92 -3.16
CA ARG A 785 3.86 20.75 -2.36
C ARG A 785 2.60 21.46 -2.89
N GLY A 786 2.75 22.51 -3.71
CA GLY A 786 1.62 23.32 -4.20
C GLY A 786 0.92 24.11 -3.08
N LEU A 787 0.88 25.45 -3.22
CA LEU A 787 0.24 26.34 -2.24
C LEU A 787 -1.03 26.96 -2.84
N TYR A 788 -2.06 27.15 -2.02
CA TYR A 788 -3.23 27.96 -2.39
C TYR A 788 -2.93 29.46 -2.30
N LEU A 789 -2.14 29.86 -1.29
CA LEU A 789 -1.79 31.26 -1.02
C LEU A 789 -0.45 31.64 -1.68
N LYS A 790 -0.37 32.82 -2.30
CA LYS A 790 0.89 33.36 -2.82
C LYS A 790 1.70 34.03 -1.72
N GLN A 791 3.03 33.91 -1.76
CA GLN A 791 3.93 34.62 -0.83
C GLN A 791 3.72 36.14 -0.83
N SER A 792 3.34 36.70 -1.98
CA SER A 792 2.99 38.12 -2.11
C SER A 792 1.78 38.54 -1.28
N GLU A 793 0.96 37.62 -0.79
CA GLU A 793 -0.23 37.90 0.02
C GLU A 793 0.05 37.85 1.53
N MET A 794 1.18 37.31 1.99
CA MET A 794 1.49 37.12 3.43
C MET A 794 1.42 38.42 4.24
N PRO A 795 0.84 38.44 5.46
CA PRO A 795 0.59 39.65 6.25
C PRO A 795 1.85 40.34 6.82
N GLY A 796 3.04 39.78 6.58
CA GLY A 796 4.32 40.29 7.08
C GLY A 796 5.45 40.12 6.06
N PRO A 797 6.69 40.53 6.41
CA PRO A 797 7.84 40.34 5.54
C PRO A 797 8.18 38.86 5.38
N VAL A 798 8.46 38.47 4.13
CA VAL A 798 9.06 37.16 3.79
C VAL A 798 10.57 37.34 3.69
N LEU A 799 11.30 36.62 4.55
CA LEU A 799 12.72 36.79 4.84
C LEU A 799 13.44 35.50 4.49
N ASN A 800 14.44 35.57 3.61
CA ASN A 800 15.10 34.40 3.04
C ASN A 800 16.44 34.05 3.71
N ASN A 801 16.88 34.82 4.71
CA ASN A 801 18.11 34.56 5.45
C ASN A 801 18.01 35.12 6.88
N PHE A 802 18.82 34.54 7.76
CA PHE A 802 18.77 34.81 9.19
C PHE A 802 19.17 36.25 9.55
N ALA A 803 20.11 36.86 8.82
CA ALA A 803 20.48 38.25 9.01
C ALA A 803 19.34 39.24 8.68
N ALA A 804 18.51 38.92 7.68
CA ALA A 804 17.30 39.69 7.37
C ALA A 804 16.24 39.54 8.48
N LEU A 805 16.11 38.35 9.08
CA LEU A 805 15.26 38.11 10.24
C LEU A 805 15.66 38.98 11.43
N LYS A 806 16.94 38.95 11.85
CA LYS A 806 17.43 39.77 12.97
C LYS A 806 17.23 41.26 12.73
N ARG A 807 17.51 41.75 11.51
CA ARG A 807 17.26 43.17 11.14
C ARG A 807 15.79 43.55 11.21
N ALA A 808 14.89 42.66 10.79
CA ALA A 808 13.45 42.92 10.85
C ALA A 808 12.96 42.97 12.30
N LEU A 809 13.42 42.06 13.16
CA LEU A 809 13.07 42.02 14.58
C LEU A 809 13.60 43.25 15.33
N ALA A 810 14.84 43.67 15.06
CA ALA A 810 15.42 44.90 15.62
C ALA A 810 14.65 46.18 15.22
N ASN A 811 13.97 46.17 14.06
CA ASN A 811 13.24 47.32 13.50
C ASN A 811 11.72 47.10 13.46
N LEU A 812 11.17 46.39 14.45
CA LEU A 812 9.79 45.92 14.43
C LEU A 812 8.73 47.02 14.22
N LYS A 813 8.90 48.20 14.83
CA LYS A 813 7.99 49.36 14.65
C LYS A 813 7.89 49.80 13.20
N PHE A 814 9.03 49.82 12.48
CA PHE A 814 9.05 50.13 11.06
C PHE A 814 8.38 49.03 10.23
N VAL A 815 8.64 47.77 10.55
CA VAL A 815 7.99 46.62 9.90
C VAL A 815 6.47 46.68 10.06
N GLN A 816 5.97 46.88 11.28
CA GLN A 816 4.55 47.07 11.57
C GLN A 816 3.92 48.15 10.69
N LYS A 817 4.52 49.35 10.67
CA LYS A 817 4.01 50.46 9.87
C LYS A 817 3.97 50.11 8.38
N LYS A 818 5.06 49.53 7.85
CA LYS A 818 5.20 49.15 6.44
C LYS A 818 4.17 48.10 6.01
N TYR A 819 3.86 47.12 6.86
CA TYR A 819 2.97 46.01 6.52
C TYR A 819 1.52 46.18 7.00
N SER A 820 1.20 47.23 7.77
CA SER A 820 -0.14 47.51 8.33
C SER A 820 -1.30 47.34 7.35
N ALA A 821 -1.23 47.97 6.16
CA ALA A 821 -2.27 47.89 5.15
C ALA A 821 -2.40 46.50 4.50
N LYS A 822 -1.32 45.70 4.49
CA LYS A 822 -1.32 44.33 3.99
C LYS A 822 -1.88 43.38 5.04
N TYR A 823 -1.47 43.56 6.30
CA TYR A 823 -1.98 42.84 7.45
C TYR A 823 -3.49 43.02 7.60
N LYS A 824 -4.00 44.27 7.53
CA LYS A 824 -5.44 44.55 7.61
C LYS A 824 -6.23 43.84 6.50
N ARG A 825 -5.79 43.95 5.24
CA ARG A 825 -6.43 43.26 4.10
C ARG A 825 -6.38 41.73 4.25
N PHE A 826 -5.29 41.20 4.79
CA PHE A 826 -5.16 39.78 5.04
C PHE A 826 -6.12 39.32 6.15
N SER A 827 -6.18 40.05 7.26
CA SER A 827 -7.10 39.79 8.37
C SER A 827 -8.56 39.88 7.93
N GLU A 828 -8.94 40.86 7.12
CA GLU A 828 -10.31 40.98 6.58
C GLU A 828 -10.70 39.81 5.66
N LYS A 829 -9.74 39.24 4.92
CA LYS A 829 -9.99 38.16 3.95
C LYS A 829 -9.88 36.75 4.55
N TYR A 830 -8.91 36.54 5.43
CA TYR A 830 -8.51 35.23 5.95
C TYR A 830 -8.58 35.10 7.47
N GLY A 831 -8.70 36.21 8.19
CA GLY A 831 -8.93 36.18 9.63
C GLY A 831 -10.30 35.58 9.94
N SER A 832 -10.44 35.11 11.17
CA SER A 832 -11.73 34.71 11.73
C SER A 832 -12.29 35.88 12.55
N LEU A 833 -13.61 36.01 12.69
CA LEU A 833 -14.24 36.96 13.62
C LEU A 833 -14.04 36.51 15.08
N ALA A 834 -12.80 36.32 15.50
CA ALA A 834 -12.45 35.77 16.80
C ALA A 834 -12.54 36.89 17.86
N ASN A 835 -13.63 36.88 18.61
CA ASN A 835 -13.97 37.86 19.65
C ASN A 835 -13.92 37.25 21.08
N GLY A 836 -13.36 36.03 21.22
CA GLY A 836 -13.34 35.29 22.48
C GLY A 836 -14.66 34.59 22.84
N MET A 837 -15.61 34.50 21.92
CA MET A 837 -16.93 33.88 22.13
C MET A 837 -17.20 32.69 21.18
N ALA A 838 -16.23 32.27 20.38
CA ALA A 838 -16.42 31.28 19.31
C ALA A 838 -16.93 29.94 19.83
N THR A 839 -16.38 29.46 20.95
CA THR A 839 -16.76 28.21 21.59
C THR A 839 -18.20 28.25 22.06
N LYS A 840 -18.62 29.34 22.71
CA LYS A 840 -20.01 29.52 23.14
C LYS A 840 -20.95 29.54 21.96
N GLU A 841 -20.60 30.26 20.89
CA GLU A 841 -21.44 30.36 19.68
C GLU A 841 -21.63 28.99 19.01
N ILE A 842 -20.57 28.20 18.87
CA ILE A 842 -20.65 26.85 18.32
C ILE A 842 -21.43 25.92 19.24
N VAL A 843 -21.16 25.94 20.55
CA VAL A 843 -21.86 25.09 21.53
C VAL A 843 -23.34 25.42 21.57
N ASP A 844 -23.73 26.69 21.64
CA ASP A 844 -25.16 27.07 21.63
C ASP A 844 -25.84 26.73 20.30
N PHE A 845 -25.15 26.84 19.16
CA PHE A 845 -25.69 26.41 17.88
C PHE A 845 -25.95 24.90 17.86
N VAL A 846 -24.97 24.09 18.29
CA VAL A 846 -25.06 22.63 18.20
C VAL A 846 -25.96 22.03 19.30
N PHE A 847 -25.80 22.45 20.55
CA PHE A 847 -26.48 21.84 21.71
C PHE A 847 -27.83 22.49 22.02
N LYS A 848 -28.07 23.75 21.62
CA LYS A 848 -29.33 24.46 21.88
C LYS A 848 -30.10 24.81 20.61
N SER A 849 -29.56 24.52 19.42
CA SER A 849 -30.17 24.87 18.13
C SER A 849 -30.47 26.38 17.99
N VAL A 850 -29.63 27.23 18.57
CA VAL A 850 -29.80 28.69 18.50
C VAL A 850 -28.94 29.28 17.38
N PRO A 851 -29.53 29.94 16.35
CA PRO A 851 -28.76 30.60 15.32
C PRO A 851 -27.90 31.73 15.90
N MET A 852 -26.63 31.79 15.49
CA MET A 852 -25.68 32.78 16.00
C MET A 852 -25.31 33.79 14.91
N LYS A 853 -25.27 35.08 15.26
CA LYS A 853 -25.00 36.17 14.32
C LYS A 853 -23.66 36.03 13.58
N ASN A 854 -22.64 35.47 14.24
CA ASN A 854 -21.28 35.36 13.71
C ASN A 854 -20.96 33.98 13.12
N VAL A 855 -21.93 33.06 13.11
CA VAL A 855 -21.80 31.72 12.53
C VAL A 855 -22.75 31.61 11.34
N VAL A 856 -22.21 31.50 10.13
CA VAL A 856 -23.01 31.31 8.92
C VAL A 856 -23.11 29.82 8.62
N SER A 857 -24.30 29.25 8.76
CA SER A 857 -24.57 27.87 8.31
C SER A 857 -24.67 27.82 6.78
N ARG A 858 -23.99 26.86 6.16
CA ARG A 858 -24.07 26.58 4.72
C ARG A 858 -24.41 25.11 4.49
N LYS A 859 -25.45 24.89 3.67
CA LYS A 859 -25.81 23.57 3.11
C LYS A 859 -25.35 23.47 1.66
N LEU A 860 -24.87 22.30 1.26
CA LEU A 860 -24.30 22.07 -0.07
C LEU A 860 -25.22 21.24 -0.97
N ASN A 861 -26.50 21.60 -0.99
CA ASN A 861 -27.49 20.91 -1.80
C ASN A 861 -27.23 21.10 -3.30
N SER A 862 -27.67 20.12 -4.09
CA SER A 862 -27.54 20.12 -5.55
C SER A 862 -28.74 19.39 -6.15
N ASP A 863 -29.34 20.00 -7.17
CA ASP A 863 -30.49 19.44 -7.92
C ASP A 863 -30.04 18.49 -9.05
N LYS A 864 -28.73 18.29 -9.20
CA LYS A 864 -28.19 17.34 -10.17
C LYS A 864 -28.68 15.93 -9.88
N TRP A 865 -28.90 15.17 -10.95
CA TRP A 865 -29.23 13.77 -10.86
C TRP A 865 -28.01 12.97 -10.40
N LYS A 866 -28.12 12.32 -9.22
CA LYS A 866 -26.99 11.70 -8.53
C LYS A 866 -26.88 10.23 -8.89
N ILE A 867 -25.76 9.85 -9.48
CA ILE A 867 -25.47 8.47 -9.90
C ILE A 867 -24.28 7.96 -9.10
N VAL A 868 -24.40 6.79 -8.51
CA VAL A 868 -23.25 6.02 -8.03
C VAL A 868 -22.97 4.86 -8.97
N ILE A 869 -21.70 4.69 -9.36
CA ILE A 869 -21.30 3.73 -10.39
C ILE A 869 -20.03 2.97 -10.02
N TYR A 870 -20.04 1.66 -10.14
CA TYR A 870 -18.87 0.80 -10.00
C TYR A 870 -18.46 0.21 -11.37
N PRO A 871 -17.34 0.65 -11.98
CA PRO A 871 -16.92 0.21 -13.32
C PRO A 871 -15.95 -0.97 -13.31
N GLY A 872 -15.71 -1.59 -12.15
CA GLY A 872 -14.65 -2.57 -11.99
C GLY A 872 -13.32 -1.91 -11.61
N SER A 873 -12.22 -2.66 -11.76
CA SER A 873 -10.87 -2.22 -11.35
C SER A 873 -10.21 -1.19 -12.29
N LEU A 874 -10.95 -0.73 -13.31
CA LEU A 874 -10.44 0.08 -14.42
C LEU A 874 -9.21 -0.53 -15.13
N ALA A 875 -9.08 -1.86 -15.08
CA ALA A 875 -8.02 -2.58 -15.79
C ALA A 875 -8.12 -2.36 -17.31
N ALA A 876 -7.02 -2.57 -18.05
CA ALA A 876 -7.04 -2.43 -19.51
C ALA A 876 -7.90 -3.53 -20.16
N ASN A 877 -9.19 -3.25 -20.36
CA ASN A 877 -10.20 -4.14 -20.93
C ASN A 877 -11.36 -3.33 -21.54
N GLY A 878 -12.26 -4.02 -22.26
CA GLY A 878 -13.38 -3.37 -22.96
C GLY A 878 -14.39 -2.67 -22.05
N ILE A 879 -14.65 -3.20 -20.84
CA ILE A 879 -15.55 -2.58 -19.85
C ILE A 879 -15.01 -1.21 -19.45
N THR A 880 -13.71 -1.11 -19.17
CA THR A 880 -13.06 0.14 -18.79
C THR A 880 -13.08 1.15 -19.93
N SER A 881 -12.77 0.73 -21.16
CA SER A 881 -12.88 1.63 -22.32
C SER A 881 -14.30 2.19 -22.48
N SER A 882 -15.31 1.32 -22.33
CA SER A 882 -16.72 1.71 -22.42
C SER A 882 -17.13 2.69 -21.31
N TYR A 883 -16.68 2.45 -20.08
CA TYR A 883 -16.91 3.36 -18.96
C TYR A 883 -16.25 4.73 -19.18
N MET A 884 -15.00 4.75 -19.64
CA MET A 884 -14.27 5.99 -19.93
C MET A 884 -14.99 6.82 -21.01
N ASN A 885 -15.46 6.16 -22.07
CA ASN A 885 -16.24 6.82 -23.13
C ASN A 885 -17.55 7.37 -22.59
N LEU A 886 -18.28 6.61 -21.76
CA LEU A 886 -19.51 7.09 -21.14
C LEU A 886 -19.25 8.34 -20.28
N MET A 887 -18.24 8.31 -19.41
CA MET A 887 -17.88 9.46 -18.58
C MET A 887 -17.41 10.67 -19.39
N GLY A 888 -16.70 10.45 -20.50
CA GLY A 888 -16.26 11.50 -21.41
C GLY A 888 -17.40 12.19 -22.18
N ASN A 889 -18.53 11.49 -22.36
CA ASN A 889 -19.70 11.99 -23.10
C ASN A 889 -20.83 12.51 -22.19
N LEU A 890 -20.76 12.31 -20.87
CA LEU A 890 -21.82 12.69 -19.93
C LEU A 890 -21.83 14.19 -19.58
N ASP A 891 -23.02 14.80 -19.46
CA ASP A 891 -23.16 16.20 -19.03
C ASP A 891 -23.12 16.36 -17.50
N PHE A 892 -21.97 16.72 -16.96
CA PHE A 892 -21.79 16.99 -15.52
C PHE A 892 -22.49 18.25 -15.00
N LYS A 893 -23.19 19.03 -15.84
CA LYS A 893 -24.13 20.05 -15.36
C LYS A 893 -25.46 19.43 -14.92
N LYS A 894 -25.89 18.35 -15.57
CA LYS A 894 -27.10 17.58 -15.25
C LYS A 894 -26.83 16.49 -14.21
N TYR A 895 -25.68 15.84 -14.29
CA TYR A 895 -25.34 14.67 -13.46
C TYR A 895 -24.24 14.95 -12.42
N ASP A 896 -24.42 14.45 -11.19
CA ASP A 896 -23.35 14.31 -10.18
C ASP A 896 -22.99 12.83 -10.08
N VAL A 897 -21.80 12.46 -10.57
CA VAL A 897 -21.38 11.07 -10.66
C VAL A 897 -20.35 10.76 -9.60
N THR A 898 -20.67 9.79 -8.76
CA THR A 898 -19.76 9.20 -7.78
C THR A 898 -19.33 7.81 -8.26
N GLN A 899 -18.07 7.69 -8.67
CA GLN A 899 -17.49 6.42 -9.03
C GLN A 899 -16.91 5.73 -7.80
N ILE A 900 -17.26 4.46 -7.57
CA ILE A 900 -16.53 3.61 -6.63
C ILE A 900 -15.38 2.90 -7.37
N ALA A 901 -14.16 2.93 -6.83
CA ALA A 901 -12.95 2.48 -7.51
C ALA A 901 -12.13 1.46 -6.70
N THR A 902 -11.55 0.49 -7.42
CA THR A 902 -10.52 -0.44 -6.92
C THR A 902 -9.31 -0.45 -7.84
N TYR A 903 -8.28 0.33 -7.51
CA TYR A 903 -7.04 0.33 -8.31
C TYR A 903 -6.18 -0.88 -7.99
N ASP A 904 -6.46 -2.00 -8.66
CA ASP A 904 -5.75 -3.26 -8.43
C ASP A 904 -4.44 -3.35 -9.24
N LYS A 905 -4.29 -2.52 -10.27
CA LYS A 905 -3.15 -2.52 -11.20
C LYS A 905 -2.70 -1.10 -11.55
N LYS A 906 -1.45 -0.98 -12.01
CA LYS A 906 -0.88 0.29 -12.52
C LYS A 906 -1.71 0.91 -13.65
N SER A 907 -2.34 0.06 -14.49
CA SER A 907 -3.26 0.50 -15.55
C SER A 907 -4.53 1.13 -14.99
N GLY A 908 -5.16 0.51 -13.99
CA GLY A 908 -6.36 1.05 -13.32
C GLY A 908 -6.14 2.44 -12.74
N LYS A 909 -5.02 2.65 -12.04
CA LYS A 909 -4.65 3.97 -11.54
C LYS A 909 -4.49 5.01 -12.65
N ARG A 910 -3.86 4.64 -13.78
CA ARG A 910 -3.68 5.55 -14.92
C ARG A 910 -5.02 5.93 -15.55
N ASN A 911 -5.88 4.95 -15.79
CA ASN A 911 -7.20 5.17 -16.38
C ASN A 911 -8.07 6.03 -15.47
N GLY A 912 -8.06 5.77 -14.16
CA GLY A 912 -8.74 6.60 -13.18
C GLY A 912 -8.22 8.04 -13.10
N MET A 913 -6.93 8.27 -13.35
CA MET A 913 -6.36 9.62 -13.46
C MET A 913 -6.73 10.35 -14.75
N SER A 914 -7.20 9.65 -15.78
CA SER A 914 -7.65 10.26 -17.05
C SER A 914 -9.15 10.54 -17.11
N LEU A 915 -9.89 10.24 -16.04
CA LEU A 915 -11.31 10.55 -15.96
C LEU A 915 -11.56 12.06 -15.92
N PRO A 916 -12.70 12.53 -16.44
CA PRO A 916 -13.10 13.93 -16.32
C PRO A 916 -13.17 14.39 -14.86
N ASP A 917 -12.82 15.65 -14.61
CA ASP A 917 -12.86 16.26 -13.27
C ASP A 917 -14.27 16.21 -12.62
N GLY A 918 -15.33 16.11 -13.43
CA GLY A 918 -16.70 15.95 -12.96
C GLY A 918 -16.98 14.65 -12.21
N VAL A 919 -16.12 13.62 -12.34
CA VAL A 919 -16.28 12.34 -11.64
C VAL A 919 -15.69 12.43 -10.23
N ARG A 920 -16.52 12.22 -9.19
CA ARG A 920 -16.06 12.07 -7.81
C ARG A 920 -15.60 10.63 -7.58
N GLN A 921 -14.33 10.42 -7.25
CA GLN A 921 -13.77 9.08 -7.03
C GLN A 921 -13.79 8.71 -5.54
N MET A 922 -14.56 7.68 -5.21
CA MET A 922 -14.62 7.04 -3.90
C MET A 922 -13.89 5.71 -3.96
N PHE A 923 -13.17 5.34 -2.90
CA PHE A 923 -12.45 4.07 -2.85
C PHE A 923 -12.85 3.24 -1.65
N ARG A 924 -12.72 1.92 -1.80
CA ARG A 924 -12.77 1.02 -0.66
C ARG A 924 -11.63 1.32 0.30
N ILE A 925 -11.97 1.58 1.55
CA ILE A 925 -11.03 1.67 2.66
C ILE A 925 -11.61 0.93 3.87
N GLY A 926 -10.75 0.22 4.61
CA GLY A 926 -11.16 -0.63 5.73
C GLY A 926 -11.94 -1.89 5.33
N SER A 927 -12.34 -2.64 6.36
CA SER A 927 -13.09 -3.88 6.23
C SER A 927 -14.60 -3.63 6.17
N PRO A 928 -15.40 -4.52 5.56
CA PRO A 928 -16.86 -4.39 5.54
C PRO A 928 -17.46 -4.44 6.95
N LEU A 929 -18.41 -3.54 7.21
CA LEU A 929 -19.04 -3.35 8.52
C LEU A 929 -20.23 -4.30 8.77
N LEU A 930 -19.93 -5.59 8.86
CA LEU A 930 -20.87 -6.65 9.22
C LEU A 930 -20.60 -7.12 10.65
N THR A 931 -21.63 -7.51 11.39
CA THR A 931 -21.46 -8.33 12.60
C THR A 931 -20.87 -9.68 12.22
N LEU A 932 -20.39 -10.44 13.21
CA LEU A 932 -19.83 -11.77 12.94
C LEU A 932 -20.90 -12.72 12.37
N ASP A 933 -22.09 -12.76 12.97
CA ASP A 933 -23.23 -13.56 12.51
C ASP A 933 -23.66 -13.20 11.07
N GLU A 934 -23.77 -11.91 10.72
CA GLU A 934 -24.11 -11.49 9.36
C GLU A 934 -23.03 -11.88 8.33
N ALA A 935 -21.75 -11.79 8.69
CA ALA A 935 -20.65 -12.20 7.80
C ALA A 935 -20.65 -13.70 7.54
N VAL A 936 -21.09 -14.48 8.52
CA VAL A 936 -21.26 -15.94 8.47
C VAL A 936 -22.46 -16.29 7.56
N ILE A 937 -23.60 -15.60 7.72
CA ILE A 937 -24.78 -15.72 6.85
C ILE A 937 -24.46 -15.35 5.39
N ASP A 938 -23.61 -14.35 5.13
CA ASP A 938 -23.19 -13.99 3.76
C ASP A 938 -22.46 -15.12 3.03
N GLU A 939 -21.53 -15.81 3.70
CA GLU A 939 -20.79 -16.91 3.08
C GLU A 939 -21.73 -18.07 2.71
N TYR A 940 -22.87 -18.21 3.38
CA TYR A 940 -23.93 -19.14 2.97
C TYR A 940 -24.62 -18.70 1.68
N TYR A 941 -25.13 -17.46 1.62
CA TYR A 941 -25.87 -16.97 0.46
C TYR A 941 -25.03 -16.89 -0.81
N LYS A 942 -23.72 -16.70 -0.65
CA LYS A 942 -22.75 -16.79 -1.75
C LYS A 942 -22.73 -18.17 -2.41
N VAL A 943 -22.95 -19.25 -1.65
CA VAL A 943 -22.96 -20.63 -2.15
C VAL A 943 -24.32 -20.97 -2.77
N ILE A 944 -25.39 -20.77 -2.01
CA ILE A 944 -26.73 -21.25 -2.41
C ILE A 944 -27.48 -20.28 -3.34
N GLY A 945 -27.20 -18.98 -3.25
CA GLY A 945 -27.90 -17.93 -3.98
C GLY A 945 -29.25 -17.51 -3.37
N LEU A 946 -29.94 -16.59 -4.07
CA LEU A 946 -31.21 -16.02 -3.63
C LEU A 946 -32.39 -16.51 -4.48
N ASP A 947 -33.46 -16.91 -3.81
CA ASP A 947 -34.74 -17.29 -4.41
C ASP A 947 -35.93 -16.58 -3.73
N GLU A 948 -37.16 -16.93 -4.10
CA GLU A 948 -38.38 -16.31 -3.55
C GLU A 948 -38.60 -16.62 -2.07
N ASN A 949 -38.06 -17.74 -1.59
CA ASN A 949 -38.28 -18.24 -0.24
C ASN A 949 -37.25 -17.69 0.75
N ASN A 950 -36.03 -17.40 0.28
CA ASN A 950 -34.91 -17.02 1.15
C ASN A 950 -34.43 -15.56 1.01
N VAL A 951 -34.91 -14.79 0.02
CA VAL A 951 -34.44 -13.41 -0.21
C VAL A 951 -34.60 -12.49 1.00
N ASN A 952 -35.65 -12.70 1.80
CA ASN A 952 -35.92 -11.91 3.01
C ASN A 952 -34.94 -12.21 4.16
N ASN A 953 -34.21 -13.31 4.09
CA ASN A 953 -33.24 -13.72 5.09
C ASN A 953 -31.81 -13.28 4.69
N TYR A 954 -31.65 -12.62 3.54
CA TYR A 954 -30.38 -12.07 3.10
C TYR A 954 -30.02 -10.83 3.96
N PRO A 955 -28.78 -10.72 4.51
CA PRO A 955 -28.42 -9.66 5.46
C PRO A 955 -28.16 -8.32 4.75
N ILE A 956 -29.18 -7.79 4.08
CA ILE A 956 -29.07 -6.57 3.27
C ILE A 956 -28.75 -5.36 4.14
N GLU A 957 -29.31 -5.27 5.34
CA GLU A 957 -29.10 -4.19 6.31
C GLU A 957 -27.62 -4.05 6.68
N ALA A 958 -26.90 -5.17 6.76
CA ALA A 958 -25.47 -5.20 7.04
C ALA A 958 -24.65 -4.49 5.95
N TYR A 959 -25.04 -4.69 4.68
CA TYR A 959 -24.43 -4.00 3.54
C TYR A 959 -24.92 -2.57 3.39
N GLU A 960 -26.16 -2.26 3.76
CA GLU A 960 -26.61 -0.87 3.82
C GLU A 960 -25.77 -0.09 4.83
N ARG A 961 -25.45 -0.71 5.97
CA ARG A 961 -24.57 -0.15 7.00
C ARG A 961 -23.14 0.04 6.49
N ASP A 962 -22.60 -0.92 5.72
CA ASP A 962 -21.29 -0.76 5.07
C ASP A 962 -21.29 0.29 3.95
N ALA A 963 -22.40 0.40 3.19
CA ALA A 963 -22.60 1.45 2.20
C ALA A 963 -22.68 2.83 2.87
N GLN A 964 -23.39 2.96 3.98
CA GLN A 964 -23.38 4.18 4.81
C GLN A 964 -22.01 4.46 5.39
N ARG A 965 -21.22 3.44 5.72
CA ARG A 965 -19.83 3.66 6.12
C ARG A 965 -19.05 4.32 4.99
N LEU A 966 -19.12 3.80 3.76
CA LEU A 966 -18.32 4.29 2.62
C LEU A 966 -18.84 5.58 1.96
N LEU A 967 -20.17 5.71 1.86
CA LEU A 967 -20.90 6.80 1.19
C LEU A 967 -21.92 7.44 2.18
N PRO A 968 -21.44 7.95 3.33
CA PRO A 968 -22.28 8.36 4.44
C PRO A 968 -23.22 9.49 4.04
N ASN A 969 -24.49 9.34 4.40
CA ASN A 969 -25.57 10.29 4.17
C ASN A 969 -25.86 10.61 2.68
N MET A 970 -25.07 10.11 1.73
CA MET A 970 -25.28 10.40 0.32
C MET A 970 -26.56 9.73 -0.18
N LYS A 971 -27.40 10.51 -0.86
CA LYS A 971 -28.62 10.04 -1.50
C LYS A 971 -28.39 9.96 -3.00
N PHE A 972 -28.67 8.81 -3.60
CA PHE A 972 -28.51 8.58 -5.04
C PHE A 972 -29.86 8.31 -5.69
N ALA A 973 -30.00 8.72 -6.94
CA ALA A 973 -31.14 8.36 -7.77
C ALA A 973 -30.92 6.97 -8.41
N ASP A 974 -29.69 6.68 -8.82
CA ASP A 974 -29.32 5.39 -9.40
C ASP A 974 -28.06 4.81 -8.77
N SER A 975 -28.07 3.49 -8.56
CA SER A 975 -26.90 2.69 -8.21
C SER A 975 -26.59 1.70 -9.33
N ILE A 976 -25.39 1.80 -9.92
CA ILE A 976 -25.02 1.08 -11.14
C ILE A 976 -23.78 0.21 -10.89
N ASP A 977 -23.92 -1.11 -10.87
CA ASP A 977 -22.79 -2.01 -11.11
C ASP A 977 -22.54 -2.09 -12.62
N PHE A 978 -21.70 -1.18 -13.11
CA PHE A 978 -21.30 -1.14 -14.50
C PHE A 978 -20.31 -2.26 -14.84
N SER A 979 -19.71 -2.94 -13.85
CA SER A 979 -18.85 -4.08 -14.13
C SER A 979 -19.67 -5.32 -14.45
N GLY A 980 -20.58 -5.71 -13.54
CA GLY A 980 -21.35 -6.96 -13.61
C GLY A 980 -20.62 -8.23 -13.23
N TYR A 981 -19.34 -8.16 -12.80
CA TYR A 981 -18.49 -9.34 -12.58
C TYR A 981 -18.11 -9.61 -11.13
N SER A 982 -18.47 -8.74 -10.18
CA SER A 982 -17.99 -8.84 -8.80
C SER A 982 -19.13 -9.06 -7.82
N TYR A 983 -19.20 -10.25 -7.23
CA TYR A 983 -20.12 -10.53 -6.12
C TYR A 983 -19.98 -9.51 -4.97
N TYR A 984 -18.76 -9.17 -4.55
CA TYR A 984 -18.56 -8.19 -3.48
C TYR A 984 -19.14 -6.81 -3.82
N TRP A 985 -18.84 -6.29 -5.02
CA TRP A 985 -19.32 -4.98 -5.41
C TRP A 985 -20.81 -4.98 -5.72
N GLY A 986 -21.34 -6.04 -6.33
CA GLY A 986 -22.76 -6.22 -6.56
C GLY A 986 -23.56 -6.07 -5.26
N ARG A 987 -23.14 -6.74 -4.18
CA ARG A 987 -23.75 -6.58 -2.84
C ARG A 987 -23.75 -5.15 -2.34
N LEU A 988 -22.62 -4.46 -2.45
CA LEU A 988 -22.55 -3.06 -2.03
C LEU A 988 -23.48 -2.19 -2.90
N MET A 989 -23.47 -2.38 -4.22
CA MET A 989 -24.27 -1.59 -5.15
C MET A 989 -25.78 -1.77 -4.92
N VAL A 990 -26.27 -3.00 -4.67
CA VAL A 990 -27.71 -3.22 -4.37
C VAL A 990 -28.13 -2.68 -3.00
N SER A 991 -27.18 -2.45 -2.10
CA SER A 991 -27.43 -1.99 -0.74
C SER A 991 -27.31 -0.47 -0.58
N ILE A 992 -26.80 0.21 -1.61
CA ILE A 992 -26.87 1.66 -1.63
C ILE A 992 -28.34 2.07 -1.79
N LYS A 993 -28.79 2.98 -0.91
CA LYS A 993 -30.13 3.56 -0.95
C LYS A 993 -30.32 4.42 -2.19
N ALA A 994 -30.77 3.76 -3.25
CA ALA A 994 -31.19 4.34 -4.52
C ALA A 994 -32.50 3.66 -4.96
N PRO A 995 -33.47 4.40 -5.51
CA PRO A 995 -34.73 3.83 -6.00
C PRO A 995 -34.55 2.94 -7.24
N ASN A 996 -33.44 3.07 -7.96
CA ASN A 996 -33.15 2.26 -9.15
C ASN A 996 -31.74 1.64 -9.05
N LYS A 997 -31.68 0.31 -9.05
CA LYS A 997 -30.45 -0.50 -8.95
C LYS A 997 -30.25 -1.25 -10.26
N ILE A 998 -29.09 -1.03 -10.87
CA ILE A 998 -28.79 -1.49 -12.22
C ILE A 998 -27.51 -2.33 -12.23
N ALA A 999 -27.54 -3.49 -12.91
CA ALA A 999 -26.32 -4.26 -13.21
C ALA A 999 -26.12 -4.37 -14.73
N TYR A 1000 -24.90 -4.14 -15.20
CA TYR A 1000 -24.52 -4.29 -16.60
C TYR A 1000 -24.02 -5.70 -16.91
N LEU A 1001 -24.45 -6.25 -18.05
CA LEU A 1001 -24.06 -7.55 -18.57
C LEU A 1001 -23.30 -7.34 -19.89
N HIS A 1002 -21.98 -7.12 -19.78
CA HIS A 1002 -21.14 -6.78 -20.93
C HIS A 1002 -20.91 -7.93 -21.90
N ASN A 1003 -21.10 -9.17 -21.47
CA ASN A 1003 -20.97 -10.39 -22.27
C ASN A 1003 -22.05 -11.41 -21.85
N ASP A 1004 -21.96 -12.61 -22.40
CA ASP A 1004 -22.74 -13.79 -22.04
C ASP A 1004 -22.24 -14.23 -20.67
N ILE A 1005 -22.92 -13.71 -19.65
CA ILE A 1005 -22.40 -13.74 -18.28
C ILE A 1005 -22.38 -15.17 -17.73
N TRP A 1006 -23.29 -16.03 -18.24
CA TRP A 1006 -23.36 -17.43 -17.87
C TRP A 1006 -22.20 -18.24 -18.44
N GLU A 1007 -21.87 -18.05 -19.74
CA GLU A 1007 -20.70 -18.71 -20.35
C GLU A 1007 -19.40 -18.22 -19.70
N ASP A 1008 -19.29 -16.92 -19.42
CA ASP A 1008 -18.12 -16.36 -18.75
C ASP A 1008 -17.93 -16.97 -17.35
N ALA A 1009 -19.00 -17.12 -16.56
CA ALA A 1009 -18.94 -17.76 -15.24
C ALA A 1009 -18.40 -19.20 -15.30
N HIS A 1010 -18.76 -19.96 -16.34
CA HIS A 1010 -18.41 -21.37 -16.50
C HIS A 1010 -17.18 -21.60 -17.39
N ARG A 1011 -16.49 -20.52 -17.78
CA ARG A 1011 -15.33 -20.58 -18.66
C ARG A 1011 -14.12 -21.25 -18.01
N LYS A 1012 -13.50 -22.18 -18.74
CA LYS A 1012 -12.26 -22.87 -18.35
C LYS A 1012 -11.07 -22.42 -19.19
N ILE A 1013 -9.92 -22.22 -18.55
CA ILE A 1013 -8.60 -22.09 -19.18
C ILE A 1013 -7.71 -23.17 -18.56
N GLU A 1014 -7.16 -24.08 -19.36
CA GLU A 1014 -6.32 -25.20 -18.87
C GLU A 1014 -6.99 -26.01 -17.73
N ASN A 1015 -8.30 -26.29 -17.88
CA ASN A 1015 -9.16 -26.95 -16.90
C ASN A 1015 -9.48 -26.17 -15.61
N ILE A 1016 -9.06 -24.91 -15.49
CA ILE A 1016 -9.34 -24.04 -14.34
C ILE A 1016 -10.49 -23.10 -14.67
N TYR A 1017 -11.52 -23.04 -13.81
CA TYR A 1017 -12.60 -22.06 -13.94
C TYR A 1017 -12.08 -20.66 -13.61
N VAL A 1018 -12.22 -19.70 -14.52
CA VAL A 1018 -11.57 -18.38 -14.39
C VAL A 1018 -12.45 -17.33 -13.72
N HIS A 1019 -13.77 -17.48 -13.75
CA HIS A 1019 -14.69 -16.44 -13.27
C HIS A 1019 -15.77 -16.94 -12.30
N LYS A 1020 -15.92 -18.26 -12.15
CA LYS A 1020 -16.98 -18.93 -11.38
C LYS A 1020 -17.27 -18.29 -10.00
N ALA A 1021 -16.27 -18.19 -9.12
CA ALA A 1021 -16.25 -17.62 -7.76
C ALA A 1021 -16.96 -16.30 -7.59
N ASN A 1022 -16.85 -15.44 -8.59
CA ASN A 1022 -17.26 -14.06 -8.48
C ASN A 1022 -18.47 -13.81 -9.35
N VAL A 1023 -18.51 -14.39 -10.54
CA VAL A 1023 -19.60 -14.17 -11.49
C VAL A 1023 -20.80 -15.06 -11.18
N GLU A 1024 -20.62 -16.33 -10.81
CA GLU A 1024 -21.75 -17.19 -10.46
C GLU A 1024 -22.48 -16.68 -9.20
N PRO A 1025 -21.80 -16.30 -8.09
CA PRO A 1025 -22.49 -15.64 -6.98
C PRO A 1025 -23.07 -14.28 -7.35
N MET A 1026 -22.45 -13.51 -8.25
CA MET A 1026 -23.03 -12.25 -8.73
C MET A 1026 -24.36 -12.47 -9.47
N ILE A 1027 -24.44 -13.48 -10.34
CA ILE A 1027 -25.68 -13.86 -11.04
C ILE A 1027 -26.77 -14.20 -10.03
N LYS A 1028 -26.42 -14.88 -8.94
CA LYS A 1028 -27.35 -15.23 -7.84
C LYS A 1028 -27.87 -14.02 -7.05
N LEU A 1029 -27.32 -12.82 -7.24
CA LEU A 1029 -27.82 -11.56 -6.67
C LEU A 1029 -28.79 -10.80 -7.58
N TYR A 1030 -28.98 -11.21 -8.84
CA TYR A 1030 -29.72 -10.42 -9.84
C TYR A 1030 -31.16 -10.06 -9.44
N ARG A 1031 -31.82 -10.92 -8.66
CA ARG A 1031 -33.11 -10.64 -8.00
C ARG A 1031 -33.16 -9.35 -7.21
N LEU A 1032 -32.03 -8.88 -6.67
CA LEU A 1032 -31.94 -7.65 -5.87
C LEU A 1032 -31.74 -6.38 -6.72
N PHE A 1033 -31.56 -6.52 -8.03
CA PHE A 1033 -31.49 -5.41 -8.96
C PHE A 1033 -32.85 -5.14 -9.60
N ASP A 1034 -33.10 -3.89 -9.97
CA ASP A 1034 -34.33 -3.49 -10.66
C ASP A 1034 -34.20 -3.67 -12.19
N LYS A 1035 -32.98 -3.50 -12.72
CA LYS A 1035 -32.69 -3.59 -14.16
C LYS A 1035 -31.38 -4.35 -14.43
N LEU A 1036 -31.41 -5.23 -15.42
CA LEU A 1036 -30.25 -5.94 -15.96
C LEU A 1036 -30.01 -5.45 -17.40
N VAL A 1037 -28.85 -4.84 -17.65
CA VAL A 1037 -28.58 -4.07 -18.88
C VAL A 1037 -27.52 -4.77 -19.72
N SER A 1038 -27.90 -5.33 -20.85
CA SER A 1038 -26.94 -5.85 -21.82
C SER A 1038 -26.46 -4.75 -22.78
N VAL A 1039 -25.23 -4.88 -23.30
CA VAL A 1039 -24.65 -3.86 -24.20
C VAL A 1039 -25.18 -3.88 -25.65
N SER A 1040 -26.13 -4.77 -25.95
CA SER A 1040 -26.86 -4.83 -27.22
C SER A 1040 -28.21 -5.56 -27.05
N PRO A 1041 -29.20 -5.30 -27.93
CA PRO A 1041 -30.47 -6.02 -27.93
C PRO A 1041 -30.34 -7.53 -28.13
N GLU A 1042 -29.38 -7.96 -28.93
CA GLU A 1042 -29.07 -9.37 -29.20
C GLU A 1042 -28.51 -10.06 -27.95
N LEU A 1043 -27.54 -9.41 -27.29
CA LEU A 1043 -26.97 -9.92 -26.05
C LEU A 1043 -28.00 -9.96 -24.92
N LYS A 1044 -28.92 -9.00 -24.88
CA LYS A 1044 -30.05 -9.02 -23.94
C LYS A 1044 -30.82 -10.33 -24.03
N LYS A 1045 -31.21 -10.75 -25.24
CA LYS A 1045 -31.96 -12.01 -25.45
C LYS A 1045 -31.18 -13.23 -24.97
N ILE A 1046 -29.87 -13.27 -25.23
CA ILE A 1046 -28.99 -14.37 -24.79
C ILE A 1046 -28.94 -14.43 -23.27
N ASN A 1047 -28.58 -13.32 -22.61
CA ASN A 1047 -28.48 -13.27 -21.16
C ASN A 1047 -29.82 -13.56 -20.50
N GLU A 1048 -30.91 -12.94 -20.95
CA GLU A 1048 -32.27 -13.22 -20.47
C GLU A 1048 -32.57 -14.72 -20.53
N SER A 1049 -32.36 -15.38 -21.67
CA SER A 1049 -32.62 -16.82 -21.78
C SER A 1049 -31.82 -17.71 -20.80
N LYS A 1050 -30.62 -17.29 -20.39
CA LYS A 1050 -29.70 -18.10 -19.56
C LYS A 1050 -29.81 -17.80 -18.07
N VAL A 1051 -30.14 -16.57 -17.68
CA VAL A 1051 -30.12 -16.13 -16.27
C VAL A 1051 -31.46 -15.62 -15.73
N ILE A 1052 -32.54 -15.68 -16.51
CA ILE A 1052 -33.89 -15.24 -16.07
C ILE A 1052 -34.33 -15.88 -14.75
N GLN A 1053 -33.96 -17.13 -14.49
CA GLN A 1053 -34.30 -17.82 -13.24
C GLN A 1053 -33.70 -17.16 -11.98
N PHE A 1054 -32.62 -16.37 -12.12
CA PHE A 1054 -31.98 -15.64 -11.03
C PHE A 1054 -32.43 -14.19 -10.93
N ALA A 1055 -33.14 -13.68 -11.95
CA ALA A 1055 -33.46 -12.26 -12.10
C ALA A 1055 -34.64 -11.80 -11.24
N GLY A 1056 -35.50 -12.71 -10.78
CA GLY A 1056 -36.72 -12.34 -10.05
C GLY A 1056 -37.56 -11.34 -10.86
N ASN A 1057 -37.78 -10.14 -10.31
CA ASN A 1057 -38.54 -9.06 -10.98
C ASN A 1057 -37.66 -8.08 -11.78
N ALA A 1058 -36.36 -8.31 -11.87
CA ALA A 1058 -35.44 -7.42 -12.57
C ALA A 1058 -35.78 -7.35 -14.07
N LYS A 1059 -35.87 -6.13 -14.62
CA LYS A 1059 -36.19 -5.92 -16.03
C LYS A 1059 -34.95 -6.04 -16.89
N PHE A 1060 -34.96 -6.93 -17.88
CA PHE A 1060 -33.92 -7.00 -18.90
C PHE A 1060 -34.07 -5.86 -19.93
N THR A 1061 -33.00 -5.10 -20.13
CA THR A 1061 -32.94 -4.00 -21.11
C THR A 1061 -31.58 -3.96 -21.81
N SER A 1062 -31.37 -3.02 -22.72
CA SER A 1062 -30.10 -2.85 -23.42
C SER A 1062 -29.70 -1.38 -23.59
N VAL A 1063 -28.40 -1.11 -23.45
CA VAL A 1063 -27.78 0.20 -23.68
C VAL A 1063 -26.47 -0.01 -24.43
N GLN A 1064 -26.34 0.62 -25.59
CA GLN A 1064 -25.11 0.57 -26.38
C GLN A 1064 -23.97 1.35 -25.70
N ASN A 1065 -22.75 0.85 -25.78
CA ASN A 1065 -21.57 1.59 -25.31
C ASN A 1065 -21.24 2.74 -26.26
N SER A 1066 -20.89 3.90 -25.70
CA SER A 1066 -20.39 5.05 -26.47
C SER A 1066 -18.93 4.89 -26.87
N ILE A 1067 -18.49 5.71 -27.84
CA ILE A 1067 -17.10 5.84 -28.29
C ILE A 1067 -16.54 7.25 -28.01
N ASP A 1068 -15.24 7.46 -28.20
CA ASP A 1068 -14.60 8.78 -28.20
C ASP A 1068 -14.08 9.12 -29.60
N PRO A 1069 -14.94 9.69 -30.48
CA PRO A 1069 -14.60 9.92 -31.87
C PRO A 1069 -13.48 10.95 -32.03
N ASP A 1070 -13.44 11.94 -31.13
CA ASP A 1070 -12.47 13.01 -31.15
C ASP A 1070 -11.08 12.49 -30.81
N THR A 1071 -10.95 11.66 -29.78
CA THR A 1071 -9.66 11.02 -29.45
C THR A 1071 -9.21 10.08 -30.57
N ILE A 1072 -10.09 9.22 -31.09
CA ILE A 1072 -9.76 8.28 -32.20
C ILE A 1072 -9.20 9.03 -33.41
N ARG A 1073 -9.85 10.14 -33.81
CA ARG A 1073 -9.39 11.00 -34.91
C ARG A 1073 -8.14 11.78 -34.53
N TYR A 1074 -8.08 12.38 -33.36
CA TYR A 1074 -6.93 13.19 -32.96
C TYR A 1074 -5.62 12.38 -32.91
N VAL A 1075 -5.64 11.18 -32.32
CA VAL A 1075 -4.43 10.34 -32.17
C VAL A 1075 -4.00 9.66 -33.46
N SER A 1076 -4.89 9.50 -34.44
CA SER A 1076 -4.54 8.98 -35.78
C SER A 1076 -3.82 10.04 -36.63
N TRP A 1077 -4.22 11.31 -36.53
CA TRP A 1077 -3.71 12.39 -37.39
C TRP A 1077 -2.54 13.19 -36.80
N LYS A 1078 -2.48 13.42 -35.47
CA LYS A 1078 -1.51 14.34 -34.86
C LYS A 1078 -0.06 13.87 -35.01
N ARG A 1079 0.73 14.61 -35.79
CA ARG A 1079 2.12 14.26 -36.19
C ARG A 1079 3.04 13.91 -35.02
N ARG A 1080 2.93 14.60 -33.88
CA ARG A 1080 3.76 14.36 -32.67
C ARG A 1080 3.39 13.07 -31.90
N LEU A 1081 2.22 12.50 -32.16
CA LEU A 1081 1.71 11.28 -31.50
C LEU A 1081 1.77 10.05 -32.40
N LYS A 1082 2.40 10.17 -33.59
CA LYS A 1082 2.56 9.07 -34.54
C LYS A 1082 3.70 8.17 -34.07
N PRO A 1083 3.43 6.97 -33.54
CA PRO A 1083 4.48 6.00 -33.30
C PRO A 1083 5.14 5.60 -34.63
N ASN A 1084 6.44 5.33 -34.60
CA ASN A 1084 7.11 4.69 -35.73
C ASN A 1084 6.46 3.34 -36.02
N PHE A 1085 6.38 2.98 -37.30
CA PHE A 1085 5.94 1.64 -37.67
C PHE A 1085 6.92 0.62 -37.08
N PRO A 1086 6.45 -0.38 -36.31
CA PRO A 1086 7.34 -1.36 -35.74
C PRO A 1086 8.17 -2.00 -36.85
N THR A 1087 9.49 -1.98 -36.70
CA THR A 1087 10.42 -2.60 -37.65
C THR A 1087 10.57 -4.09 -37.39
N LYS A 1088 10.09 -4.55 -36.22
CA LYS A 1088 10.07 -5.94 -35.80
C LYS A 1088 8.76 -6.27 -35.12
N ASP A 1089 8.31 -7.51 -35.27
CA ASP A 1089 7.16 -8.07 -34.59
C ASP A 1089 7.55 -8.56 -33.18
N ILE A 1090 6.62 -9.19 -32.45
CA ILE A 1090 6.90 -9.73 -31.10
C ILE A 1090 7.89 -10.90 -31.07
N THR A 1091 8.19 -11.53 -32.21
CA THR A 1091 9.21 -12.58 -32.35
C THR A 1091 10.57 -12.06 -32.76
N LYS A 1092 10.71 -10.73 -32.88
CA LYS A 1092 11.88 -10.02 -33.42
C LYS A 1092 12.08 -10.25 -34.93
N GLN A 1093 11.11 -10.84 -35.62
CA GLN A 1093 11.11 -10.95 -37.06
C GLN A 1093 10.98 -9.56 -37.69
N GLN A 1094 11.75 -9.30 -38.74
CA GLN A 1094 11.73 -8.02 -39.43
C GLN A 1094 10.40 -7.83 -40.18
N ILE A 1095 9.70 -6.76 -39.83
CA ILE A 1095 8.49 -6.33 -40.54
C ILE A 1095 8.95 -5.48 -41.72
N PRO A 1096 8.58 -5.83 -42.97
CA PRO A 1096 8.91 -5.02 -44.12
C PRO A 1096 8.31 -3.61 -44.00
N ALA A 1097 8.94 -2.63 -44.65
CA ALA A 1097 8.37 -1.29 -44.72
C ALA A 1097 6.92 -1.34 -45.23
N PHE A 1098 6.06 -0.54 -44.60
CA PHE A 1098 4.66 -0.43 -44.96
C PHE A 1098 4.51 -0.03 -46.44
N ASN A 1099 3.72 -0.80 -47.20
CA ASN A 1099 3.57 -0.60 -48.64
C ASN A 1099 2.09 -0.44 -49.01
N LYS A 1100 1.73 0.77 -49.45
CA LYS A 1100 0.36 1.11 -49.89
C LYS A 1100 -0.10 0.41 -51.18
N LYS A 1101 0.80 -0.28 -51.89
CA LYS A 1101 0.46 -1.05 -53.10
C LYS A 1101 0.08 -2.50 -52.81
N MET A 1102 0.20 -2.93 -51.55
CA MET A 1102 -0.18 -4.28 -51.09
C MET A 1102 -1.57 -4.23 -50.47
N ASP A 1103 -2.24 -5.38 -50.38
CA ASP A 1103 -3.48 -5.49 -49.60
C ASP A 1103 -3.10 -5.58 -48.11
N ASN A 1104 -3.34 -4.51 -47.35
CA ASN A 1104 -2.98 -4.46 -45.95
C ASN A 1104 -4.21 -4.65 -45.06
N PHE A 1105 -4.27 -5.81 -44.41
CA PHE A 1105 -5.33 -6.19 -43.48
C PHE A 1105 -4.87 -6.02 -42.04
N ILE A 1106 -5.81 -5.67 -41.16
CA ILE A 1106 -5.54 -5.56 -39.73
C ILE A 1106 -6.64 -6.20 -38.90
N SER A 1107 -6.25 -6.86 -37.82
CA SER A 1107 -7.15 -7.37 -36.79
C SER A 1107 -6.67 -6.92 -35.42
N MET A 1108 -7.58 -6.62 -34.50
CA MET A 1108 -7.26 -6.12 -33.16
C MET A 1108 -8.12 -6.80 -32.09
N GLY A 1109 -7.48 -7.33 -31.06
CA GLY A 1109 -8.17 -7.92 -29.91
C GLY A 1109 -7.26 -8.79 -29.04
N ARG A 1110 -7.77 -9.27 -27.90
CA ARG A 1110 -7.06 -10.23 -27.04
C ARG A 1110 -6.81 -11.53 -27.82
N LEU A 1111 -5.63 -12.11 -27.73
CA LEU A 1111 -5.31 -13.39 -28.41
C LEU A 1111 -5.89 -14.56 -27.61
N SER A 1112 -7.18 -14.83 -27.79
CA SER A 1112 -7.94 -15.78 -27.00
C SER A 1112 -8.98 -16.52 -27.85
N PRO A 1113 -9.47 -17.71 -27.42
CA PRO A 1113 -10.28 -18.59 -28.26
C PRO A 1113 -11.52 -17.93 -28.88
N GLU A 1114 -12.20 -17.08 -28.14
CA GLU A 1114 -13.41 -16.35 -28.56
C GLU A 1114 -13.13 -15.33 -29.67
N LYS A 1115 -11.93 -14.76 -29.71
CA LYS A 1115 -11.54 -13.78 -30.73
C LYS A 1115 -11.08 -14.43 -32.03
N ASN A 1116 -10.78 -15.74 -32.00
CA ASN A 1116 -10.63 -16.61 -33.16
C ASN A 1116 -9.54 -16.18 -34.18
N GLN A 1117 -8.46 -15.55 -33.72
CA GLN A 1117 -7.38 -15.11 -34.62
C GLN A 1117 -6.58 -16.28 -35.20
N LEU A 1118 -6.54 -17.44 -34.53
CA LEU A 1118 -5.92 -18.65 -35.06
C LEU A 1118 -6.62 -19.12 -36.35
N PHE A 1119 -7.95 -19.05 -36.39
CA PHE A 1119 -8.72 -19.31 -37.61
C PHE A 1119 -8.39 -18.28 -38.70
N LEU A 1120 -8.31 -17.00 -38.36
CA LEU A 1120 -7.95 -15.95 -39.31
C LEU A 1120 -6.57 -16.16 -39.93
N VAL A 1121 -5.58 -16.67 -39.18
CA VAL A 1121 -4.27 -17.05 -39.73
C VAL A 1121 -4.42 -18.09 -40.84
N ARG A 1122 -5.25 -19.12 -40.63
CA ARG A 1122 -5.51 -20.18 -41.63
C ARG A 1122 -6.22 -19.64 -42.87
N VAL A 1123 -7.24 -18.80 -42.66
CA VAL A 1123 -7.94 -18.11 -43.74
C VAL A 1123 -6.98 -17.26 -44.56
N PHE A 1124 -6.15 -16.46 -43.88
CA PHE A 1124 -5.22 -15.55 -44.54
C PHE A 1124 -4.13 -16.29 -45.30
N SER A 1125 -3.62 -17.40 -44.77
CA SER A 1125 -2.69 -18.30 -45.49
C SER A 1125 -3.28 -18.71 -46.84
N LYS A 1126 -4.56 -19.11 -46.84
CA LYS A 1126 -5.22 -19.55 -48.06
C LYS A 1126 -5.44 -18.40 -49.04
N TYR A 1127 -5.78 -17.20 -48.56
CA TYR A 1127 -5.92 -16.00 -49.38
C TYR A 1127 -4.60 -15.65 -50.10
N VAL A 1128 -3.48 -15.69 -49.38
CA VAL A 1128 -2.15 -15.44 -49.94
C VAL A 1128 -1.80 -16.48 -51.00
N GLU A 1129 -2.10 -17.75 -50.75
CA GLU A 1129 -1.82 -18.85 -51.68
C GLU A 1129 -2.67 -18.82 -52.96
N THR A 1130 -3.95 -18.45 -52.88
CA THR A 1130 -4.89 -18.64 -53.99
C THR A 1130 -5.38 -17.35 -54.65
N VAL A 1131 -5.25 -16.19 -53.99
CA VAL A 1131 -5.82 -14.93 -54.46
C VAL A 1131 -4.76 -13.86 -54.68
N ASN A 1132 -4.02 -13.49 -53.64
CA ASN A 1132 -3.04 -12.40 -53.74
C ASN A 1132 -1.80 -12.65 -52.87
N GLU A 1133 -0.70 -13.04 -53.53
CA GLU A 1133 0.60 -13.20 -52.88
C GLU A 1133 1.16 -11.89 -52.30
N ASN A 1134 0.63 -10.72 -52.72
CA ASN A 1134 1.04 -9.40 -52.24
C ASN A 1134 0.13 -8.87 -51.12
N ALA A 1135 -0.36 -9.75 -50.24
CA ALA A 1135 -1.18 -9.39 -49.09
C ALA A 1135 -0.41 -9.49 -47.76
N ARG A 1136 -0.79 -8.65 -46.79
CA ARG A 1136 -0.23 -8.65 -45.43
C ARG A 1136 -1.32 -8.53 -44.38
N LEU A 1137 -1.20 -9.32 -43.31
CA LEU A 1137 -2.08 -9.29 -42.15
C LEU A 1137 -1.30 -8.84 -40.91
N TYR A 1138 -1.78 -7.79 -40.27
CA TYR A 1138 -1.25 -7.26 -39.02
C TYR A 1138 -2.21 -7.60 -37.87
N ILE A 1139 -1.76 -8.37 -36.88
CA ILE A 1139 -2.58 -8.77 -35.74
C ILE A 1139 -2.08 -8.03 -34.49
N LEU A 1140 -2.93 -7.18 -33.92
CA LEU A 1140 -2.64 -6.36 -32.74
C LEU A 1140 -3.29 -7.00 -31.50
N GLY A 1141 -2.50 -7.16 -30.44
CA GLY A 1141 -2.98 -7.70 -29.17
C GLY A 1141 -1.98 -8.63 -28.50
N ASP A 1142 -2.36 -9.10 -27.31
CA ASP A 1142 -1.64 -10.11 -26.54
C ASP A 1142 -2.67 -11.06 -25.88
N GLY A 1143 -2.25 -12.24 -25.47
CA GLY A 1143 -3.16 -13.20 -24.86
C GLY A 1143 -2.65 -14.65 -24.80
N PRO A 1144 -3.42 -15.54 -24.15
CA PRO A 1144 -3.02 -16.92 -23.90
C PRO A 1144 -2.73 -17.74 -25.18
N LEU A 1145 -3.37 -17.42 -26.31
CA LEU A 1145 -3.12 -18.14 -27.57
C LEU A 1145 -1.91 -17.65 -28.36
N LYS A 1146 -1.13 -16.71 -27.81
CA LYS A 1146 0.01 -16.12 -28.52
C LYS A 1146 0.98 -17.17 -29.07
N SER A 1147 1.42 -18.13 -28.25
CA SER A 1147 2.38 -19.15 -28.68
C SER A 1147 1.79 -20.09 -29.74
N VAL A 1148 0.52 -20.47 -29.58
CA VAL A 1148 -0.18 -21.35 -30.52
C VAL A 1148 -0.35 -20.67 -31.89
N ILE A 1149 -0.69 -19.38 -31.91
CA ILE A 1149 -0.80 -18.60 -33.15
C ILE A 1149 0.56 -18.50 -33.85
N LEU A 1150 1.65 -18.34 -33.09
CA LEU A 1150 3.01 -18.29 -33.64
C LEU A 1150 3.41 -19.60 -34.30
N GLU A 1151 3.24 -20.71 -33.60
CA GLU A 1151 3.52 -22.05 -34.13
C GLU A 1151 2.75 -22.32 -35.42
N GLU A 1152 1.49 -21.87 -35.50
CA GLU A 1152 0.68 -22.04 -36.71
C GLU A 1152 1.18 -21.17 -37.87
N ILE A 1153 1.60 -19.91 -37.63
CA ILE A 1153 2.19 -19.04 -38.66
C ILE A 1153 3.47 -19.68 -39.23
N GLU A 1154 4.32 -20.23 -38.37
CA GLU A 1154 5.56 -20.91 -38.77
C GLU A 1154 5.26 -22.18 -39.57
N LYS A 1155 4.33 -23.01 -39.08
CA LYS A 1155 3.90 -24.25 -39.74
C LYS A 1155 3.34 -24.00 -41.14
N LEU A 1156 2.59 -22.91 -41.32
CA LEU A 1156 2.02 -22.51 -42.61
C LEU A 1156 3.02 -21.73 -43.49
N GLN A 1157 4.25 -21.49 -43.01
CA GLN A 1157 5.28 -20.70 -43.72
C GLN A 1157 4.83 -19.25 -44.04
N MET A 1158 3.93 -18.68 -43.23
CA MET A 1158 3.32 -17.37 -43.46
C MET A 1158 4.03 -16.20 -42.80
N THR A 1159 5.26 -16.42 -42.31
CA THR A 1159 6.05 -15.42 -41.58
C THR A 1159 6.27 -14.13 -42.39
N LYS A 1160 6.32 -14.18 -43.72
CA LYS A 1160 6.47 -12.98 -44.58
C LYS A 1160 5.17 -12.19 -44.81
N HIS A 1161 4.02 -12.75 -44.43
CA HIS A 1161 2.70 -12.22 -44.73
C HIS A 1161 1.90 -11.87 -43.46
N ILE A 1162 2.12 -12.57 -42.34
CA ILE A 1162 1.38 -12.38 -41.09
C ILE A 1162 2.32 -11.88 -40.00
N PHE A 1163 1.98 -10.75 -39.38
CA PHE A 1163 2.80 -10.11 -38.36
C PHE A 1163 2.03 -9.94 -37.04
N LEU A 1164 2.54 -10.55 -35.96
CA LEU A 1164 2.00 -10.32 -34.62
C LEU A 1164 2.65 -9.10 -33.99
N MET A 1165 1.89 -8.01 -33.92
CA MET A 1165 2.38 -6.69 -33.53
C MET A 1165 2.47 -6.50 -32.01
N GLY A 1166 1.85 -7.39 -31.23
CA GLY A 1166 1.75 -7.25 -29.79
C GLY A 1166 0.79 -6.13 -29.37
N HIS A 1167 0.88 -5.73 -28.10
CA HIS A 1167 0.10 -4.61 -27.58
C HIS A 1167 0.67 -3.26 -28.05
N ILE A 1168 -0.12 -2.51 -28.83
CA ILE A 1168 0.23 -1.17 -29.32
C ILE A 1168 -0.54 -0.10 -28.54
N ASN A 1169 0.18 0.92 -28.05
CA ASN A 1169 -0.44 2.01 -27.25
C ASN A 1169 -1.34 2.96 -28.06
N ASN A 1170 -1.05 3.18 -29.35
CA ASN A 1170 -1.88 4.00 -30.26
C ASN A 1170 -2.21 3.18 -31.52
N PRO A 1171 -3.20 2.28 -31.47
CA PRO A 1171 -3.55 1.42 -32.60
C PRO A 1171 -4.18 2.20 -33.76
N HIS A 1172 -4.92 3.29 -33.48
CA HIS A 1172 -5.66 4.06 -34.49
C HIS A 1172 -4.75 4.67 -35.56
N HIS A 1173 -3.52 5.06 -35.21
CA HIS A 1173 -2.55 5.52 -36.19
C HIS A 1173 -2.20 4.43 -37.23
N PHE A 1174 -2.08 3.18 -36.79
CA PHE A 1174 -1.81 2.05 -37.67
C PHE A 1174 -3.03 1.68 -38.47
N MET A 1175 -4.19 1.55 -37.82
CA MET A 1175 -5.47 1.26 -38.45
C MET A 1175 -5.77 2.23 -39.59
N SER A 1176 -5.54 3.53 -39.40
CA SER A 1176 -5.76 4.56 -40.43
C SER A 1176 -4.91 4.42 -41.71
N LYS A 1177 -3.90 3.53 -41.71
CA LYS A 1177 -3.08 3.24 -42.89
C LYS A 1177 -3.52 1.95 -43.61
N MET A 1178 -4.31 1.11 -42.98
CA MET A 1178 -4.69 -0.21 -43.48
C MET A 1178 -5.89 -0.10 -44.41
N ASP A 1179 -6.02 -1.07 -45.31
CA ASP A 1179 -7.07 -1.09 -46.33
C ASP A 1179 -8.37 -1.67 -45.75
N THR A 1180 -8.26 -2.77 -44.99
CA THR A 1180 -9.40 -3.52 -44.46
C THR A 1180 -9.17 -3.95 -43.01
N PHE A 1181 -10.15 -3.70 -42.14
CA PHE A 1181 -10.22 -4.25 -40.79
C PHE A 1181 -10.99 -5.58 -40.79
N VAL A 1182 -10.46 -6.61 -40.11
CA VAL A 1182 -11.06 -7.95 -40.07
C VAL A 1182 -11.28 -8.42 -38.63
N LEU A 1183 -12.51 -8.84 -38.31
CA LEU A 1183 -12.88 -9.38 -37.01
C LEU A 1183 -13.55 -10.77 -37.14
N PRO A 1184 -12.80 -11.87 -36.89
CA PRO A 1184 -13.26 -13.25 -37.11
C PRO A 1184 -13.96 -13.87 -35.87
N SER A 1185 -14.36 -13.05 -34.90
CA SER A 1185 -14.72 -13.50 -33.55
C SER A 1185 -15.93 -14.44 -33.52
N LEU A 1186 -15.92 -15.40 -32.60
CA LEU A 1186 -17.01 -16.35 -32.40
C LEU A 1186 -18.06 -15.81 -31.43
N TYR A 1187 -17.65 -14.92 -30.54
CA TYR A 1187 -18.49 -14.33 -29.52
C TYR A 1187 -18.00 -12.91 -29.19
N GLU A 1188 -18.95 -11.98 -29.04
CA GLU A 1188 -18.71 -10.58 -28.68
C GLU A 1188 -19.82 -10.07 -27.76
N GLY A 1189 -19.49 -9.14 -26.86
CA GLY A 1189 -20.48 -8.36 -26.14
C GLY A 1189 -21.01 -7.22 -27.00
N GLN A 1190 -20.17 -6.20 -27.15
CA GLN A 1190 -20.25 -5.22 -28.22
C GLN A 1190 -18.85 -5.03 -28.82
N PRO A 1191 -18.68 -5.24 -30.14
CA PRO A 1191 -17.37 -5.19 -30.78
C PRO A 1191 -16.89 -3.75 -30.97
N MET A 1192 -16.38 -3.13 -29.90
CA MET A 1192 -15.89 -1.74 -29.90
C MET A 1192 -14.86 -1.45 -31.00
N VAL A 1193 -14.03 -2.43 -31.34
CA VAL A 1193 -13.02 -2.31 -32.39
C VAL A 1193 -13.62 -2.13 -33.79
N LEU A 1194 -14.85 -2.62 -34.04
CA LEU A 1194 -15.57 -2.32 -35.29
C LEU A 1194 -16.01 -0.86 -35.31
N LEU A 1195 -16.57 -0.34 -34.22
CA LEU A 1195 -16.94 1.08 -34.11
C LEU A 1195 -15.72 2.00 -34.29
N GLU A 1196 -14.57 1.62 -33.74
CA GLU A 1196 -13.30 2.34 -33.93
C GLU A 1196 -12.84 2.32 -35.40
N ALA A 1197 -12.92 1.17 -36.08
CA ALA A 1197 -12.58 1.05 -37.50
C ALA A 1197 -13.54 1.86 -38.41
N LEU A 1198 -14.85 1.79 -38.13
CA LEU A 1198 -15.87 2.58 -38.82
C LEU A 1198 -15.67 4.09 -38.61
N THR A 1199 -15.29 4.52 -37.40
CA THR A 1199 -14.97 5.92 -37.09
C THR A 1199 -13.78 6.45 -37.91
N LEU A 1200 -12.83 5.58 -38.24
CA LEU A 1200 -11.69 5.88 -39.12
C LEU A 1200 -12.04 5.79 -40.62
N GLY A 1201 -13.25 5.36 -40.98
CA GLY A 1201 -13.70 5.21 -42.37
C GLY A 1201 -13.07 4.01 -43.08
N MET A 1202 -12.67 2.97 -42.34
CA MET A 1202 -12.10 1.76 -42.90
C MET A 1202 -13.16 0.87 -43.55
N LYS A 1203 -12.75 0.06 -44.53
CA LYS A 1203 -13.52 -1.12 -44.92
C LYS A 1203 -13.47 -2.15 -43.79
N VAL A 1204 -14.59 -2.80 -43.52
CA VAL A 1204 -14.72 -3.73 -42.40
C VAL A 1204 -15.31 -5.05 -42.91
N LEU A 1205 -14.68 -6.16 -42.54
CA LEU A 1205 -15.19 -7.52 -42.70
C LEU A 1205 -15.29 -8.18 -41.33
N SER A 1206 -16.42 -8.80 -41.03
CA SER A 1206 -16.62 -9.50 -39.77
C SER A 1206 -17.34 -10.83 -39.94
N SER A 1207 -17.17 -11.74 -38.96
CA SER A 1207 -18.02 -12.92 -38.84
C SER A 1207 -19.49 -12.54 -38.65
N ASP A 1208 -20.39 -13.31 -39.25
CA ASP A 1208 -21.85 -13.17 -39.07
C ASP A 1208 -22.30 -13.76 -37.74
N ILE A 1209 -21.96 -13.07 -36.66
CA ILE A 1209 -22.55 -13.29 -35.33
C ILE A 1209 -23.48 -12.12 -34.99
N PRO A 1210 -24.53 -12.33 -34.17
CA PRO A 1210 -25.58 -11.33 -33.95
C PRO A 1210 -25.05 -9.94 -33.56
N GLN A 1211 -24.03 -9.87 -32.70
CA GLN A 1211 -23.46 -8.62 -32.20
C GLN A 1211 -22.65 -7.85 -33.25
N ASN A 1212 -21.94 -8.56 -34.15
CA ASN A 1212 -21.21 -7.95 -35.25
C ASN A 1212 -22.19 -7.44 -36.32
N ALA A 1213 -23.20 -8.26 -36.65
CA ALA A 1213 -24.25 -7.88 -37.58
C ALA A 1213 -24.98 -6.62 -37.12
N PHE A 1214 -25.34 -6.53 -35.84
CA PHE A 1214 -25.97 -5.33 -35.26
C PHE A 1214 -25.09 -4.08 -35.41
N VAL A 1215 -23.79 -4.14 -35.06
CA VAL A 1215 -22.88 -2.98 -35.19
C VAL A 1215 -22.66 -2.56 -36.64
N LEU A 1216 -22.64 -3.49 -37.58
CA LEU A 1216 -22.56 -3.20 -39.02
C LEU A 1216 -23.92 -2.84 -39.64
N ASN A 1217 -24.96 -2.68 -38.83
CA ASN A 1217 -26.34 -2.43 -39.25
C ASN A 1217 -26.79 -3.44 -40.32
N TYR A 1218 -26.58 -4.72 -40.03
CA TYR A 1218 -26.88 -5.89 -40.85
C TYR A 1218 -26.31 -5.80 -42.27
N GLY A 1219 -25.07 -5.31 -42.39
CA GLY A 1219 -24.30 -5.25 -43.63
C GLY A 1219 -24.28 -3.88 -44.32
N GLN A 1220 -24.93 -2.85 -43.76
CA GLN A 1220 -24.94 -1.51 -44.36
C GLN A 1220 -23.61 -0.76 -44.21
N TYR A 1221 -22.87 -1.00 -43.11
CA TYR A 1221 -21.58 -0.33 -42.84
C TYR A 1221 -20.34 -1.16 -43.23
N GLY A 1222 -20.51 -2.43 -43.57
CA GLY A 1222 -19.40 -3.34 -43.89
C GLY A 1222 -19.89 -4.73 -44.27
N GLU A 1223 -18.97 -5.65 -44.56
CA GLU A 1223 -19.29 -7.01 -45.01
C GLU A 1223 -19.40 -8.00 -43.85
N LEU A 1224 -20.38 -8.91 -43.92
CA LEU A 1224 -20.52 -10.07 -43.04
C LEU A 1224 -20.16 -11.35 -43.79
N ALA A 1225 -19.33 -12.20 -43.20
CA ALA A 1225 -18.94 -13.47 -43.81
C ALA A 1225 -20.09 -14.47 -43.80
N ASP A 1226 -20.36 -15.12 -44.94
CA ASP A 1226 -21.51 -16.03 -45.17
C ASP A 1226 -21.47 -17.33 -44.32
N GLY A 1227 -20.43 -17.56 -43.51
CA GLY A 1227 -20.25 -18.77 -42.70
C GLY A 1227 -18.96 -18.78 -41.87
N THR A 1228 -18.78 -19.82 -41.06
CA THR A 1228 -17.68 -19.96 -40.08
C THR A 1228 -16.53 -20.86 -40.55
N ASN A 1229 -16.58 -21.36 -41.79
CA ASN A 1229 -15.48 -22.14 -42.37
C ASN A 1229 -14.53 -21.25 -43.18
N VAL A 1230 -13.36 -21.80 -43.52
CA VAL A 1230 -12.29 -21.06 -44.21
C VAL A 1230 -12.74 -20.52 -45.57
N ASN A 1231 -13.46 -21.30 -46.36
CA ASN A 1231 -13.86 -20.92 -47.72
C ASN A 1231 -14.89 -19.78 -47.72
N ASP A 1232 -15.82 -19.80 -46.76
CA ASP A 1232 -16.84 -18.77 -46.66
C ASP A 1232 -16.23 -17.42 -46.24
N PHE A 1233 -15.29 -17.44 -45.29
CA PHE A 1233 -14.59 -16.24 -44.87
C PHE A 1233 -13.66 -15.68 -45.96
N LEU A 1234 -13.03 -16.55 -46.77
CA LEU A 1234 -12.26 -16.15 -47.96
C LEU A 1234 -13.12 -15.39 -48.97
N ARG A 1235 -14.33 -15.88 -49.27
CA ARG A 1235 -15.26 -15.15 -50.15
C ARG A 1235 -15.60 -13.76 -49.60
N GLY A 1236 -15.74 -13.63 -48.28
CA GLY A 1236 -15.91 -12.34 -47.62
C GLY A 1236 -14.72 -11.40 -47.85
N ILE A 1237 -13.48 -11.91 -47.78
CA ILE A 1237 -12.26 -11.14 -48.07
C ILE A 1237 -12.25 -10.65 -49.53
N ASP A 1238 -12.63 -11.50 -50.49
CA ASP A 1238 -12.70 -11.13 -51.90
C ASP A 1238 -13.74 -10.03 -52.14
N LYS A 1239 -14.93 -10.18 -51.54
CA LYS A 1239 -16.02 -9.20 -51.63
C LYS A 1239 -15.59 -7.83 -51.10
N ILE A 1240 -15.03 -7.76 -49.88
CA ILE A 1240 -14.67 -6.48 -49.26
C ILE A 1240 -13.50 -5.80 -49.98
N ASN A 1241 -12.56 -6.57 -50.53
CA ASN A 1241 -11.45 -6.01 -51.30
C ASN A 1241 -11.94 -5.42 -52.63
N ALA A 1242 -12.83 -6.12 -53.34
CA ALA A 1242 -13.43 -5.64 -54.58
C ALA A 1242 -14.37 -4.43 -54.38
N ALA A 1243 -14.94 -4.26 -53.18
CA ALA A 1243 -15.87 -3.18 -52.88
C ALA A 1243 -15.23 -1.79 -53.01
N LYS A 1244 -15.97 -0.80 -53.50
CA LYS A 1244 -15.54 0.61 -53.40
C LYS A 1244 -15.91 1.15 -52.02
N LEU A 1245 -15.14 2.11 -51.48
CA LEU A 1245 -15.43 2.71 -50.16
C LEU A 1245 -16.82 3.35 -50.06
N ASN A 1246 -17.38 3.82 -51.18
CA ASN A 1246 -18.73 4.42 -51.24
C ASN A 1246 -19.85 3.40 -51.45
N GLN A 1247 -19.54 2.10 -51.47
CA GLN A 1247 -20.54 1.02 -51.57
C GLN A 1247 -21.29 0.81 -50.24
N TYR A 1248 -20.66 1.18 -49.12
CA TYR A 1248 -21.24 1.10 -47.77
C TYR A 1248 -21.62 2.51 -47.27
N ASP A 1249 -22.61 2.56 -46.39
CA ASP A 1249 -23.05 3.81 -45.78
C ASP A 1249 -21.98 4.38 -44.85
N LYS A 1250 -21.96 5.71 -44.70
CA LYS A 1250 -21.03 6.37 -43.78
C LYS A 1250 -21.55 6.28 -42.35
N PHE A 1251 -20.75 5.68 -41.48
CA PHE A 1251 -20.99 5.69 -40.05
C PHE A 1251 -20.81 7.09 -39.45
N ASP A 1252 -21.83 7.59 -38.75
CA ASP A 1252 -21.77 8.84 -37.98
C ASP A 1252 -21.54 8.54 -36.49
N PRO A 1253 -20.30 8.71 -35.99
CA PRO A 1253 -19.97 8.36 -34.62
C PRO A 1253 -20.61 9.30 -33.57
N TYR A 1254 -20.96 10.54 -33.94
CA TYR A 1254 -21.57 11.49 -33.01
C TYR A 1254 -23.07 11.22 -32.86
N LYS A 1255 -23.77 10.93 -33.97
CA LYS A 1255 -25.16 10.48 -33.94
C LYS A 1255 -25.30 9.16 -33.15
N TYR A 1256 -24.36 8.24 -33.36
CA TYR A 1256 -24.30 7.01 -32.58
C TYR A 1256 -24.17 7.28 -31.07
N ASN A 1257 -23.26 8.16 -30.65
CA ASN A 1257 -23.11 8.53 -29.24
C ASN A 1257 -24.36 9.21 -28.66
N GLN A 1258 -25.06 10.06 -29.43
CA GLN A 1258 -26.31 10.67 -28.99
C GLN A 1258 -27.38 9.62 -28.67
N GLU A 1259 -27.50 8.59 -29.51
CA GLU A 1259 -28.44 7.49 -29.27
C GLU A 1259 -28.02 6.64 -28.07
N ALA A 1260 -26.73 6.29 -27.96
CA ALA A 1260 -26.20 5.55 -26.80
C ALA A 1260 -26.44 6.30 -25.47
N LEU A 1261 -26.26 7.62 -25.45
CA LEU A 1261 -26.58 8.44 -24.28
C LEU A 1261 -28.09 8.48 -24.01
N ARG A 1262 -28.93 8.60 -25.05
CA ARG A 1262 -30.39 8.57 -24.90
C ARG A 1262 -30.85 7.23 -24.30
N GLU A 1263 -30.32 6.12 -24.77
CA GLU A 1263 -30.57 4.79 -24.19
C GLU A 1263 -30.11 4.70 -22.74
N PHE A 1264 -28.92 5.23 -22.42
CA PHE A 1264 -28.42 5.31 -21.05
C PHE A 1264 -29.38 6.10 -20.15
N GLU A 1265 -29.84 7.27 -20.60
CA GLU A 1265 -30.80 8.10 -19.85
C GLU A 1265 -32.14 7.39 -19.61
N LEU A 1266 -32.64 6.61 -20.58
CA LEU A 1266 -33.88 5.83 -20.43
C LEU A 1266 -33.76 4.67 -19.43
N VAL A 1267 -32.54 4.24 -19.11
CA VAL A 1267 -32.30 3.19 -18.12
C VAL A 1267 -32.16 3.73 -16.71
N LEU A 1268 -31.88 5.03 -16.55
CA LEU A 1268 -31.95 5.68 -15.24
C LEU A 1268 -33.39 5.69 -14.69
N GLY A 1269 -33.57 6.01 -13.41
CA GLY A 1269 -34.90 6.12 -12.79
C GLY A 1269 -35.77 7.18 -13.47
N ASP A 1270 -37.10 6.95 -13.49
CA ASP A 1270 -38.12 7.90 -13.97
C ASP A 1270 -38.21 9.16 -13.08
#